data_AF-A0A9E1HJ80-F1
#
_entry.id   AF-A0A9E1HJ80-F1
#
_cell.length_a   1.000
_cell.length_b   1.000
_cell.length_c   1.000
_cell.angle_alpha   90.00
_cell.angle_beta   90.00
_cell.angle_gamma   90.00
#
_symmetry.space_group_name_H-M   'P 1'
#
loop_
_entity.id
_entity.type
_entity.pdbx_description
1 polymer ?
#
loop_
_entity_poly.entity_id
_entity_poly.type
_entity_poly.pdbx_seq_one_letter_code
_entity_poly.pdbx_strand_id
1 'polypeptide(L)'
;MEKLVTEIYILDRKKKIIDVLSNNGTNPSSPFFDDLFTMYLDTGADTFEFSTIFNERTSNIENGYFVLFNFKNNFKLFQIMNSKNEHINGILIKSCYCETIGLELINKVVRKSTIDGDVSTFFSLVLQDSSFELGYVDSTITDFKSVIIEKPTPIYTVIQNNLATYNIEIEFTVEIKNNKISKQYVNIYRKRGKNTHARFEYSTNVDNIKKTEDLTDFCSALIGVGANGIDFKDVEWIKSNGNPTDKPLNQDFVVDETAHQYFHNDDGSYITGTYESNANNSADLLDETWKELQTRKQPKIDYETSIVLFNEDIDIGDTVYAIDHEYTPNLYLEARVSKLEISFTDWHNKSKCTLSNYKEVKSKILNLSNTDDIFGEILEFLGGIGVGKLTDKDIAKIQEYLNQMGLEKKEIDELFEKIYDIIDPPPKPPTGDEDKYEPIYLTTYKNGVWVGDDRFYDIKHSNTVSNVDSENDQYTQALSLYQQYNIGKKQNSSYLENVMASSNQYKLYVMVNYYSNKFGLDPQLIYAVIMGESSGNPSVHGQSAGSGYGLFGIERSVFFKGFKGTKATTIKYLDGTSESFYPSTSNMTPGKGGTTIISGVTVDKNISNQIKLGCHLLRQAIDTCHGNIFAALVSYNMGIGSLYWIISKYVCNTYNYTFVDTYSLSKQSNQVQTKVYEELDSLKFNFAAYRQVFKDTKGLGTPTNVEGYLQWYKIVNGQLPYYKDKNGDKLGYGVGKSTPKAQAQLSSTDTRNKIVETAKTIVSQHVDLKIATYDQSYRTWNFKKPNKRSGTFWGIKNPICYDCSSFVSCCYGEAGVSSLFHSDTLCAAGTLVKYATAKEGYKMWKVTNASLSEAKPGDVVMDADFVVTSSNCNKTTMTKYKATHHTMIYIGDGKVAHSSQWAYWPNAIKISNISYYINKGTAFFLRPYDLAEIDNITNTETPPVEETDFNEVYIKALRLANAYDFYNNNNLLTQVKGFYSDDNKVYPDVTPYILIHFGINDLTQKGIDGIKTLAIIMKNKYRNTPVFILKELHVGTVYANYETVNTSIDEFNAQLKTFCNEEDNIFFLDISSDVETYTGILNSEYTTDGYRFKDDTSKMVFYNAIVSKLLSTPIGYKEKSNTGSSSEENPDTSIDATTVSIVMQANKKYTYGIVKELTFLLPTVVADSFYSRIIFKTPKDSEPIKYSQSKIVYLQGTDCINGQLIPKADTTYNIIVMPNANKELTSEKYYGSVTGISNGGSYKEFTTFVGGAKVSEIAQTYLNQTGLRYGEFSF
;
A
#
# COMPACT_ATOMS: atom_id res chain seq x y z
N MET A 1 -34.86 -22.30 2.62
CA MET A 1 -35.98 -23.17 2.25
C MET A 1 -37.06 -22.30 1.64
N GLU A 2 -36.88 -21.99 0.36
CA GLU A 2 -38.04 -21.56 -0.44
C GLU A 2 -39.04 -22.73 -0.39
N LYS A 3 -40.30 -22.46 -0.10
CA LYS A 3 -41.28 -23.52 0.13
C LYS A 3 -41.45 -24.36 -1.15
N LEU A 4 -41.05 -25.63 -1.11
CA LEU A 4 -41.46 -26.64 -2.07
C LEU A 4 -42.99 -26.60 -2.26
N VAL A 5 -43.49 -26.95 -3.45
CA VAL A 5 -44.93 -26.90 -3.76
C VAL A 5 -45.70 -27.78 -2.78
N THR A 6 -46.65 -27.19 -2.06
CA THR A 6 -47.46 -27.90 -1.04
C THR A 6 -48.94 -28.03 -1.40
N GLU A 7 -49.36 -27.41 -2.49
CA GLU A 7 -50.75 -27.37 -2.95
C GLU A 7 -50.83 -27.56 -4.48
N ILE A 8 -51.75 -28.42 -4.91
CA ILE A 8 -52.08 -28.64 -6.33
C ILE A 8 -53.57 -28.37 -6.50
N TYR A 9 -53.90 -27.36 -7.29
CA TYR A 9 -55.27 -26.99 -7.62
C TYR A 9 -55.79 -27.86 -8.75
N ILE A 10 -57.02 -28.37 -8.60
CA ILE A 10 -57.73 -29.16 -9.62
C ILE A 10 -58.74 -28.25 -10.31
N LEU A 11 -58.74 -28.27 -11.65
CA LEU A 11 -59.61 -27.46 -12.48
C LEU A 11 -60.45 -28.34 -13.40
N ASP A 12 -61.71 -27.93 -13.62
CA ASP A 12 -62.60 -28.57 -14.58
C ASP A 12 -62.16 -28.31 -16.04
N ARG A 13 -62.87 -28.93 -17.00
CA ARG A 13 -62.65 -28.70 -18.45
C ARG A 13 -62.85 -27.25 -18.90
N LYS A 14 -63.47 -26.40 -18.08
CA LYS A 14 -63.64 -24.96 -18.34
C LYS A 14 -62.51 -24.13 -17.71
N LYS A 15 -61.46 -24.79 -17.21
CA LYS A 15 -60.30 -24.20 -16.55
C LYS A 15 -60.70 -23.35 -15.33
N LYS A 16 -61.73 -23.78 -14.58
CA LYS A 16 -62.13 -23.19 -13.30
C LYS A 16 -61.66 -24.09 -12.16
N ILE A 17 -61.04 -23.51 -11.14
CA ILE A 17 -60.61 -24.23 -9.93
C ILE A 17 -61.84 -24.77 -9.20
N ILE A 18 -61.84 -26.08 -8.95
CA ILE A 18 -62.93 -26.82 -8.31
C ILE A 18 -62.50 -27.50 -7.01
N ASP A 19 -61.21 -27.82 -6.83
CA ASP A 19 -60.69 -28.42 -5.61
C ASP A 19 -59.17 -28.16 -5.46
N VAL A 20 -58.59 -28.61 -4.34
CA VAL A 20 -57.16 -28.53 -4.02
C VAL A 20 -56.69 -29.79 -3.28
N LEU A 21 -55.60 -30.38 -3.75
CA LEU A 21 -54.80 -31.38 -3.04
C LEU A 21 -53.75 -30.64 -2.20
N SER A 22 -53.55 -31.05 -0.94
CA SER A 22 -52.65 -30.34 -0.03
C SER A 22 -51.95 -31.30 0.92
N ASN A 23 -50.66 -31.03 1.14
CA ASN A 23 -49.82 -31.74 2.11
C ASN A 23 -49.60 -30.93 3.41
N ASN A 24 -50.15 -29.71 3.54
CA ASN A 24 -49.90 -28.78 4.66
C ASN A 24 -50.89 -28.89 5.84
N GLY A 25 -51.42 -30.07 6.13
CA GLY A 25 -52.28 -30.32 7.30
C GLY A 25 -53.66 -29.62 7.28
N THR A 26 -53.94 -28.77 6.30
CA THR A 26 -55.23 -28.06 6.14
C THR A 26 -56.34 -29.00 5.64
N ASN A 27 -55.99 -30.18 5.13
CA ASN A 27 -56.91 -31.27 4.78
C ASN A 27 -56.16 -32.62 4.60
N PRO A 28 -55.92 -33.41 5.65
CA PRO A 28 -55.15 -34.66 5.58
C PRO A 28 -55.81 -35.79 4.77
N SER A 29 -57.01 -35.60 4.23
CA SER A 29 -57.80 -36.63 3.52
C SER A 29 -57.55 -36.70 2.00
N SER A 30 -56.74 -35.79 1.43
CA SER A 30 -56.42 -35.76 -0.01
C SER A 30 -54.98 -35.29 -0.26
N PRO A 31 -53.97 -36.03 0.25
CA PRO A 31 -52.57 -35.73 -0.01
C PRO A 31 -52.22 -36.03 -1.46
N PHE A 32 -51.12 -35.46 -1.95
CA PHE A 32 -50.44 -35.95 -3.14
C PHE A 32 -49.07 -36.51 -2.76
N PHE A 33 -48.62 -37.53 -3.48
CA PHE A 33 -47.37 -38.24 -3.27
C PHE A 33 -46.94 -38.92 -4.56
N ASP A 34 -45.74 -39.50 -4.59
CA ASP A 34 -45.14 -40.06 -5.81
C ASP A 34 -45.18 -39.08 -6.98
N ASP A 35 -44.88 -37.82 -6.69
CA ASP A 35 -44.93 -36.74 -7.67
C ASP A 35 -43.58 -36.52 -8.35
N LEU A 36 -43.65 -36.17 -9.63
CA LEU A 36 -42.48 -35.86 -10.46
C LEU A 36 -42.85 -34.77 -11.48
N PHE A 37 -42.21 -33.62 -11.35
CA PHE A 37 -42.29 -32.50 -12.29
C PHE A 37 -41.06 -32.50 -13.20
N THR A 38 -41.25 -32.68 -14.50
CA THR A 38 -40.18 -32.73 -15.50
C THR A 38 -40.27 -31.54 -16.44
N MET A 39 -39.14 -30.86 -16.63
CA MET A 39 -39.01 -29.70 -17.52
C MET A 39 -37.94 -29.98 -18.58
N TYR A 40 -38.20 -29.57 -19.83
CA TYR A 40 -37.29 -29.70 -20.97
C TYR A 40 -36.96 -28.33 -21.56
N LEU A 41 -35.67 -28.01 -21.65
CA LEU A 41 -35.19 -26.69 -22.12
C LEU A 41 -35.40 -26.50 -23.63
N ASP A 42 -35.05 -27.52 -24.40
CA ASP A 42 -35.02 -27.53 -25.86
C ASP A 42 -36.40 -27.25 -26.50
N THR A 43 -37.44 -27.81 -25.89
CA THR A 43 -38.81 -27.74 -26.37
C THR A 43 -39.67 -26.78 -25.55
N GLY A 44 -39.22 -26.42 -24.34
CA GLY A 44 -40.04 -25.75 -23.33
C GLY A 44 -41.23 -26.59 -22.85
N ALA A 45 -41.23 -27.90 -23.15
CA ALA A 45 -42.27 -28.81 -22.71
C ALA A 45 -42.09 -29.16 -21.23
N ASP A 46 -43.21 -29.31 -20.54
CA ASP A 46 -43.27 -29.62 -19.11
C ASP A 46 -44.24 -30.81 -18.93
N THR A 47 -43.91 -31.78 -18.08
CA THR A 47 -44.82 -32.89 -17.69
C THR A 47 -44.90 -33.00 -16.18
N PHE A 48 -46.04 -33.47 -15.67
CA PHE A 48 -46.24 -33.65 -14.25
C PHE A 48 -46.98 -34.94 -13.93
N GLU A 49 -46.40 -35.75 -13.06
CA GLU A 49 -46.98 -36.98 -12.56
C GLU A 49 -47.24 -36.85 -11.06
N PHE A 50 -48.33 -37.42 -10.58
CA PHE A 50 -48.60 -37.52 -9.14
C PHE A 50 -49.60 -38.64 -8.83
N SER A 51 -49.57 -39.10 -7.58
CA SER A 51 -50.56 -40.01 -7.01
C SER A 51 -51.32 -39.36 -5.86
N THR A 52 -52.55 -39.82 -5.63
CA THR A 52 -53.39 -39.41 -4.50
C THR A 52 -54.26 -40.57 -4.01
N ILE A 53 -54.83 -40.46 -2.82
CA ILE A 53 -55.81 -41.42 -2.31
C ILE A 53 -57.10 -41.26 -3.11
N PHE A 54 -57.66 -42.34 -3.66
CA PHE A 54 -58.93 -42.31 -4.38
C PHE A 54 -60.10 -42.46 -3.40
N ASN A 55 -60.89 -41.39 -3.23
CA ASN A 55 -62.06 -41.32 -2.35
C ASN A 55 -63.14 -40.41 -2.95
N GLU A 56 -64.24 -40.16 -2.23
CA GLU A 56 -65.34 -39.32 -2.72
C GLU A 56 -64.90 -37.93 -3.19
N ARG A 57 -63.87 -37.34 -2.57
CA ARG A 57 -63.35 -36.01 -2.93
C ARG A 57 -62.49 -36.04 -4.19
N THR A 58 -61.51 -36.94 -4.23
CA THR A 58 -60.57 -37.08 -5.35
C THR A 58 -61.16 -37.83 -6.55
N SER A 59 -62.37 -38.37 -6.42
CA SER A 59 -63.13 -39.01 -7.51
C SER A 59 -63.35 -38.08 -8.71
N ASN A 60 -63.42 -36.76 -8.48
CA ASN A 60 -63.62 -35.73 -9.50
C ASN A 60 -62.36 -35.40 -10.34
N ILE A 61 -61.21 -36.01 -10.02
CA ILE A 61 -60.00 -35.88 -10.82
C ILE A 61 -60.17 -36.80 -12.03
N GLU A 62 -60.46 -36.25 -13.21
CA GLU A 62 -60.74 -37.05 -14.42
C GLU A 62 -59.78 -36.72 -15.57
N ASN A 63 -59.67 -37.64 -16.54
CA ASN A 63 -58.92 -37.35 -17.77
C ASN A 63 -59.58 -36.16 -18.51
N GLY A 64 -58.74 -35.25 -18.99
CA GLY A 64 -59.12 -34.00 -19.61
C GLY A 64 -59.36 -32.82 -18.64
N TYR A 65 -59.32 -33.05 -17.32
CA TYR A 65 -59.27 -31.96 -16.33
C TYR A 65 -57.84 -31.42 -16.24
N PHE A 66 -57.65 -30.31 -15.50
CA PHE A 66 -56.34 -29.70 -15.36
C PHE A 66 -55.85 -29.66 -13.93
N VAL A 67 -54.53 -29.69 -13.77
CA VAL A 67 -53.84 -29.47 -12.51
C VAL A 67 -52.96 -28.23 -12.62
N LEU A 68 -52.88 -27.49 -11.52
CA LEU A 68 -52.22 -26.19 -11.46
C LEU A 68 -51.47 -26.05 -10.14
N PHE A 69 -50.24 -25.55 -10.21
CA PHE A 69 -49.48 -25.15 -9.02
C PHE A 69 -48.61 -23.92 -9.31
N ASN A 70 -48.19 -23.23 -8.25
CA ASN A 70 -47.26 -22.12 -8.35
C ASN A 70 -45.83 -22.63 -8.11
N PHE A 71 -44.98 -22.51 -9.12
CA PHE A 71 -43.57 -22.85 -9.06
C PHE A 71 -42.73 -21.62 -9.36
N LYS A 72 -41.88 -21.20 -8.41
CA LYS A 72 -40.98 -20.03 -8.51
C LYS A 72 -41.69 -18.76 -9.04
N ASN A 73 -42.84 -18.44 -8.46
CA ASN A 73 -43.71 -17.30 -8.82
C ASN A 73 -44.45 -17.40 -10.16
N ASN A 74 -44.36 -18.53 -10.85
CA ASN A 74 -45.09 -18.79 -12.09
C ASN A 74 -46.14 -19.89 -11.89
N PHE A 75 -47.36 -19.63 -12.36
CA PHE A 75 -48.40 -20.65 -12.39
C PHE A 75 -48.19 -21.60 -13.57
N LYS A 76 -48.04 -22.89 -13.28
CA LYS A 76 -47.86 -23.97 -14.23
C LYS A 76 -49.16 -24.78 -14.34
N LEU A 77 -49.66 -24.96 -15.56
CA LEU A 77 -50.94 -25.62 -15.84
C LEU A 77 -50.70 -26.85 -16.72
N PHE A 78 -51.26 -27.99 -16.31
CA PHE A 78 -51.14 -29.27 -17.01
C PHE A 78 -52.50 -29.88 -17.22
N GLN A 79 -52.68 -30.61 -18.32
CA GLN A 79 -53.87 -31.40 -18.57
C GLN A 79 -53.63 -32.86 -18.18
N ILE A 80 -54.57 -33.46 -17.45
CA ILE A 80 -54.53 -34.88 -17.09
C ILE A 80 -54.85 -35.70 -18.35
N MET A 81 -53.86 -36.42 -18.86
CA MET A 81 -54.00 -37.18 -20.10
C MET A 81 -54.52 -38.60 -19.83
N ASN A 82 -53.97 -39.24 -18.81
CA ASN A 82 -54.40 -40.55 -18.37
C ASN A 82 -54.32 -40.67 -16.84
N SER A 83 -55.10 -41.61 -16.30
CA SER A 83 -55.06 -41.94 -14.88
C SER A 83 -55.33 -43.43 -14.66
N LYS A 84 -54.71 -44.00 -13.63
CA LYS A 84 -54.83 -45.39 -13.21
C LYS A 84 -55.27 -45.45 -11.76
N ASN A 85 -56.17 -46.39 -11.44
CA ASN A 85 -56.58 -46.68 -10.07
C ASN A 85 -56.09 -48.08 -9.68
N GLU A 86 -55.44 -48.22 -8.52
CA GLU A 86 -54.85 -49.48 -8.05
C GLU A 86 -54.96 -49.61 -6.52
N HIS A 87 -55.16 -50.82 -6.02
CA HIS A 87 -55.08 -51.10 -4.58
C HIS A 87 -53.63 -51.40 -4.19
N ILE A 88 -53.04 -50.57 -3.33
CA ILE A 88 -51.70 -50.77 -2.78
C ILE A 88 -51.82 -50.77 -1.26
N ASN A 89 -51.38 -51.86 -0.62
CA ASN A 89 -51.43 -52.05 0.84
C ASN A 89 -52.82 -51.78 1.46
N GLY A 90 -53.90 -52.13 0.76
CA GLY A 90 -55.28 -51.98 1.23
C GLY A 90 -55.90 -50.59 1.02
N ILE A 91 -55.18 -49.65 0.40
CA ILE A 91 -55.67 -48.30 0.05
C ILE A 91 -55.81 -48.21 -1.47
N LEU A 92 -56.92 -47.66 -1.95
CA LEU A 92 -57.13 -47.40 -3.38
C LEU A 92 -56.46 -46.06 -3.76
N ILE A 93 -55.48 -46.13 -4.65
CA ILE A 93 -54.63 -45.01 -5.09
C ILE A 93 -54.97 -44.67 -6.53
N LYS A 94 -55.01 -43.38 -6.84
CA LYS A 94 -55.14 -42.85 -8.20
C LYS A 94 -53.85 -42.16 -8.62
N SER A 95 -53.24 -42.62 -9.69
CA SER A 95 -52.04 -42.03 -10.31
C SER A 95 -52.42 -41.33 -11.61
N CYS A 96 -51.89 -40.12 -11.82
CA CYS A 96 -52.21 -39.28 -12.97
C CYS A 96 -50.93 -38.88 -13.71
N TYR A 97 -50.96 -38.98 -15.05
CA TYR A 97 -49.95 -38.42 -15.94
C TYR A 97 -50.52 -37.18 -16.63
N CYS A 98 -49.79 -36.06 -16.51
CA CYS A 98 -50.23 -34.77 -17.02
C CYS A 98 -49.19 -34.16 -17.96
N GLU A 99 -49.66 -33.53 -19.02
CA GLU A 99 -48.81 -32.81 -19.98
C GLU A 99 -49.08 -31.30 -19.94
N THR A 100 -48.07 -30.51 -20.29
CA THR A 100 -48.18 -29.04 -20.35
C THR A 100 -49.36 -28.59 -21.19
N ILE A 101 -50.00 -27.52 -20.76
CA ILE A 101 -51.08 -26.88 -21.52
C ILE A 101 -50.64 -26.40 -22.92
N GLY A 102 -49.34 -26.21 -23.14
CA GLY A 102 -48.78 -25.85 -24.45
C GLY A 102 -49.16 -26.82 -25.58
N LEU A 103 -49.43 -28.11 -25.26
CA LEU A 103 -49.87 -29.09 -26.25
C LEU A 103 -51.27 -28.82 -26.81
N GLU A 104 -52.08 -27.96 -26.20
CA GLU A 104 -53.35 -27.50 -26.78
C GLU A 104 -53.13 -26.83 -28.16
N LEU A 105 -51.93 -26.27 -28.39
CA LEU A 105 -51.51 -25.71 -29.68
C LEU A 105 -51.41 -26.76 -30.80
N ILE A 106 -51.40 -28.06 -30.51
CA ILE A 106 -51.47 -29.11 -31.54
C ILE A 106 -52.87 -29.14 -32.20
N ASN A 107 -53.91 -28.70 -31.49
CA ASN A 107 -55.30 -28.79 -31.94
C ASN A 107 -55.68 -27.74 -33.00
N LYS A 108 -54.76 -26.82 -33.31
CA LYS A 108 -54.94 -25.75 -34.30
C LYS A 108 -53.78 -25.81 -35.30
N VAL A 109 -54.07 -25.47 -36.55
CA VAL A 109 -53.08 -25.54 -37.64
C VAL A 109 -52.85 -24.18 -38.26
N VAL A 110 -51.59 -23.88 -38.56
CA VAL A 110 -51.21 -22.76 -39.43
C VAL A 110 -51.33 -23.24 -40.88
N ARG A 111 -51.98 -22.44 -41.74
CA ARG A 111 -52.15 -22.76 -43.16
C ARG A 111 -50.86 -22.48 -43.93
N LYS A 112 -50.77 -23.05 -45.15
CA LYS A 112 -49.66 -22.79 -46.07
C LYS A 112 -49.48 -21.28 -46.22
N SER A 113 -48.31 -20.78 -45.83
CA SER A 113 -47.99 -19.35 -45.80
C SER A 113 -46.49 -19.16 -45.68
N THR A 114 -46.04 -17.95 -46.00
CA THR A 114 -44.71 -17.45 -45.68
C THR A 114 -44.87 -16.34 -44.66
N ILE A 115 -44.17 -16.45 -43.54
CA ILE A 115 -44.18 -15.46 -42.47
C ILE A 115 -42.82 -14.78 -42.45
N ASP A 116 -42.80 -13.51 -42.83
CA ASP A 116 -41.63 -12.65 -42.81
C ASP A 116 -41.73 -11.69 -41.62
N GLY A 117 -40.79 -11.77 -40.69
CA GLY A 117 -40.86 -10.94 -39.50
C GLY A 117 -39.78 -11.21 -38.47
N ASP A 118 -39.78 -10.38 -37.43
CA ASP A 118 -39.10 -10.67 -36.17
C ASP A 118 -39.88 -11.71 -35.35
N VAL A 119 -39.29 -12.15 -34.23
CA VAL A 119 -39.90 -13.17 -33.36
C VAL A 119 -41.28 -12.76 -32.86
N SER A 120 -41.50 -11.47 -32.56
CA SER A 120 -42.79 -10.97 -32.09
C SER A 120 -43.85 -11.07 -33.18
N THR A 121 -43.50 -10.72 -34.40
CA THR A 121 -44.38 -10.85 -35.58
C THR A 121 -44.70 -12.31 -35.84
N PHE A 122 -43.70 -13.20 -35.81
CA PHE A 122 -43.88 -14.64 -35.99
C PHE A 122 -44.86 -15.23 -34.98
N PHE A 123 -44.62 -15.04 -33.67
CA PHE A 123 -45.52 -15.58 -32.64
C PHE A 123 -46.91 -14.91 -32.66
N SER A 124 -47.00 -13.61 -32.95
CA SER A 124 -48.30 -12.92 -33.03
C SER A 124 -49.19 -13.51 -34.14
N LEU A 125 -48.61 -13.84 -35.29
CA LEU A 125 -49.33 -14.44 -36.41
C LEU A 125 -49.63 -15.93 -36.17
N VAL A 126 -48.66 -16.67 -35.64
CA VAL A 126 -48.82 -18.11 -35.39
C VAL A 126 -49.84 -18.40 -34.28
N LEU A 127 -49.92 -17.54 -33.25
CA LEU A 127 -50.82 -17.72 -32.11
C LEU A 127 -52.22 -17.11 -32.31
N GLN A 128 -52.48 -16.37 -33.41
CA GLN A 128 -53.69 -15.56 -33.60
C GLN A 128 -55.01 -16.33 -33.41
N ASP A 129 -55.05 -17.62 -33.77
CA ASP A 129 -56.24 -18.48 -33.73
C ASP A 129 -56.20 -19.48 -32.55
N SER A 130 -55.32 -19.22 -31.59
CA SER A 130 -55.10 -20.05 -30.41
C SER A 130 -55.61 -19.37 -29.14
N SER A 131 -55.66 -20.13 -28.05
CA SER A 131 -55.96 -19.60 -26.71
C SER A 131 -54.74 -19.03 -25.98
N PHE A 132 -53.59 -18.93 -26.67
CA PHE A 132 -52.33 -18.41 -26.16
C PHE A 132 -52.06 -17.01 -26.72
N GLU A 133 -51.47 -16.17 -25.89
CA GLU A 133 -50.94 -14.88 -26.26
C GLU A 133 -49.41 -14.89 -26.12
N LEU A 134 -48.74 -14.00 -26.84
CA LEU A 134 -47.33 -13.74 -26.63
C LEU A 134 -47.13 -13.07 -25.27
N GLY A 135 -46.30 -13.66 -24.42
CA GLY A 135 -45.99 -13.16 -23.08
C GLY A 135 -44.75 -12.27 -23.07
N TYR A 136 -43.80 -12.58 -22.18
CA TYR A 136 -42.49 -11.95 -22.17
C TYR A 136 -41.74 -12.21 -23.47
N VAL A 137 -41.03 -11.19 -23.98
CA VAL A 137 -40.11 -11.32 -25.10
C VAL A 137 -38.81 -10.63 -24.73
N ASP A 138 -37.70 -11.37 -24.78
CA ASP A 138 -36.37 -10.83 -24.58
C ASP A 138 -36.03 -9.78 -25.65
N SER A 139 -35.77 -8.55 -25.20
CA SER A 139 -35.48 -7.39 -26.05
C SER A 139 -34.24 -7.54 -26.94
N THR A 140 -33.35 -8.50 -26.66
CA THR A 140 -32.16 -8.77 -27.47
C THR A 140 -32.45 -9.56 -28.75
N ILE A 141 -33.68 -10.07 -28.91
CA ILE A 141 -34.10 -10.82 -30.10
C ILE A 141 -34.59 -9.84 -31.16
N THR A 142 -33.71 -9.49 -32.09
CA THR A 142 -33.99 -8.53 -33.18
C THR A 142 -33.89 -9.17 -34.57
N ASP A 143 -33.67 -10.49 -34.63
CA ASP A 143 -33.48 -11.23 -35.86
C ASP A 143 -34.76 -11.25 -36.72
N PHE A 144 -34.63 -10.83 -37.97
CA PHE A 144 -35.67 -10.97 -38.98
C PHE A 144 -35.48 -12.27 -39.76
N LYS A 145 -36.50 -13.12 -39.83
CA LYS A 145 -36.46 -14.41 -40.56
C LYS A 145 -37.69 -14.58 -41.44
N SER A 146 -37.51 -15.38 -42.50
CA SER A 146 -38.58 -15.85 -43.37
C SER A 146 -38.87 -17.32 -43.07
N VAL A 147 -40.04 -17.60 -42.48
CA VAL A 147 -40.47 -18.97 -42.17
C VAL A 147 -41.49 -19.42 -43.21
N ILE A 148 -41.16 -20.50 -43.92
CA ILE A 148 -42.03 -21.09 -44.94
C ILE A 148 -42.77 -22.29 -44.34
N ILE A 149 -44.10 -22.25 -44.41
CA ILE A 149 -44.98 -23.34 -43.98
C ILE A 149 -45.58 -23.95 -45.24
N GLU A 150 -45.07 -25.10 -45.67
CA GLU A 150 -45.41 -25.67 -46.98
C GLU A 150 -46.80 -26.33 -47.03
N LYS A 151 -47.27 -26.85 -45.89
CA LYS A 151 -48.56 -27.55 -45.75
C LYS A 151 -49.23 -27.18 -44.42
N PRO A 152 -50.55 -27.38 -44.27
CA PRO A 152 -51.22 -27.19 -42.99
C PRO A 152 -50.51 -27.97 -41.88
N THR A 153 -49.99 -27.25 -40.89
CA THR A 153 -49.10 -27.79 -39.85
C THR A 153 -49.58 -27.32 -38.47
N PRO A 154 -49.63 -28.18 -37.44
CA PRO A 154 -50.04 -27.77 -36.10
C PRO A 154 -49.23 -26.59 -35.56
N ILE A 155 -49.86 -25.67 -34.82
CA ILE A 155 -49.21 -24.47 -34.27
C ILE A 155 -48.00 -24.88 -33.42
N TYR A 156 -48.16 -25.87 -32.55
CA TYR A 156 -47.06 -26.39 -31.72
C TYR A 156 -45.88 -26.82 -32.59
N THR A 157 -46.12 -27.61 -33.64
CA THR A 157 -45.06 -28.07 -34.57
C THR A 157 -44.37 -26.92 -35.30
N VAL A 158 -45.13 -25.91 -35.72
CA VAL A 158 -44.56 -24.70 -36.35
C VAL A 158 -43.64 -23.96 -35.37
N ILE A 159 -44.04 -23.82 -34.11
CA ILE A 159 -43.21 -23.20 -33.07
C ILE A 159 -41.94 -24.03 -32.84
N GLN A 160 -42.07 -25.33 -32.56
CA GLN A 160 -40.95 -26.23 -32.26
C GLN A 160 -39.91 -26.26 -33.40
N ASN A 161 -40.36 -26.36 -34.65
CA ASN A 161 -39.45 -26.40 -35.81
C ASN A 161 -38.67 -25.09 -36.02
N ASN A 162 -39.06 -23.98 -35.37
CA ASN A 162 -38.46 -22.67 -35.58
C ASN A 162 -37.78 -22.09 -34.34
N LEU A 163 -37.69 -22.82 -33.23
CA LEU A 163 -36.95 -22.37 -32.04
C LEU A 163 -35.47 -22.14 -32.37
N ALA A 164 -34.83 -23.10 -33.06
CA ALA A 164 -33.45 -22.97 -33.52
C ALA A 164 -33.28 -21.88 -34.58
N THR A 165 -34.25 -21.71 -35.49
CA THR A 165 -34.23 -20.69 -36.55
C THR A 165 -34.07 -19.27 -35.99
N TYR A 166 -34.75 -18.97 -34.87
CA TYR A 166 -34.66 -17.69 -34.19
C TYR A 166 -33.62 -17.68 -33.05
N ASN A 167 -32.99 -18.82 -32.75
CA ASN A 167 -32.09 -19.00 -31.60
C ASN A 167 -32.73 -18.52 -30.29
N ILE A 168 -33.87 -19.13 -29.94
CA ILE A 168 -34.72 -18.78 -28.80
C ILE A 168 -35.09 -20.00 -27.95
N GLU A 169 -35.44 -19.75 -26.70
CA GLU A 169 -35.98 -20.71 -25.75
C GLU A 169 -37.33 -20.22 -25.22
N ILE A 170 -38.25 -21.13 -24.93
CA ILE A 170 -39.63 -20.78 -24.57
C ILE A 170 -40.07 -21.33 -23.21
N GLU A 171 -41.14 -20.73 -22.66
CA GLU A 171 -41.82 -21.21 -21.46
C GLU A 171 -43.33 -20.97 -21.54
N PHE A 172 -44.12 -21.99 -21.18
CA PHE A 172 -45.57 -21.86 -21.02
C PHE A 172 -45.94 -21.47 -19.58
N THR A 173 -46.77 -20.43 -19.45
CA THR A 173 -47.31 -19.96 -18.15
C THR A 173 -48.76 -19.51 -18.27
N VAL A 174 -49.45 -19.35 -17.14
CA VAL A 174 -50.87 -18.92 -17.13
C VAL A 174 -51.14 -17.83 -16.11
N GLU A 175 -52.21 -17.06 -16.34
CA GLU A 175 -52.71 -16.05 -15.40
C GLU A 175 -54.10 -16.42 -14.88
N ILE A 176 -54.26 -16.33 -13.56
CA ILE A 176 -55.52 -16.69 -12.87
C ILE A 176 -56.26 -15.41 -12.48
N LYS A 177 -57.55 -15.32 -12.84
CA LYS A 177 -58.48 -14.30 -12.32
C LYS A 177 -59.78 -14.96 -11.90
N ASN A 178 -60.30 -14.60 -10.72
CA ASN A 178 -61.58 -15.10 -10.20
C ASN A 178 -61.69 -16.65 -10.20
N ASN A 179 -60.63 -17.34 -9.75
CA ASN A 179 -60.54 -18.82 -9.71
C ASN A 179 -60.68 -19.50 -11.09
N LYS A 180 -60.33 -18.80 -12.18
CA LYS A 180 -60.34 -19.32 -13.54
C LYS A 180 -59.08 -18.89 -14.27
N ILE A 181 -58.58 -19.73 -15.17
CA ILE A 181 -57.54 -19.33 -16.12
C ILE A 181 -58.09 -18.25 -17.04
N SER A 182 -57.43 -17.09 -17.02
CA SER A 182 -57.82 -15.89 -17.78
C SER A 182 -57.00 -15.72 -19.05
N LYS A 183 -55.70 -16.03 -18.99
CA LYS A 183 -54.76 -15.95 -20.11
C LYS A 183 -53.73 -17.06 -20.02
N GLN A 184 -53.18 -17.42 -21.17
CA GLN A 184 -52.12 -18.41 -21.33
C GLN A 184 -51.05 -17.77 -22.20
N TYR A 185 -49.79 -17.88 -21.78
CA TYR A 185 -48.69 -17.19 -22.41
C TYR A 185 -47.64 -18.16 -22.94
N VAL A 186 -47.06 -17.78 -24.09
CA VAL A 186 -45.75 -18.29 -24.52
C VAL A 186 -44.75 -17.18 -24.25
N ASN A 187 -43.84 -17.40 -23.30
CA ASN A 187 -42.75 -16.49 -22.99
C ASN A 187 -41.52 -16.86 -23.82
N ILE A 188 -40.81 -15.88 -24.35
CA ILE A 188 -39.69 -16.03 -25.27
C ILE A 188 -38.42 -15.43 -24.66
N TYR A 189 -37.36 -16.21 -24.65
CA TYR A 189 -36.06 -15.84 -24.10
C TYR A 189 -34.98 -16.06 -25.15
N ARG A 190 -33.94 -15.21 -25.19
CA ARG A 190 -32.75 -15.54 -25.98
C ARG A 190 -32.01 -16.73 -25.36
N LYS A 191 -31.97 -16.75 -24.03
CA LYS A 191 -31.39 -17.81 -23.20
C LYS A 191 -32.09 -17.81 -21.83
N ARG A 192 -32.69 -18.92 -21.43
CA ARG A 192 -33.30 -19.18 -20.11
C ARG A 192 -32.23 -19.63 -19.11
N GLY A 193 -32.50 -19.38 -17.84
CA GLY A 193 -31.62 -19.72 -16.73
C GLY A 193 -30.53 -18.67 -16.48
N LYS A 194 -29.82 -18.84 -15.38
CA LYS A 194 -28.72 -17.98 -14.91
C LYS A 194 -27.41 -18.76 -14.89
N ASN A 195 -26.29 -18.05 -14.88
CA ASN A 195 -25.00 -18.68 -14.59
C ASN A 195 -24.91 -18.92 -13.07
N THR A 196 -25.17 -20.14 -12.63
CA THR A 196 -25.14 -20.51 -11.20
C THR A 196 -23.74 -20.83 -10.72
N HIS A 197 -22.90 -21.33 -11.63
CA HIS A 197 -21.58 -21.85 -11.35
C HIS A 197 -21.57 -23.03 -10.37
N ALA A 198 -22.70 -23.73 -10.27
CA ALA A 198 -22.79 -24.97 -9.51
C ALA A 198 -21.87 -26.03 -10.11
N ARG A 199 -21.19 -26.78 -9.24
CA ARG A 199 -20.20 -27.80 -9.61
C ARG A 199 -20.74 -29.20 -9.31
N PHE A 200 -20.61 -30.07 -10.29
CA PHE A 200 -20.95 -31.48 -10.20
C PHE A 200 -19.71 -32.30 -10.53
N GLU A 201 -19.23 -33.08 -9.58
CA GLU A 201 -18.00 -33.86 -9.63
C GLU A 201 -18.32 -35.36 -9.72
N TYR A 202 -17.71 -36.02 -10.71
CA TYR A 202 -17.66 -37.47 -10.81
C TYR A 202 -17.09 -38.07 -9.53
N SER A 203 -17.65 -39.21 -9.09
CA SER A 203 -17.44 -39.85 -7.77
C SER A 203 -18.07 -39.16 -6.55
N THR A 204 -18.71 -37.99 -6.70
CA THR A 204 -19.38 -37.28 -5.58
C THR A 204 -20.88 -37.13 -5.80
N ASN A 205 -21.30 -36.42 -6.86
CA ASN A 205 -22.71 -36.09 -7.12
C ASN A 205 -23.11 -36.23 -8.60
N VAL A 206 -22.24 -36.82 -9.42
CA VAL A 206 -22.51 -37.16 -10.83
C VAL A 206 -22.55 -38.68 -10.98
N ASP A 207 -23.62 -39.23 -11.58
CA ASP A 207 -23.77 -40.68 -11.75
C ASP A 207 -22.90 -41.24 -12.88
N ASN A 208 -22.80 -40.51 -14.00
CA ASN A 208 -21.98 -40.89 -15.15
C ASN A 208 -21.62 -39.67 -16.01
N ILE A 209 -20.52 -39.74 -16.75
CA ILE A 209 -20.25 -38.83 -17.88
C ILE A 209 -19.98 -39.67 -19.12
N LYS A 210 -20.76 -39.44 -20.17
CA LYS A 210 -20.62 -40.13 -21.45
C LYS A 210 -20.17 -39.14 -22.51
N LYS A 211 -19.06 -39.44 -23.19
CA LYS A 211 -18.56 -38.69 -24.36
C LYS A 211 -18.91 -39.45 -25.64
N THR A 212 -19.45 -38.75 -26.62
CA THR A 212 -19.68 -39.27 -27.98
C THR A 212 -18.91 -38.40 -28.97
N GLU A 213 -18.04 -39.00 -29.78
CA GLU A 213 -17.33 -38.32 -30.86
C GLU A 213 -17.87 -38.80 -32.21
N ASP A 214 -18.26 -37.86 -33.07
CA ASP A 214 -18.79 -38.13 -34.40
C ASP A 214 -18.00 -37.39 -35.48
N LEU A 215 -17.44 -38.15 -36.42
CA LEU A 215 -16.67 -37.67 -37.57
C LEU A 215 -17.49 -37.70 -38.88
N THR A 216 -18.75 -38.11 -38.84
CA THR A 216 -19.56 -38.36 -40.04
C THR A 216 -19.66 -37.13 -40.95
N ASP A 217 -19.79 -35.93 -40.37
CA ASP A 217 -19.88 -34.67 -41.11
C ASP A 217 -18.53 -33.95 -41.27
N PHE A 218 -17.42 -34.57 -40.83
CA PHE A 218 -16.11 -33.92 -40.85
C PHE A 218 -15.65 -33.64 -42.29
N CYS A 219 -15.15 -32.43 -42.53
CA CYS A 219 -14.46 -32.10 -43.77
C CYS A 219 -13.33 -31.08 -43.55
N SER A 220 -12.23 -31.28 -44.27
CA SER A 220 -11.10 -30.34 -44.35
C SER A 220 -11.17 -29.46 -45.60
N ALA A 221 -12.07 -29.79 -46.53
CA ALA A 221 -12.43 -28.95 -47.66
C ALA A 221 -13.95 -28.96 -47.93
N LEU A 222 -14.50 -27.86 -48.44
CA LEU A 222 -15.95 -27.75 -48.72
C LEU A 222 -16.24 -27.07 -50.06
N ILE A 223 -17.02 -27.74 -50.91
CA ILE A 223 -17.52 -27.21 -52.18
C ILE A 223 -18.86 -26.49 -51.93
N GLY A 224 -18.97 -25.23 -52.38
CA GLY A 224 -20.20 -24.45 -52.29
C GLY A 224 -20.98 -24.43 -53.60
N VAL A 225 -22.29 -24.68 -53.54
CA VAL A 225 -23.20 -24.58 -54.69
C VAL A 225 -24.30 -23.57 -54.35
N GLY A 226 -24.29 -22.44 -55.05
CA GLY A 226 -25.25 -21.35 -54.88
C GLY A 226 -26.51 -21.53 -55.72
N ALA A 227 -27.44 -20.58 -55.60
CA ALA A 227 -28.69 -20.58 -56.35
C ALA A 227 -28.44 -20.64 -57.87
N ASN A 228 -29.19 -21.50 -58.58
CA ASN A 228 -29.04 -21.77 -60.02
C ASN A 228 -27.68 -22.38 -60.44
N GLY A 229 -26.94 -23.03 -59.53
CA GLY A 229 -25.71 -23.74 -59.84
C GLY A 229 -24.48 -22.82 -59.95
N ILE A 230 -24.54 -21.64 -59.33
CA ILE A 230 -23.40 -20.72 -59.23
C ILE A 230 -22.32 -21.37 -58.36
N ASP A 231 -21.07 -21.34 -58.82
CA ASP A 231 -19.89 -21.71 -58.04
C ASP A 231 -19.04 -20.46 -57.74
N PHE A 232 -17.86 -20.66 -57.15
CA PHE A 232 -16.94 -19.58 -56.86
C PHE A 232 -15.56 -19.71 -57.51
N LYS A 233 -15.37 -20.50 -58.57
CA LYS A 233 -14.05 -20.71 -59.19
C LYS A 233 -13.33 -19.42 -59.59
N ASP A 234 -14.11 -18.41 -59.99
CA ASP A 234 -13.59 -17.12 -60.46
C ASP A 234 -13.32 -16.11 -59.33
N VAL A 235 -13.58 -16.49 -58.08
CA VAL A 235 -13.34 -15.64 -56.90
C VAL A 235 -12.09 -16.13 -56.20
N GLU A 236 -11.05 -15.31 -56.26
CA GLU A 236 -9.82 -15.55 -55.51
C GLU A 236 -9.94 -15.02 -54.09
N TRP A 237 -9.54 -15.85 -53.11
CA TRP A 237 -9.19 -15.37 -51.79
C TRP A 237 -7.69 -15.49 -51.61
N ILE A 238 -7.06 -14.37 -51.31
CA ILE A 238 -5.67 -14.31 -50.90
C ILE A 238 -5.64 -13.88 -49.45
N LYS A 239 -4.99 -14.68 -48.59
CA LYS A 239 -4.91 -14.46 -47.16
C LYS A 239 -4.19 -13.16 -46.82
N SER A 240 -3.16 -12.79 -47.60
CA SER A 240 -2.45 -11.50 -47.47
C SER A 240 -3.32 -10.28 -47.80
N ASN A 241 -4.38 -10.45 -48.61
CA ASN A 241 -5.38 -9.42 -48.87
C ASN A 241 -6.47 -9.36 -47.79
N GLY A 242 -6.31 -10.11 -46.69
CA GLY A 242 -7.22 -10.13 -45.57
C GLY A 242 -8.35 -11.14 -45.65
N ASN A 243 -8.34 -12.01 -46.66
CA ASN A 243 -9.28 -13.13 -46.74
C ASN A 243 -8.90 -14.23 -45.73
N PRO A 244 -9.83 -15.07 -45.29
CA PRO A 244 -9.58 -15.98 -44.17
C PRO A 244 -8.67 -17.17 -44.53
N THR A 245 -8.61 -17.56 -45.81
CA THR A 245 -7.73 -18.61 -46.31
C THR A 245 -7.27 -18.29 -47.73
N ASP A 246 -6.24 -18.97 -48.22
CA ASP A 246 -5.84 -18.90 -49.61
C ASP A 246 -6.69 -19.86 -50.43
N LYS A 247 -7.36 -19.32 -51.43
CA LYS A 247 -8.16 -20.07 -52.39
C LYS A 247 -7.93 -19.46 -53.78
N PRO A 248 -7.12 -20.13 -54.62
CA PRO A 248 -6.73 -19.61 -55.93
C PRO A 248 -7.88 -19.63 -56.94
N LEU A 249 -7.71 -18.88 -58.03
CA LEU A 249 -8.61 -18.93 -59.19
C LEU A 249 -8.66 -20.34 -59.80
N ASN A 250 -9.82 -20.71 -60.34
CA ASN A 250 -10.18 -22.03 -60.89
C ASN A 250 -10.40 -23.15 -59.85
N GLN A 251 -10.48 -22.83 -58.56
CA GLN A 251 -10.79 -23.78 -57.49
C GLN A 251 -12.24 -23.61 -56.98
N ASP A 252 -13.03 -24.69 -56.94
CA ASP A 252 -14.44 -24.72 -56.48
C ASP A 252 -14.62 -25.15 -55.03
N PHE A 253 -13.54 -25.35 -54.28
CA PHE A 253 -13.62 -25.68 -52.86
C PHE A 253 -12.83 -24.74 -51.96
N VAL A 254 -13.42 -24.55 -50.79
CA VAL A 254 -12.89 -24.06 -49.53
C VAL A 254 -11.80 -24.96 -48.92
N VAL A 255 -10.61 -24.54 -48.46
CA VAL A 255 -9.75 -25.43 -47.62
C VAL A 255 -9.39 -24.80 -46.28
N ASP A 256 -9.43 -25.63 -45.22
CA ASP A 256 -8.83 -25.34 -43.92
C ASP A 256 -7.60 -26.25 -43.74
N GLU A 257 -6.42 -25.70 -44.02
CA GLU A 257 -5.14 -26.41 -43.99
C GLU A 257 -4.81 -27.00 -42.62
N THR A 258 -5.28 -26.38 -41.55
CA THR A 258 -5.08 -26.90 -40.19
C THR A 258 -5.91 -28.16 -39.98
N ALA A 259 -7.19 -28.14 -40.38
CA ALA A 259 -8.04 -29.34 -40.30
C ALA A 259 -7.51 -30.49 -41.17
N HIS A 260 -6.95 -30.17 -42.34
CA HIS A 260 -6.32 -31.14 -43.22
C HIS A 260 -5.08 -31.81 -42.59
N GLN A 261 -4.26 -31.07 -41.85
CA GLN A 261 -3.11 -31.62 -41.13
C GLN A 261 -3.52 -32.61 -40.02
N TYR A 262 -4.68 -32.41 -39.40
CA TYR A 262 -5.19 -33.31 -38.36
C TYR A 262 -5.86 -34.56 -38.94
N PHE A 263 -6.66 -34.40 -40.00
CA PHE A 263 -7.33 -35.50 -40.69
C PHE A 263 -7.29 -35.30 -42.21
N HIS A 264 -6.71 -36.29 -42.88
CA HIS A 264 -6.61 -36.40 -44.32
C HIS A 264 -6.85 -37.85 -44.76
N ASN A 265 -7.13 -38.05 -46.04
CA ASN A 265 -7.14 -39.39 -46.61
C ASN A 265 -5.72 -39.99 -46.62
N ASP A 266 -5.58 -41.31 -46.71
CA ASP A 266 -4.27 -41.98 -46.70
C ASP A 266 -3.31 -41.51 -47.81
N ASP A 267 -3.86 -41.00 -48.92
CA ASP A 267 -3.10 -40.44 -50.05
C ASP A 267 -2.70 -38.97 -49.85
N GLY A 268 -3.04 -38.37 -48.71
CA GLY A 268 -2.80 -36.97 -48.40
C GLY A 268 -3.80 -36.01 -49.04
N SER A 269 -4.91 -36.49 -49.61
CA SER A 269 -5.95 -35.61 -50.17
C SER A 269 -6.90 -35.06 -49.09
N TYR A 270 -7.54 -33.92 -49.39
CA TYR A 270 -8.54 -33.31 -48.53
C TYR A 270 -9.79 -34.18 -48.37
N ILE A 271 -10.34 -34.22 -47.16
CA ILE A 271 -11.65 -34.79 -46.90
C ILE A 271 -12.68 -33.74 -47.32
N THR A 272 -13.30 -33.95 -48.50
CA THR A 272 -14.09 -32.93 -49.18
C THR A 272 -15.59 -33.17 -49.00
N GLY A 273 -16.31 -32.16 -48.52
CA GLY A 273 -17.78 -32.15 -48.43
C GLY A 273 -18.44 -31.19 -49.44
N THR A 274 -19.77 -31.12 -49.41
CA THR A 274 -20.57 -30.18 -50.22
C THR A 274 -21.53 -29.38 -49.34
N TYR A 275 -21.83 -28.15 -49.76
CA TYR A 275 -22.76 -27.21 -49.11
C TYR A 275 -23.62 -26.49 -50.15
N GLU A 276 -24.94 -26.60 -50.00
CA GLU A 276 -25.91 -25.88 -50.82
C GLU A 276 -26.35 -24.59 -50.11
N SER A 277 -26.27 -23.46 -50.82
CA SER A 277 -26.65 -22.14 -50.33
C SER A 277 -27.59 -21.42 -51.30
N ASN A 278 -28.42 -20.52 -50.78
CA ASN A 278 -29.28 -19.65 -51.57
C ASN A 278 -28.55 -18.39 -52.09
N ALA A 279 -27.25 -18.24 -51.83
CA ALA A 279 -26.44 -17.14 -52.33
C ALA A 279 -26.53 -17.04 -53.85
N ASN A 280 -26.75 -15.82 -54.35
CA ASN A 280 -26.95 -15.54 -55.77
C ASN A 280 -25.72 -14.95 -56.46
N ASN A 281 -24.60 -14.85 -55.74
CA ASN A 281 -23.32 -14.42 -56.28
C ASN A 281 -22.17 -15.20 -55.61
N SER A 282 -21.07 -15.33 -56.35
CA SER A 282 -19.94 -16.18 -55.99
C SER A 282 -19.16 -15.73 -54.75
N ALA A 283 -19.16 -14.43 -54.42
CA ALA A 283 -18.42 -13.91 -53.28
C ALA A 283 -19.13 -14.23 -51.96
N ASP A 284 -20.44 -13.99 -51.89
CA ASP A 284 -21.25 -14.35 -50.73
C ASP A 284 -21.30 -15.87 -50.55
N LEU A 285 -21.41 -16.63 -51.65
CA LEU A 285 -21.36 -18.10 -51.61
C LEU A 285 -20.04 -18.60 -51.02
N LEU A 286 -18.90 -18.03 -51.41
CA LEU A 286 -17.59 -18.40 -50.88
C LEU A 286 -17.48 -18.10 -49.39
N ASP A 287 -17.99 -16.95 -48.95
CA ASP A 287 -18.01 -16.56 -47.53
C ASP A 287 -18.90 -17.48 -46.68
N GLU A 288 -20.11 -17.79 -47.16
CA GLU A 288 -21.02 -18.74 -46.51
C GLU A 288 -20.44 -20.16 -46.45
N THR A 289 -19.83 -20.62 -47.55
CA THR A 289 -19.19 -21.95 -47.62
C THR A 289 -18.00 -22.04 -46.67
N TRP A 290 -17.20 -20.96 -46.55
CA TRP A 290 -16.13 -20.92 -45.56
C TRP A 290 -16.66 -21.00 -44.13
N LYS A 291 -17.70 -20.22 -43.79
CA LYS A 291 -18.33 -20.28 -42.46
C LYS A 291 -18.84 -21.66 -42.12
N GLU A 292 -19.44 -22.35 -43.08
CA GLU A 292 -19.90 -23.73 -42.90
C GLU A 292 -18.75 -24.73 -42.75
N LEU A 293 -17.65 -24.58 -43.51
CA LEU A 293 -16.46 -25.41 -43.32
C LEU A 293 -15.91 -25.26 -41.90
N GLN A 294 -15.93 -24.05 -41.34
CA GLN A 294 -15.49 -23.81 -39.97
C GLN A 294 -16.33 -24.52 -38.90
N THR A 295 -17.58 -24.93 -39.18
CA THR A 295 -18.42 -25.70 -38.25
C THR A 295 -18.18 -27.21 -38.35
N ARG A 296 -17.64 -27.69 -39.47
CA ARG A 296 -17.42 -29.12 -39.79
C ARG A 296 -15.97 -29.57 -39.70
N LYS A 297 -15.04 -28.64 -39.49
CA LYS A 297 -13.59 -28.91 -39.48
C LYS A 297 -13.04 -29.61 -38.22
N GLN A 298 -13.90 -30.01 -37.29
CA GLN A 298 -13.56 -30.72 -36.06
C GLN A 298 -14.56 -31.86 -35.86
N PRO A 299 -14.18 -32.96 -35.19
CA PRO A 299 -15.14 -33.96 -34.73
C PRO A 299 -16.24 -33.27 -33.90
N LYS A 300 -17.50 -33.62 -34.12
CA LYS A 300 -18.59 -33.19 -33.24
C LYS A 300 -18.47 -33.98 -31.95
N ILE A 301 -18.22 -33.28 -30.86
CA ILE A 301 -18.10 -33.88 -29.52
C ILE A 301 -19.37 -33.51 -28.76
N ASP A 302 -20.09 -34.52 -28.29
CA ASP A 302 -21.22 -34.35 -27.39
C ASP A 302 -20.97 -35.08 -26.08
N TYR A 303 -21.51 -34.53 -25.00
CA TYR A 303 -21.40 -35.10 -23.67
C TYR A 303 -22.82 -35.30 -23.13
N GLU A 304 -23.01 -36.29 -22.27
CA GLU A 304 -24.28 -36.52 -21.56
C GLU A 304 -23.97 -36.96 -20.12
N THR A 305 -24.70 -36.39 -19.16
CA THR A 305 -24.57 -36.71 -17.73
C THR A 305 -25.92 -36.63 -17.05
N SER A 306 -26.15 -37.56 -16.13
CA SER A 306 -27.26 -37.49 -15.18
C SER A 306 -26.72 -37.23 -13.78
N ILE A 307 -27.36 -36.30 -13.07
CA ILE A 307 -26.92 -35.80 -11.78
C ILE A 307 -28.07 -35.95 -10.79
N VAL A 308 -27.77 -36.50 -9.62
CA VAL A 308 -28.69 -36.51 -8.48
C VAL A 308 -28.56 -35.15 -7.78
N LEU A 309 -29.63 -34.35 -7.78
CA LEU A 309 -29.56 -32.91 -7.50
C LEU A 309 -29.24 -32.61 -6.01
N PHE A 310 -28.35 -31.64 -5.75
CA PHE A 310 -28.09 -31.04 -4.42
C PHE A 310 -28.23 -29.50 -4.43
N ASN A 311 -28.76 -28.94 -3.33
CA ASN A 311 -29.29 -27.58 -3.08
C ASN A 311 -30.48 -27.11 -3.98
N GLU A 312 -31.48 -26.46 -3.38
CA GLU A 312 -32.76 -26.01 -3.97
C GLU A 312 -32.61 -24.93 -5.07
N ASP A 313 -31.39 -24.43 -5.34
CA ASP A 313 -31.13 -23.21 -6.10
C ASP A 313 -30.96 -23.39 -7.62
N ILE A 314 -31.01 -24.63 -8.14
CA ILE A 314 -30.84 -24.94 -9.57
C ILE A 314 -32.16 -24.82 -10.34
N ASP A 315 -32.11 -24.29 -11.55
CA ASP A 315 -33.24 -24.17 -12.47
C ASP A 315 -32.94 -24.67 -13.89
N ILE A 316 -34.01 -24.90 -14.66
CA ILE A 316 -33.92 -25.26 -16.08
C ILE A 316 -33.23 -24.14 -16.88
N GLY A 317 -32.26 -24.50 -17.73
CA GLY A 317 -31.47 -23.57 -18.53
C GLY A 317 -30.25 -22.98 -17.83
N ASP A 318 -30.10 -23.18 -16.51
CA ASP A 318 -28.95 -22.68 -15.75
C ASP A 318 -27.64 -23.24 -16.31
N THR A 319 -26.60 -22.40 -16.30
CA THR A 319 -25.23 -22.80 -16.69
C THR A 319 -24.46 -23.26 -15.45
N VAL A 320 -23.95 -24.50 -15.52
CA VAL A 320 -23.32 -25.28 -14.45
C VAL A 320 -22.04 -25.94 -14.95
N TYR A 321 -21.30 -26.62 -14.07
CA TYR A 321 -20.02 -27.26 -14.39
C TYR A 321 -20.03 -28.74 -14.01
N ALA A 322 -19.60 -29.59 -14.94
CA ALA A 322 -19.36 -31.01 -14.72
C ALA A 322 -17.86 -31.30 -14.76
N ILE A 323 -17.33 -31.98 -13.74
CA ILE A 323 -15.90 -32.20 -13.53
C ILE A 323 -15.66 -33.69 -13.32
N ASP A 324 -14.70 -34.26 -14.04
CA ASP A 324 -14.24 -35.63 -13.86
C ASP A 324 -12.71 -35.67 -13.87
N HIS A 325 -12.16 -35.86 -12.67
CA HIS A 325 -10.72 -35.98 -12.42
C HIS A 325 -10.19 -37.39 -12.74
N GLU A 326 -11.06 -38.38 -12.93
CA GLU A 326 -10.68 -39.76 -13.25
C GLU A 326 -10.70 -40.02 -14.77
N TYR A 327 -11.40 -39.19 -15.55
CA TYR A 327 -11.32 -39.19 -17.01
C TYR A 327 -9.89 -38.87 -17.47
N THR A 328 -9.36 -39.58 -18.48
CA THR A 328 -8.01 -39.33 -19.02
C THR A 328 -8.09 -38.90 -20.48
N PRO A 329 -7.73 -37.65 -20.83
CA PRO A 329 -7.31 -36.54 -19.94
C PRO A 329 -8.47 -35.99 -19.09
N ASN A 330 -8.16 -35.34 -17.96
CA ASN A 330 -9.17 -34.79 -17.04
C ASN A 330 -10.23 -33.96 -17.78
N LEU A 331 -11.48 -34.17 -17.42
CA LEU A 331 -12.61 -33.57 -18.12
C LEU A 331 -13.24 -32.46 -17.28
N TYR A 332 -13.30 -31.27 -17.86
CA TYR A 332 -13.94 -30.11 -17.24
C TYR A 332 -14.88 -29.49 -18.27
N LEU A 333 -16.17 -29.52 -17.95
CA LEU A 333 -17.19 -29.13 -18.89
C LEU A 333 -18.05 -28.02 -18.29
N GLU A 334 -18.23 -26.93 -19.04
CA GLU A 334 -19.34 -26.03 -18.84
C GLU A 334 -20.55 -26.64 -19.55
N ALA A 335 -21.68 -26.70 -18.88
CA ALA A 335 -22.89 -27.31 -19.43
C ALA A 335 -24.13 -26.56 -18.99
N ARG A 336 -25.26 -26.81 -19.65
CA ARG A 336 -26.56 -26.24 -19.29
C ARG A 336 -27.51 -27.33 -18.84
N VAL A 337 -28.36 -27.01 -17.86
CA VAL A 337 -29.43 -27.89 -17.42
C VAL A 337 -30.48 -27.99 -18.53
N SER A 338 -30.45 -29.07 -19.32
CA SER A 338 -31.42 -29.34 -20.41
C SER A 338 -32.69 -30.01 -19.94
N LYS A 339 -32.60 -30.83 -18.89
CA LYS A 339 -33.73 -31.52 -18.30
C LYS A 339 -33.64 -31.40 -16.79
N LEU A 340 -34.76 -31.08 -16.17
CA LEU A 340 -34.85 -30.97 -14.72
C LEU A 340 -36.07 -31.76 -14.24
N GLU A 341 -35.84 -32.71 -13.33
CA GLU A 341 -36.83 -33.59 -12.73
C GLU A 341 -36.88 -33.32 -11.23
N ILE A 342 -38.03 -32.88 -10.72
CA ILE A 342 -38.21 -32.43 -9.34
C ILE A 342 -39.36 -33.21 -8.70
N SER A 343 -39.13 -33.77 -7.51
CA SER A 343 -40.22 -34.24 -6.65
C SER A 343 -40.43 -33.23 -5.51
N PHE A 344 -41.67 -32.80 -5.32
CA PHE A 344 -42.04 -31.90 -4.22
C PHE A 344 -42.23 -32.66 -2.90
N THR A 345 -42.56 -33.97 -2.96
CA THR A 345 -42.74 -34.80 -1.75
C THR A 345 -41.52 -35.64 -1.38
N ASP A 346 -40.65 -35.96 -2.34
CA ASP A 346 -39.44 -36.74 -2.12
C ASP A 346 -38.25 -36.12 -2.86
N TRP A 347 -37.99 -34.85 -2.54
CA TRP A 347 -36.96 -34.05 -3.20
C TRP A 347 -35.60 -34.75 -3.23
N HIS A 348 -35.16 -35.28 -2.08
CA HIS A 348 -33.82 -35.84 -1.91
C HIS A 348 -33.56 -37.11 -2.71
N ASN A 349 -34.58 -37.95 -2.93
CA ASN A 349 -34.36 -39.26 -3.55
C ASN A 349 -34.85 -39.33 -5.00
N LYS A 350 -35.76 -38.43 -5.42
CA LYS A 350 -36.37 -38.48 -6.76
C LYS A 350 -36.01 -37.31 -7.68
N SER A 351 -35.33 -36.27 -7.18
CA SER A 351 -34.95 -35.12 -8.01
C SER A 351 -33.60 -35.35 -8.69
N LYS A 352 -33.53 -35.03 -9.99
CA LYS A 352 -32.33 -35.19 -10.82
C LYS A 352 -32.31 -34.16 -11.96
N CYS A 353 -31.14 -33.93 -12.54
CA CYS A 353 -31.02 -33.12 -13.75
C CYS A 353 -30.13 -33.80 -14.79
N THR A 354 -30.36 -33.44 -16.06
CA THR A 354 -29.54 -33.84 -17.20
C THR A 354 -28.92 -32.60 -17.80
N LEU A 355 -27.61 -32.64 -18.03
CA LEU A 355 -26.89 -31.53 -18.66
C LEU A 355 -26.70 -31.80 -20.16
N SER A 356 -26.59 -30.72 -20.94
CA SER A 356 -26.31 -30.71 -22.39
C SER A 356 -25.58 -29.43 -22.77
N ASN A 357 -25.33 -29.23 -24.08
CA ASN A 357 -24.62 -28.07 -24.62
C ASN A 357 -23.25 -27.90 -23.98
N TYR A 358 -22.55 -29.02 -23.86
CA TYR A 358 -21.28 -29.06 -23.19
C TYR A 358 -20.23 -28.35 -24.02
N LYS A 359 -19.43 -27.57 -23.32
CA LYS A 359 -18.23 -26.97 -23.85
C LYS A 359 -17.09 -27.47 -22.98
N GLU A 360 -16.14 -28.17 -23.59
CA GLU A 360 -14.85 -28.40 -22.93
C GLU A 360 -14.28 -27.04 -22.55
N VAL A 361 -14.13 -26.85 -21.25
CA VAL A 361 -13.46 -25.70 -20.68
C VAL A 361 -12.15 -26.21 -20.14
N LYS A 362 -11.06 -25.48 -20.36
CA LYS A 362 -9.84 -25.78 -19.60
C LYS A 362 -10.14 -25.43 -18.14
N SER A 363 -9.88 -26.37 -17.23
CA SER A 363 -10.02 -26.09 -15.81
C SER A 363 -9.23 -24.84 -15.46
N LYS A 364 -9.92 -23.88 -14.85
CA LYS A 364 -9.31 -22.89 -13.95
C LYS A 364 -9.48 -23.31 -12.48
N ILE A 365 -10.01 -24.51 -12.25
CA ILE A 365 -10.08 -25.14 -10.92
C ILE A 365 -8.83 -25.98 -10.76
N LEU A 366 -7.95 -25.42 -9.96
CA LEU A 366 -6.64 -25.94 -9.63
C LEU A 366 -6.82 -27.14 -8.71
N ASN A 367 -6.14 -28.23 -9.04
CA ASN A 367 -6.09 -29.39 -8.18
C ASN A 367 -5.39 -28.97 -6.87
N LEU A 368 -6.11 -28.96 -5.74
CA LEU A 368 -5.57 -28.56 -4.43
C LEU A 368 -4.41 -29.45 -3.94
N SER A 369 -4.13 -30.54 -4.65
CA SER A 369 -2.99 -31.43 -4.41
C SER A 369 -1.81 -31.20 -5.37
N ASN A 370 -1.95 -30.34 -6.39
CA ASN A 370 -0.90 -30.02 -7.35
C ASN A 370 -0.45 -28.57 -7.18
N THR A 371 0.69 -28.40 -6.53
CA THR A 371 1.27 -27.10 -6.21
C THR A 371 1.49 -26.27 -7.48
N ASP A 372 1.91 -26.88 -8.60
CA ASP A 372 2.23 -26.24 -9.90
C ASP A 372 1.07 -25.45 -10.53
N ASP A 373 -0.17 -25.89 -10.33
CA ASP A 373 -1.36 -25.20 -10.84
C ASP A 373 -1.64 -23.91 -10.02
N ILE A 374 -1.41 -23.95 -8.70
CA ILE A 374 -1.48 -22.79 -7.79
C ILE A 374 -0.39 -21.76 -8.14
N PHE A 375 0.82 -22.22 -8.50
CA PHE A 375 1.91 -21.36 -8.97
C PHE A 375 1.55 -20.63 -10.27
N GLY A 376 0.94 -21.32 -11.23
CA GLY A 376 0.61 -20.77 -12.56
C GLY A 376 -0.40 -19.62 -12.53
N GLU A 377 -1.48 -19.75 -11.75
CA GLU A 377 -2.52 -18.70 -11.70
C GLU A 377 -2.14 -17.49 -10.84
N ILE A 378 -1.35 -17.65 -9.76
CA ILE A 378 -0.82 -16.50 -9.01
C ILE A 378 0.08 -15.65 -9.93
N LEU A 379 0.86 -16.31 -10.81
CA LEU A 379 1.68 -15.64 -11.81
C LEU A 379 0.86 -14.96 -12.92
N GLU A 380 -0.20 -15.60 -13.41
CA GLU A 380 -1.09 -15.02 -14.44
C GLU A 380 -1.92 -13.84 -13.90
N PHE A 381 -2.39 -13.94 -12.65
CA PHE A 381 -3.11 -12.86 -11.95
C PHE A 381 -2.19 -11.68 -11.64
N LEU A 382 -0.97 -11.91 -11.12
CA LEU A 382 0.01 -10.84 -10.88
C LEU A 382 0.53 -10.22 -12.19
N GLY A 383 0.67 -11.02 -13.25
CA GLY A 383 1.00 -10.55 -14.60
C GLY A 383 -0.12 -9.73 -15.27
N GLY A 384 -1.38 -9.88 -14.82
CA GLY A 384 -2.54 -9.14 -15.32
C GLY A 384 -2.85 -7.84 -14.58
N ILE A 385 -2.19 -7.54 -13.45
CA ILE A 385 -2.48 -6.36 -12.62
C ILE A 385 -1.36 -5.34 -12.78
N GLY A 386 -1.62 -4.33 -13.60
CA GLY A 386 -0.72 -3.19 -13.76
C GLY A 386 -0.48 -2.44 -12.43
N VAL A 387 0.80 -2.18 -12.17
CA VAL A 387 1.42 -1.20 -11.25
C VAL A 387 1.03 -1.22 -9.75
N GLY A 388 1.95 -1.75 -8.93
CA GLY A 388 2.08 -1.52 -7.47
C GLY A 388 3.04 -2.53 -6.79
N LYS A 389 3.59 -2.22 -5.60
CA LYS A 389 4.41 -3.15 -4.78
C LYS A 389 3.53 -3.93 -3.79
N LEU A 390 3.75 -5.23 -3.63
CA LEU A 390 3.20 -6.05 -2.53
C LEU A 390 3.78 -5.54 -1.19
N THR A 391 2.94 -5.27 -0.18
CA THR A 391 3.43 -4.83 1.14
C THR A 391 3.83 -6.02 2.01
N ASP A 392 4.77 -5.86 2.95
CA ASP A 392 5.21 -6.94 3.86
C ASP A 392 4.05 -7.55 4.66
N LYS A 393 3.01 -6.76 4.93
CA LYS A 393 1.80 -7.21 5.61
C LYS A 393 0.91 -8.09 4.72
N ASP A 394 0.90 -7.84 3.42
CA ASP A 394 0.19 -8.67 2.44
C ASP A 394 0.97 -9.96 2.17
N ILE A 395 2.30 -9.87 2.05
CA ILE A 395 3.20 -11.04 1.92
C ILE A 395 3.07 -11.94 3.15
N ALA A 396 3.13 -11.38 4.36
CA ALA A 396 2.99 -12.16 5.60
C ALA A 396 1.62 -12.84 5.71
N LYS A 397 0.54 -12.17 5.27
CA LYS A 397 -0.79 -12.78 5.22
C LYS A 397 -0.92 -13.88 4.17
N ILE A 398 -0.35 -13.68 2.99
CA ILE A 398 -0.35 -14.71 1.93
C ILE A 398 0.47 -15.92 2.38
N GLN A 399 1.64 -15.70 3.00
CA GLN A 399 2.44 -16.76 3.61
C GLN A 399 1.68 -17.48 4.74
N GLU A 400 0.98 -16.74 5.60
CA GLU A 400 0.14 -17.30 6.67
C GLU A 400 -0.98 -18.19 6.10
N TYR A 401 -1.65 -17.75 5.04
CA TYR A 401 -2.73 -18.50 4.40
C TYR A 401 -2.23 -19.72 3.63
N LEU A 402 -1.11 -19.62 2.90
CA LEU A 402 -0.50 -20.77 2.21
C LEU A 402 0.01 -21.84 3.17
N ASN A 403 0.53 -21.42 4.34
CA ASN A 403 0.97 -22.32 5.40
C ASN A 403 -0.24 -23.00 6.08
N GLN A 404 -1.37 -22.28 6.25
CA GLN A 404 -2.63 -22.87 6.71
C GLN A 404 -3.29 -23.81 5.68
N MET A 405 -2.91 -23.72 4.40
CA MET A 405 -3.29 -24.65 3.32
C MET A 405 -2.38 -25.89 3.22
N GLY A 406 -1.36 -26.00 4.09
CA GLY A 406 -0.53 -27.19 4.22
C GLY A 406 0.72 -27.23 3.34
N LEU A 407 1.07 -26.13 2.65
CA LEU A 407 2.34 -26.02 1.92
C LEU A 407 3.51 -25.87 2.89
N GLU A 408 4.63 -26.54 2.62
CA GLU A 408 5.82 -26.38 3.43
C GLU A 408 6.49 -25.03 3.14
N LYS A 409 7.15 -24.46 4.16
CA LYS A 409 7.84 -23.17 4.06
C LYS A 409 8.74 -23.06 2.82
N LYS A 410 9.40 -24.16 2.44
CA LYS A 410 10.28 -24.22 1.27
C LYS A 410 9.53 -23.99 -0.06
N GLU A 411 8.34 -24.57 -0.21
CA GLU A 411 7.50 -24.44 -1.40
C GLU A 411 6.90 -23.03 -1.50
N ILE A 412 6.54 -22.44 -0.35
CA ILE A 412 6.10 -21.05 -0.24
C ILE A 412 7.25 -20.09 -0.61
N ASP A 413 8.47 -20.36 -0.15
CA ASP A 413 9.64 -19.55 -0.47
C ASP A 413 9.98 -19.61 -1.98
N GLU A 414 9.91 -20.80 -2.59
CA GLU A 414 10.09 -21.01 -4.04
C GLU A 414 8.99 -20.33 -4.89
N LEU A 415 7.74 -20.24 -4.38
CA LEU A 415 6.62 -19.53 -5.01
C LEU A 415 6.87 -18.04 -5.10
N PHE A 416 7.32 -17.45 -3.99
CA PHE A 416 7.65 -16.04 -3.98
C PHE A 416 8.88 -15.74 -4.84
N GLU A 417 9.92 -16.58 -4.87
CA GLU A 417 11.08 -16.40 -5.78
C GLU A 417 10.66 -16.30 -7.26
N LYS A 418 9.84 -17.25 -7.75
CA LYS A 418 9.34 -17.21 -9.15
C LYS A 418 8.46 -16.00 -9.45
N ILE A 419 7.68 -15.53 -8.48
CA ILE A 419 6.85 -14.33 -8.58
C ILE A 419 7.71 -13.06 -8.64
N TYR A 420 8.80 -12.99 -7.86
CA TYR A 420 9.71 -11.84 -7.87
C TYR A 420 10.56 -11.76 -9.14
N ASP A 421 11.00 -12.89 -9.70
CA ASP A 421 11.68 -12.96 -11.01
C ASP A 421 10.82 -12.42 -12.17
N ILE A 422 9.49 -12.42 -12.02
CA ILE A 422 8.53 -11.98 -13.03
C ILE A 422 8.10 -10.51 -12.81
N ILE A 423 8.01 -10.06 -11.56
CA ILE A 423 7.62 -8.68 -11.21
C ILE A 423 8.79 -7.70 -11.40
N ASP A 424 10.03 -8.15 -11.19
CA ASP A 424 11.22 -7.30 -11.26
C ASP A 424 12.46 -8.18 -11.57
N PRO A 425 12.69 -8.49 -12.87
CA PRO A 425 13.61 -9.55 -13.30
C PRO A 425 15.08 -9.21 -13.00
N PRO A 426 15.90 -10.19 -12.57
CA PRO A 426 17.32 -9.94 -12.32
C PRO A 426 18.05 -9.59 -13.63
N PRO A 427 18.99 -8.64 -13.60
CA PRO A 427 19.80 -8.31 -14.76
C PRO A 427 20.69 -9.50 -15.16
N LYS A 428 20.46 -10.07 -16.34
CA LYS A 428 21.23 -11.21 -16.85
C LYS A 428 22.62 -10.80 -17.34
N PRO A 429 23.69 -11.58 -17.08
CA PRO A 429 25.00 -11.35 -17.67
C PRO A 429 24.96 -11.58 -19.20
N PRO A 430 25.85 -10.94 -19.98
CA PRO A 430 25.81 -11.02 -21.43
C PRO A 430 26.13 -12.45 -21.92
N THR A 431 25.22 -13.05 -22.67
CA THR A 431 25.52 -14.22 -23.51
C THR A 431 26.06 -13.74 -24.86
N GLY A 432 27.36 -13.39 -24.88
CA GLY A 432 28.12 -13.10 -26.10
C GLY A 432 28.06 -11.66 -26.62
N ASP A 433 29.01 -11.33 -27.51
CA ASP A 433 29.33 -10.03 -28.13
C ASP A 433 29.08 -8.80 -27.24
N GLU A 434 30.06 -8.51 -26.37
CA GLU A 434 30.10 -7.37 -25.43
C GLU A 434 29.83 -6.00 -26.08
N ASP A 435 30.05 -5.88 -27.39
CA ASP A 435 29.84 -4.64 -28.13
C ASP A 435 28.37 -4.21 -28.23
N LYS A 436 27.42 -5.14 -28.02
CA LYS A 436 25.97 -4.88 -28.11
C LYS A 436 25.31 -4.42 -26.82
N TYR A 437 26.02 -4.35 -25.69
CA TYR A 437 25.40 -4.06 -24.40
C TYR A 437 26.01 -2.82 -23.70
N GLU A 438 25.18 -2.08 -22.95
CA GLU A 438 25.51 -0.95 -22.08
C GLU A 438 25.37 -1.35 -20.60
N PRO A 439 26.35 -1.09 -19.74
CA PRO A 439 26.27 -1.39 -18.32
C PRO A 439 25.26 -0.49 -17.57
N ILE A 440 24.60 -1.06 -16.57
CA ILE A 440 23.70 -0.41 -15.61
C ILE A 440 24.46 -0.22 -14.30
N TYR A 441 24.32 0.95 -13.67
CA TYR A 441 25.02 1.31 -12.44
C TYR A 441 24.05 1.74 -11.34
N LEU A 442 24.50 1.69 -10.08
CA LEU A 442 23.80 2.36 -8.98
C LEU A 442 23.67 3.86 -9.27
N THR A 443 22.47 4.40 -9.08
CA THR A 443 22.20 5.84 -9.28
C THR A 443 22.56 6.69 -8.07
N THR A 444 22.71 6.06 -6.90
CA THR A 444 23.11 6.70 -5.64
C THR A 444 23.75 5.69 -4.69
N TYR A 445 24.70 6.16 -3.87
CA TYR A 445 25.27 5.38 -2.75
C TYR A 445 24.49 5.58 -1.44
N LYS A 446 23.47 6.46 -1.43
CA LYS A 446 22.76 6.78 -0.20
C LYS A 446 21.79 5.66 0.21
N ASN A 447 21.53 5.54 1.51
CA ASN A 447 20.59 4.61 2.16
C ASN A 447 20.96 3.11 2.05
N GLY A 448 22.16 2.77 1.57
CA GLY A 448 22.64 1.38 1.50
C GLY A 448 22.94 0.79 2.89
N VAL A 449 22.72 -0.52 3.06
CA VAL A 449 23.01 -1.27 4.30
C VAL A 449 24.43 -1.83 4.27
N TRP A 450 25.28 -1.41 5.20
CA TRP A 450 26.67 -1.84 5.32
C TRP A 450 26.83 -2.70 6.57
N VAL A 451 27.30 -3.93 6.40
CA VAL A 451 27.45 -4.91 7.48
C VAL A 451 28.87 -5.40 7.52
N GLY A 452 29.54 -5.28 8.66
CA GLY A 452 30.96 -5.60 8.70
C GLY A 452 31.65 -5.60 10.06
N ASP A 453 32.96 -5.79 9.98
CA ASP A 453 33.91 -5.90 11.09
C ASP A 453 34.40 -4.54 11.64
N ASP A 454 35.58 -4.54 12.27
CA ASP A 454 36.26 -3.38 12.83
C ASP A 454 36.40 -2.17 11.90
N ARG A 455 36.54 -2.36 10.59
CA ARG A 455 36.70 -1.23 9.65
C ARG A 455 35.37 -0.51 9.41
N PHE A 456 34.27 -1.24 9.29
CA PHE A 456 32.93 -0.62 9.21
C PHE A 456 32.50 -0.06 10.57
N TYR A 457 32.89 -0.70 11.67
CA TYR A 457 32.75 -0.12 13.00
C TYR A 457 33.51 1.21 13.13
N ASP A 458 34.73 1.31 12.57
CA ASP A 458 35.50 2.56 12.59
C ASP A 458 34.86 3.68 11.75
N ILE A 459 34.27 3.35 10.59
CA ILE A 459 33.50 4.31 9.78
C ILE A 459 32.26 4.80 10.54
N LYS A 460 31.51 3.86 11.16
CA LYS A 460 30.34 4.13 12.01
C LYS A 460 30.67 5.02 13.22
N HIS A 461 31.92 5.16 13.62
CA HIS A 461 32.30 6.01 14.76
C HIS A 461 33.22 7.18 14.34
N SER A 462 33.19 7.56 13.06
CA SER A 462 34.00 8.65 12.50
C SER A 462 33.17 9.84 12.02
N ASN A 463 33.80 10.99 11.81
CA ASN A 463 33.15 12.18 11.24
C ASN A 463 33.00 12.13 9.70
N THR A 464 33.21 10.96 9.10
CA THR A 464 33.34 10.75 7.65
C THR A 464 31.99 10.78 6.91
N VAL A 465 30.90 10.46 7.61
CA VAL A 465 29.55 10.34 7.05
C VAL A 465 28.64 11.37 7.73
N SER A 466 27.83 12.11 6.96
CA SER A 466 27.01 13.22 7.49
C SER A 466 25.73 12.72 8.21
N ASN A 467 25.37 13.36 9.32
CA ASN A 467 24.22 12.99 10.16
C ASN A 467 22.93 13.77 9.85
N VAL A 468 22.83 14.47 8.71
CA VAL A 468 21.66 15.32 8.40
C VAL A 468 21.23 15.17 6.93
N ASP A 469 20.13 14.45 6.69
CA ASP A 469 19.34 14.60 5.46
C ASP A 469 18.19 15.57 5.75
N SER A 470 18.34 16.82 5.32
CA SER A 470 17.33 17.86 5.50
C SER A 470 16.07 17.65 4.64
N GLU A 471 16.10 16.74 3.65
CA GLU A 471 14.99 16.53 2.72
C GLU A 471 14.01 15.45 3.16
N ASN A 472 14.40 14.50 4.03
CA ASN A 472 13.56 13.33 4.36
C ASN A 472 13.10 13.21 5.82
N ASP A 473 13.47 14.12 6.71
CA ASP A 473 12.95 14.13 8.07
C ASP A 473 11.64 14.94 8.16
N GLN A 474 10.50 14.24 8.28
CA GLN A 474 9.17 14.85 8.44
C GLN A 474 9.10 15.78 9.66
N TYR A 475 9.93 15.56 10.70
CA TYR A 475 10.07 16.49 11.81
C TYR A 475 10.81 17.77 11.38
N THR A 476 11.94 17.66 10.69
CA THR A 476 12.70 18.82 10.18
C THR A 476 11.89 19.64 9.18
N GLN A 477 11.12 19.00 8.30
CA GLN A 477 10.18 19.68 7.39
C GLN A 477 9.08 20.40 8.17
N ALA A 478 8.49 19.74 9.18
CA ALA A 478 7.46 20.34 10.02
C ALA A 478 8.01 21.52 10.83
N LEU A 479 9.17 21.35 11.47
CA LEU A 479 9.85 22.39 12.22
C LEU A 479 10.18 23.58 11.31
N SER A 480 10.70 23.34 10.11
CA SER A 480 10.97 24.38 9.11
C SER A 480 9.70 25.14 8.72
N LEU A 481 8.59 24.43 8.49
CA LEU A 481 7.30 25.05 8.21
C LEU A 481 6.82 25.90 9.39
N TYR A 482 6.86 25.39 10.62
CA TYR A 482 6.48 26.15 11.81
C TYR A 482 7.39 27.37 12.05
N GLN A 483 8.69 27.26 11.73
CA GLN A 483 9.67 28.36 11.82
C GLN A 483 9.38 29.47 10.82
N GLN A 484 8.93 29.15 9.59
CA GLN A 484 8.43 30.15 8.63
C GLN A 484 7.31 31.00 9.23
N TYR A 485 6.50 30.42 10.11
CA TYR A 485 5.41 31.09 10.82
C TYR A 485 5.77 31.49 12.26
N ASN A 486 7.05 31.83 12.49
CA ASN A 486 7.60 32.40 13.71
C ASN A 486 7.52 31.52 14.97
N ILE A 487 7.35 30.19 14.89
CA ILE A 487 7.24 29.35 16.10
C ILE A 487 8.36 29.63 17.10
N GLY A 488 7.99 29.85 18.37
CA GLY A 488 8.93 30.03 19.47
C GLY A 488 9.86 31.25 19.41
N LYS A 489 9.60 32.22 18.51
CA LYS A 489 10.39 33.45 18.41
C LYS A 489 10.46 34.26 19.72
N LYS A 490 9.44 34.16 20.57
CA LYS A 490 9.31 34.80 21.88
C LYS A 490 9.19 33.80 23.03
N GLN A 491 9.62 32.55 22.84
CA GLN A 491 9.51 31.48 23.85
C GLN A 491 10.29 31.73 25.16
N ASN A 492 11.34 32.58 25.10
CA ASN A 492 12.15 32.97 26.26
C ASN A 492 11.82 34.39 26.76
N SER A 493 10.62 34.89 26.42
CA SER A 493 10.18 36.20 26.88
C SER A 493 9.76 36.15 28.35
N SER A 494 10.21 37.13 29.14
CA SER A 494 9.77 37.30 30.53
C SER A 494 8.25 37.43 30.67
N TYR A 495 7.54 37.94 29.65
CA TYR A 495 6.08 38.02 29.64
C TYR A 495 5.44 36.64 29.61
N LEU A 496 5.93 35.73 28.76
CA LEU A 496 5.43 34.36 28.68
C LEU A 496 5.78 33.58 29.95
N GLU A 497 7.01 33.74 30.46
CA GLU A 497 7.43 33.11 31.72
C GLU A 497 6.54 33.54 32.90
N ASN A 498 6.20 34.83 33.00
CA ASN A 498 5.30 35.35 34.04
C ASN A 498 3.86 34.83 33.93
N VAL A 499 3.39 34.53 32.72
CA VAL A 499 2.05 33.94 32.49
C VAL A 499 2.03 32.46 32.87
N MET A 500 3.13 31.73 32.61
CA MET A 500 3.28 30.30 32.92
C MET A 500 3.68 30.01 34.38
N ALA A 501 4.25 31.00 35.09
CA ALA A 501 4.79 30.81 36.43
C ALA A 501 3.72 30.47 37.47
N SER A 502 4.11 29.69 38.47
CA SER A 502 3.26 29.41 39.65
C SER A 502 2.97 30.67 40.47
N SER A 503 3.81 31.70 40.35
CA SER A 503 3.64 33.03 40.96
C SER A 503 2.67 33.95 40.21
N ASN A 504 2.10 33.53 39.07
CA ASN A 504 1.14 34.32 38.33
C ASN A 504 -0.08 34.68 39.20
N GLN A 505 -0.45 35.97 39.24
CA GLN A 505 -1.54 36.48 40.10
C GLN A 505 -2.91 35.83 39.85
N TYR A 506 -3.17 35.35 38.63
CA TYR A 506 -4.42 34.67 38.27
C TYR A 506 -4.31 33.15 38.33
N LYS A 507 -3.13 32.60 38.67
CA LYS A 507 -2.85 31.16 38.74
C LYS A 507 -3.21 30.43 37.44
N LEU A 508 -2.89 31.05 36.30
CA LEU A 508 -3.19 30.49 34.98
C LEU A 508 -2.60 29.08 34.80
N TYR A 509 -1.45 28.81 35.42
CA TYR A 509 -0.76 27.52 35.31
C TYR A 509 -1.60 26.30 35.69
N VAL A 510 -2.41 26.38 36.75
CA VAL A 510 -3.24 25.26 37.18
C VAL A 510 -4.46 25.09 36.28
N MET A 511 -5.07 26.20 35.83
CA MET A 511 -6.27 26.17 34.98
C MET A 511 -5.94 25.72 33.55
N VAL A 512 -4.84 26.21 32.97
CA VAL A 512 -4.38 25.81 31.64
C VAL A 512 -4.04 24.32 31.64
N ASN A 513 -3.23 23.83 32.59
CA ASN A 513 -2.91 22.40 32.68
C ASN A 513 -4.14 21.51 32.90
N TYR A 514 -5.12 21.97 33.69
CA TYR A 514 -6.35 21.21 33.93
C TYR A 514 -7.21 21.10 32.66
N TYR A 515 -7.54 22.22 32.03
CA TYR A 515 -8.45 22.20 30.88
C TYR A 515 -7.80 21.71 29.59
N SER A 516 -6.53 22.06 29.33
CA SER A 516 -5.81 21.51 28.15
C SER A 516 -5.83 19.98 28.15
N ASN A 517 -5.58 19.33 29.29
CA ASN A 517 -5.69 17.88 29.40
C ASN A 517 -7.12 17.36 29.19
N LYS A 518 -8.13 18.03 29.76
CA LYS A 518 -9.55 17.63 29.57
C LYS A 518 -10.07 17.74 28.14
N PHE A 519 -9.46 18.60 27.31
CA PHE A 519 -9.83 18.76 25.90
C PHE A 519 -8.82 18.11 24.94
N GLY A 520 -7.76 17.48 25.46
CA GLY A 520 -6.71 16.89 24.63
C GLY A 520 -5.95 17.92 23.81
N LEU A 521 -5.54 19.03 24.41
CA LEU A 521 -4.80 20.10 23.74
C LEU A 521 -3.40 20.23 24.33
N ASP A 522 -2.45 20.68 23.51
CA ASP A 522 -1.12 21.05 23.98
C ASP A 522 -1.18 22.28 24.90
N PRO A 523 -0.74 22.19 26.17
CA PRO A 523 -0.68 23.33 27.07
C PRO A 523 0.15 24.50 26.52
N GLN A 524 1.21 24.23 25.74
CA GLN A 524 2.07 25.28 25.17
C GLN A 524 1.34 26.07 24.08
N LEU A 525 0.51 25.39 23.29
CA LEU A 525 -0.37 26.04 22.31
C LEU A 525 -1.42 26.91 22.99
N ILE A 526 -1.95 26.48 24.15
CA ILE A 526 -2.90 27.29 24.93
C ILE A 526 -2.27 28.58 25.43
N TYR A 527 -1.06 28.53 26.00
CA TYR A 527 -0.35 29.75 26.38
C TYR A 527 -0.06 30.65 25.19
N ALA A 528 0.28 30.06 24.04
CA ALA A 528 0.55 30.82 22.82
C ALA A 528 -0.68 31.61 22.34
N VAL A 529 -1.86 31.00 22.37
CA VAL A 529 -3.13 31.67 22.05
C VAL A 529 -3.46 32.74 23.08
N ILE A 530 -3.34 32.45 24.38
CA ILE A 530 -3.58 33.43 25.45
C ILE A 530 -2.66 34.66 25.31
N MET A 531 -1.40 34.44 24.95
CA MET A 531 -0.45 35.53 24.72
C MET A 531 -0.81 36.36 23.50
N GLY A 532 -1.23 35.72 22.40
CA GLY A 532 -1.63 36.42 21.18
C GLY A 532 -2.94 37.21 21.33
N GLU A 533 -3.89 36.71 22.12
CA GLU A 533 -5.21 37.34 22.30
C GLU A 533 -5.23 38.41 23.39
N SER A 534 -4.55 38.18 24.52
CA SER A 534 -4.71 39.05 25.69
C SER A 534 -3.44 39.34 26.48
N SER A 535 -2.29 38.79 26.05
CA SER A 535 -1.03 38.88 26.81
C SER A 535 -1.18 38.38 28.26
N GLY A 536 -2.08 37.40 28.49
CA GLY A 536 -2.35 36.84 29.82
C GLY A 536 -3.25 37.69 30.73
N ASN A 537 -3.84 38.77 30.21
CA ASN A 537 -4.78 39.60 30.96
C ASN A 537 -6.24 39.12 30.74
N PRO A 538 -6.95 38.63 31.77
CA PRO A 538 -8.31 38.11 31.65
C PRO A 538 -9.40 39.18 31.55
N SER A 539 -9.03 40.46 31.68
CA SER A 539 -9.96 41.61 31.62
C SER A 539 -9.95 42.33 30.27
N VAL A 540 -9.17 41.85 29.29
CA VAL A 540 -9.08 42.47 27.95
C VAL A 540 -10.41 42.33 27.24
N HIS A 541 -10.96 43.44 26.75
CA HIS A 541 -12.09 43.44 25.83
C HIS A 541 -12.15 44.76 25.03
N GLY A 542 -12.59 44.69 23.79
CA GLY A 542 -12.91 45.90 23.01
C GLY A 542 -14.22 46.58 23.46
N GLN A 543 -14.54 47.71 22.82
CA GLN A 543 -15.76 48.47 23.11
C GLN A 543 -17.01 47.89 22.43
N SER A 544 -16.85 47.18 21.30
CA SER A 544 -17.96 46.58 20.55
C SER A 544 -18.28 45.15 21.00
N ALA A 545 -19.53 44.71 20.82
CA ALA A 545 -19.90 43.31 21.07
C ALA A 545 -19.13 42.31 20.18
N GLY A 546 -18.73 42.73 18.98
CA GLY A 546 -17.91 41.94 18.04
C GLY A 546 -16.40 41.95 18.29
N SER A 547 -15.93 42.53 19.39
CA SER A 547 -14.52 42.42 19.77
C SER A 547 -14.29 41.19 20.65
N GLY A 548 -13.09 40.61 20.56
CA GLY A 548 -12.67 39.55 21.47
C GLY A 548 -12.73 39.95 22.94
N TYR A 549 -13.06 38.98 23.79
CA TYR A 549 -13.23 39.14 25.23
C TYR A 549 -12.44 38.08 26.02
N GLY A 550 -11.72 38.54 27.03
CA GLY A 550 -10.98 37.71 27.98
C GLY A 550 -9.70 37.09 27.41
N LEU A 551 -9.18 36.09 28.12
CA LEU A 551 -7.90 35.43 27.82
C LEU A 551 -7.78 34.87 26.40
N PHE A 552 -8.91 34.53 25.79
CA PHE A 552 -8.99 33.83 24.50
C PHE A 552 -9.63 34.68 23.40
N GLY A 553 -9.90 35.97 23.64
CA GLY A 553 -10.48 36.83 22.60
C GLY A 553 -11.85 36.38 22.11
N ILE A 554 -12.69 35.84 23.00
CA ILE A 554 -13.97 35.22 22.65
C ILE A 554 -14.97 36.30 22.18
N GLU A 555 -15.53 36.15 20.99
CA GLU A 555 -16.46 37.13 20.42
C GLU A 555 -17.82 37.14 21.16
N ARG A 556 -18.16 38.26 21.79
CA ARG A 556 -19.38 38.36 22.61
C ARG A 556 -20.65 38.32 21.76
N SER A 557 -20.65 38.89 20.55
CA SER A 557 -21.83 38.84 19.65
C SER A 557 -22.25 37.43 19.27
N VAL A 558 -21.30 36.49 19.26
CA VAL A 558 -21.54 35.09 18.88
C VAL A 558 -21.89 34.24 20.10
N PHE A 559 -21.15 34.38 21.20
CA PHE A 559 -21.22 33.43 22.31
C PHE A 559 -21.91 33.96 23.58
N PHE A 560 -22.06 35.28 23.79
CA PHE A 560 -22.58 35.82 25.05
C PHE A 560 -24.10 36.05 25.03
N LYS A 561 -24.77 35.61 26.11
CA LYS A 561 -26.17 35.92 26.41
C LYS A 561 -26.38 37.44 26.48
N GLY A 562 -27.39 37.93 25.77
CA GLY A 562 -27.72 39.37 25.67
C GLY A 562 -27.25 40.03 24.37
N PHE A 563 -26.52 39.30 23.53
CA PHE A 563 -26.20 39.65 22.15
C PHE A 563 -26.82 38.59 21.20
N LYS A 564 -26.54 38.62 19.88
CA LYS A 564 -27.13 37.68 18.90
C LYS A 564 -26.90 36.19 19.24
N GLY A 565 -25.95 35.85 20.12
CA GLY A 565 -25.75 34.53 20.72
C GLY A 565 -26.86 34.13 21.70
N THR A 566 -27.92 33.48 21.22
CA THR A 566 -29.10 33.14 22.03
C THR A 566 -29.14 31.68 22.51
N LYS A 567 -28.09 30.87 22.32
CA LYS A 567 -28.09 29.44 22.66
C LYS A 567 -26.92 29.01 23.54
N ALA A 568 -27.16 28.06 24.45
CA ALA A 568 -26.13 27.47 25.28
C ALA A 568 -25.12 26.68 24.43
N THR A 569 -23.84 26.80 24.77
CA THR A 569 -22.74 26.06 24.13
C THR A 569 -22.60 24.72 24.84
N THR A 570 -22.75 23.63 24.09
CA THR A 570 -22.47 22.28 24.61
C THR A 570 -20.96 22.05 24.60
N ILE A 571 -20.34 22.17 25.76
CA ILE A 571 -18.93 21.87 25.98
C ILE A 571 -18.75 20.36 26.01
N LYS A 572 -17.94 19.81 25.11
CA LYS A 572 -17.60 18.39 25.03
C LYS A 572 -16.17 18.16 25.47
N TYR A 573 -15.96 17.22 26.38
CA TYR A 573 -14.66 16.82 26.91
C TYR A 573 -14.11 15.59 26.19
N LEU A 574 -12.79 15.37 26.29
CA LEU A 574 -12.10 14.26 25.64
C LEU A 574 -12.56 12.89 26.16
N ASP A 575 -12.95 12.82 27.44
CA ASP A 575 -13.48 11.61 28.08
C ASP A 575 -14.93 11.26 27.66
N GLY A 576 -15.50 12.01 26.71
CA GLY A 576 -16.86 11.82 26.21
C GLY A 576 -17.94 12.51 27.04
N THR A 577 -17.60 13.09 28.20
CA THR A 577 -18.58 13.86 28.99
C THR A 577 -18.90 15.19 28.33
N SER A 578 -20.08 15.74 28.62
CA SER A 578 -20.46 17.06 28.12
C SER A 578 -21.25 17.87 29.13
N GLU A 579 -21.18 19.18 29.03
CA GLU A 579 -21.97 20.10 29.84
C GLU A 579 -22.49 21.26 29.00
N SER A 580 -23.67 21.77 29.37
CA SER A 580 -24.22 22.98 28.78
C SER A 580 -23.67 24.20 29.52
N PHE A 581 -22.97 25.08 28.80
CA PHE A 581 -22.43 26.31 29.34
C PHE A 581 -23.02 27.49 28.58
N TYR A 582 -23.49 28.51 29.32
CA TYR A 582 -24.09 29.70 28.71
C TYR A 582 -23.27 30.94 29.07
N PRO A 583 -22.36 31.39 28.19
CA PRO A 583 -21.47 32.51 28.48
C PRO A 583 -22.26 33.80 28.60
N SER A 584 -21.86 34.67 29.52
CA SER A 584 -22.47 35.97 29.76
C SER A 584 -21.46 36.90 30.44
N THR A 585 -21.75 38.19 30.49
CA THR A 585 -20.89 39.14 31.20
C THR A 585 -20.78 38.82 32.69
N SER A 586 -21.80 38.24 33.33
CA SER A 586 -21.76 37.92 34.77
C SER A 586 -20.87 36.72 35.11
N ASN A 587 -20.80 35.71 34.25
CA ASN A 587 -20.03 34.47 34.48
C ASN A 587 -18.69 34.41 33.71
N MET A 588 -18.33 35.48 32.99
CA MET A 588 -17.06 35.61 32.28
C MET A 588 -16.21 36.81 32.75
N THR A 589 -16.73 37.73 33.57
CA THR A 589 -15.94 38.88 34.09
C THR A 589 -15.11 38.45 35.32
N PRO A 590 -13.79 38.64 35.33
CA PRO A 590 -12.96 38.36 36.51
C PRO A 590 -13.51 39.03 37.78
N GLY A 591 -13.47 38.33 38.92
CA GLY A 591 -13.92 38.81 40.23
C GLY A 591 -15.42 38.77 40.48
N LYS A 592 -16.28 38.57 39.45
CA LYS A 592 -17.76 38.59 39.63
C LYS A 592 -18.38 37.26 40.03
N GLY A 593 -17.71 36.13 39.71
CA GLY A 593 -18.27 34.78 39.89
C GLY A 593 -17.84 34.05 41.17
N GLY A 594 -17.07 34.72 42.04
CA GLY A 594 -16.42 34.09 43.19
C GLY A 594 -15.25 33.18 42.79
N THR A 595 -14.84 32.32 43.71
CA THR A 595 -13.72 31.39 43.53
C THR A 595 -14.19 29.95 43.32
N THR A 596 -13.35 29.13 42.70
CA THR A 596 -13.51 27.67 42.60
C THR A 596 -12.19 26.97 42.93
N ILE A 597 -12.21 25.67 43.19
CA ILE A 597 -11.02 24.87 43.46
C ILE A 597 -10.72 23.99 42.24
N ILE A 598 -9.50 24.11 41.69
CA ILE A 598 -9.00 23.26 40.60
C ILE A 598 -7.68 22.65 41.05
N SER A 599 -7.58 21.32 41.01
CA SER A 599 -6.39 20.57 41.44
C SER A 599 -5.86 21.01 42.82
N GLY A 600 -6.76 21.23 43.79
CA GLY A 600 -6.42 21.66 45.15
C GLY A 600 -6.06 23.15 45.30
N VAL A 601 -6.13 23.95 44.23
CA VAL A 601 -5.78 25.37 44.23
C VAL A 601 -7.04 26.24 44.04
N THR A 602 -7.25 27.20 44.94
CA THR A 602 -8.32 28.19 44.80
C THR A 602 -8.01 29.20 43.69
N VAL A 603 -8.88 29.30 42.69
CA VAL A 603 -8.77 30.17 41.51
C VAL A 603 -10.07 30.95 41.26
N ASP A 604 -10.01 32.02 40.47
CA ASP A 604 -11.20 32.77 40.07
C ASP A 604 -12.08 31.94 39.12
N LYS A 605 -13.38 31.82 39.43
CA LYS A 605 -14.33 30.98 38.70
C LYS A 605 -14.56 31.49 37.27
N ASN A 606 -14.58 32.79 37.05
CA ASN A 606 -14.88 33.38 35.75
C ASN A 606 -13.64 33.37 34.85
N ILE A 607 -12.43 33.52 35.39
CA ILE A 607 -11.18 33.28 34.65
C ILE A 607 -11.10 31.81 34.22
N SER A 608 -11.45 30.88 35.12
CA SER A 608 -11.57 29.46 34.81
C SER A 608 -12.55 29.18 33.66
N ASN A 609 -13.73 29.83 33.67
CA ASN A 609 -14.70 29.73 32.58
C ASN A 609 -14.16 30.23 31.23
N GLN A 610 -13.36 31.30 31.22
CA GLN A 610 -12.73 31.80 29.99
C GLN A 610 -11.79 30.75 29.38
N ILE A 611 -10.95 30.12 30.20
CA ILE A 611 -10.00 29.08 29.75
C ILE A 611 -10.76 27.84 29.27
N LYS A 612 -11.78 27.42 30.02
CA LYS A 612 -12.63 26.28 29.67
C LYS A 612 -13.29 26.46 28.30
N LEU A 613 -13.95 27.60 28.08
CA LEU A 613 -14.62 27.89 26.81
C LEU A 613 -13.61 28.07 25.67
N GLY A 614 -12.48 28.74 25.93
CA GLY A 614 -11.40 28.91 24.96
C GLY A 614 -10.83 27.58 24.47
N CYS A 615 -10.49 26.67 25.38
CA CYS A 615 -10.03 25.33 25.03
C CYS A 615 -11.09 24.54 24.23
N HIS A 616 -12.37 24.62 24.62
CA HIS A 616 -13.44 23.97 23.87
C HIS A 616 -13.54 24.48 22.42
N LEU A 617 -13.52 25.81 22.22
CA LEU A 617 -13.62 26.42 20.90
C LEU A 617 -12.40 26.11 20.02
N LEU A 618 -11.19 26.13 20.60
CA LEU A 618 -9.99 25.75 19.87
C LEU A 618 -10.01 24.26 19.50
N ARG A 619 -10.45 23.38 20.41
CA ARG A 619 -10.61 21.96 20.10
C ARG A 619 -11.62 21.73 18.98
N GLN A 620 -12.76 22.41 19.04
CA GLN A 620 -13.77 22.35 17.99
C GLN A 620 -13.23 22.83 16.64
N ALA A 621 -12.41 23.89 16.63
CA ALA A 621 -11.76 24.35 15.41
C ALA A 621 -10.80 23.30 14.84
N ILE A 622 -10.00 22.63 15.68
CA ILE A 622 -9.11 21.53 15.27
C ILE A 622 -9.90 20.37 14.68
N ASP A 623 -10.97 19.92 15.35
CA ASP A 623 -11.80 18.82 14.86
C ASP A 623 -12.48 19.18 13.53
N THR A 624 -13.00 20.41 13.40
CA THR A 624 -13.63 20.90 12.15
C THR A 624 -12.62 21.04 11.00
N CYS A 625 -11.35 21.27 11.32
CA CYS A 625 -10.26 21.40 10.36
C CYS A 625 -9.47 20.09 10.19
N HIS A 626 -10.06 18.94 10.55
CA HIS A 626 -9.47 17.61 10.36
C HIS A 626 -8.08 17.44 11.03
N GLY A 627 -7.89 18.06 12.19
CA GLY A 627 -6.63 17.98 12.91
C GLY A 627 -5.54 18.96 12.44
N ASN A 628 -5.79 19.75 11.39
CA ASN A 628 -4.83 20.75 10.90
C ASN A 628 -4.78 21.97 11.84
N ILE A 629 -3.72 22.07 12.64
CA ILE A 629 -3.56 23.11 13.66
C ILE A 629 -3.41 24.50 13.02
N PHE A 630 -2.75 24.64 11.86
CA PHE A 630 -2.66 25.92 11.17
C PHE A 630 -4.04 26.42 10.71
N ALA A 631 -4.81 25.54 10.07
CA ALA A 631 -6.18 25.82 9.66
C ALA A 631 -7.07 26.17 10.86
N ALA A 632 -6.91 25.44 11.96
CA ALA A 632 -7.66 25.69 13.19
C ALA A 632 -7.37 27.06 13.79
N LEU A 633 -6.12 27.51 13.81
CA LEU A 633 -5.76 28.85 14.29
C LEU A 633 -6.33 29.97 13.39
N VAL A 634 -6.38 29.74 12.07
CA VAL A 634 -7.04 30.66 11.13
C VAL A 634 -8.55 30.70 11.38
N SER A 635 -9.19 29.53 11.48
CA SER A 635 -10.63 29.39 11.76
C SER A 635 -11.01 30.00 13.11
N TYR A 636 -10.17 29.83 14.13
CA TYR A 636 -10.38 30.36 15.47
C TYR A 636 -10.46 31.89 15.47
N ASN A 637 -9.54 32.54 14.75
CA ASN A 637 -9.44 34.00 14.73
C ASN A 637 -10.35 34.67 13.69
N MET A 638 -10.47 34.08 12.50
CA MET A 638 -11.18 34.68 11.34
C MET A 638 -12.55 34.05 11.09
N GLY A 639 -12.90 32.99 11.81
CA GLY A 639 -14.12 32.21 11.61
C GLY A 639 -13.98 31.12 10.53
N ILE A 640 -14.71 30.02 10.72
CA ILE A 640 -14.67 28.85 9.81
C ILE A 640 -15.08 29.19 8.38
N GLY A 641 -16.03 30.12 8.20
CA GLY A 641 -16.44 30.54 6.85
C GLY A 641 -15.33 31.25 6.08
N SER A 642 -14.52 32.05 6.77
CA SER A 642 -13.34 32.70 6.19
C SER A 642 -12.28 31.67 5.82
N LEU A 643 -12.06 30.66 6.65
CA LEU A 643 -11.16 29.55 6.32
C LEU A 643 -11.63 28.82 5.06
N TYR A 644 -12.92 28.46 4.98
CA TYR A 644 -13.45 27.77 3.79
C TYR A 644 -13.31 28.61 2.53
N TRP A 645 -13.51 29.92 2.61
CA TRP A 645 -13.22 30.82 1.49
C TRP A 645 -11.75 30.76 1.09
N ILE A 646 -10.83 30.88 2.05
CA ILE A 646 -9.38 30.91 1.83
C ILE A 646 -8.90 29.61 1.17
N ILE A 647 -9.24 28.45 1.74
CA ILE A 647 -8.78 27.16 1.21
C ILE A 647 -9.47 26.85 -0.12
N SER A 648 -10.76 27.15 -0.28
CA SER A 648 -11.45 26.95 -1.55
C SER A 648 -10.86 27.81 -2.66
N LYS A 649 -10.49 29.07 -2.36
CA LYS A 649 -9.85 29.97 -3.33
C LYS A 649 -8.45 29.48 -3.70
N TYR A 650 -7.66 29.01 -2.72
CA TYR A 650 -6.37 28.37 -2.96
C TYR A 650 -6.52 27.15 -3.86
N VAL A 651 -7.39 26.19 -3.49
CA VAL A 651 -7.65 24.96 -4.26
C VAL A 651 -8.09 25.29 -5.69
N CYS A 652 -9.04 26.23 -5.87
CA CYS A 652 -9.51 26.57 -7.20
C CYS A 652 -8.42 27.20 -8.06
N ASN A 653 -7.57 28.04 -7.49
CA ASN A 653 -6.46 28.64 -8.21
C ASN A 653 -5.35 27.61 -8.52
N THR A 654 -5.00 26.74 -7.56
CA THR A 654 -3.93 25.74 -7.69
C THR A 654 -4.30 24.63 -8.68
N TYR A 655 -5.56 24.17 -8.66
CA TYR A 655 -6.04 23.06 -9.48
C TYR A 655 -6.90 23.50 -10.68
N ASN A 656 -6.95 24.80 -10.95
CA ASN A 656 -7.74 25.39 -12.04
C ASN A 656 -9.24 25.00 -12.00
N TYR A 657 -9.84 25.01 -10.80
CA TYR A 657 -11.27 24.76 -10.61
C TYR A 657 -12.08 26.06 -10.61
N THR A 658 -13.39 25.94 -10.88
CA THR A 658 -14.30 27.09 -10.79
C THR A 658 -14.56 27.45 -9.34
N PHE A 659 -14.09 28.63 -8.94
CA PHE A 659 -14.31 29.17 -7.60
C PHE A 659 -15.68 29.83 -7.47
N VAL A 660 -16.48 29.40 -6.50
CA VAL A 660 -17.70 30.10 -6.09
C VAL A 660 -17.36 31.05 -4.92
N ASP A 661 -17.70 32.34 -5.03
CA ASP A 661 -17.43 33.31 -3.97
C ASP A 661 -18.43 33.17 -2.79
N THR A 662 -18.15 32.23 -1.90
CA THR A 662 -19.02 31.85 -0.78
C THR A 662 -18.20 31.48 0.45
N TYR A 663 -18.75 31.76 1.64
CA TYR A 663 -18.20 31.34 2.95
C TYR A 663 -18.59 29.90 3.33
N SER A 664 -19.35 29.22 2.48
CA SER A 664 -19.88 27.87 2.74
C SER A 664 -19.23 26.87 1.80
N LEU A 665 -18.52 25.89 2.38
CA LEU A 665 -17.85 24.84 1.63
C LEU A 665 -18.83 23.99 0.80
N SER A 666 -20.02 23.71 1.33
CA SER A 666 -21.05 22.91 0.63
C SER A 666 -21.62 23.58 -0.62
N LYS A 667 -21.37 24.88 -0.82
CA LYS A 667 -21.72 25.61 -2.05
C LYS A 667 -20.63 25.55 -3.12
N GLN A 668 -19.45 25.04 -2.80
CA GLN A 668 -18.43 24.73 -3.80
C GLN A 668 -18.78 23.42 -4.53
N SER A 669 -18.19 23.18 -5.70
CA SER A 669 -18.36 21.89 -6.38
C SER A 669 -17.79 20.74 -5.55
N ASN A 670 -18.28 19.51 -5.75
CA ASN A 670 -17.79 18.33 -5.04
C ASN A 670 -16.27 18.15 -5.19
N GLN A 671 -15.71 18.46 -6.37
CA GLN A 671 -14.27 18.38 -6.63
C GLN A 671 -13.46 19.38 -5.78
N VAL A 672 -13.97 20.59 -5.56
CA VAL A 672 -13.34 21.59 -4.68
C VAL A 672 -13.46 21.14 -3.23
N GLN A 673 -14.62 20.61 -2.81
CA GLN A 673 -14.81 20.11 -1.45
C GLN A 673 -13.82 18.99 -1.11
N THR A 674 -13.66 17.99 -1.98
CA THR A 674 -12.69 16.91 -1.79
C THR A 674 -11.27 17.43 -1.66
N LYS A 675 -10.83 18.36 -2.53
CA LYS A 675 -9.47 18.93 -2.44
C LYS A 675 -9.25 19.81 -1.22
N VAL A 676 -10.28 20.54 -0.76
CA VAL A 676 -10.21 21.28 0.51
C VAL A 676 -9.97 20.32 1.68
N TYR A 677 -10.62 19.16 1.69
CA TYR A 677 -10.38 18.15 2.72
C TYR A 677 -8.98 17.51 2.61
N GLU A 678 -8.52 17.16 1.41
CA GLU A 678 -7.14 16.66 1.23
C GLU A 678 -6.08 17.66 1.73
N GLU A 679 -6.27 18.96 1.49
CA GLU A 679 -5.36 20.00 1.98
C GLU A 679 -5.39 20.12 3.51
N LEU A 680 -6.57 19.96 4.12
CA LEU A 680 -6.68 19.90 5.58
C LEU A 680 -6.00 18.64 6.13
N ASP A 681 -6.27 17.47 5.57
CA ASP A 681 -5.73 16.17 5.98
C ASP A 681 -4.20 16.09 5.84
N SER A 682 -3.60 16.89 4.96
CA SER A 682 -2.14 17.01 4.83
C SER A 682 -1.45 17.56 6.09
N LEU A 683 -2.20 18.24 6.96
CA LEU A 683 -1.73 18.99 8.13
C LEU A 683 -0.73 20.14 7.82
N LYS A 684 -0.42 20.37 6.54
CA LYS A 684 0.46 21.45 6.06
C LYS A 684 -0.31 22.78 5.97
N PHE A 685 0.42 23.87 5.68
CA PHE A 685 -0.14 25.22 5.60
C PHE A 685 0.01 25.84 4.20
N ASN A 686 -0.26 25.06 3.15
CA ASN A 686 -0.03 25.47 1.75
C ASN A 686 -0.85 26.71 1.33
N PHE A 687 -2.02 26.91 1.94
CA PHE A 687 -2.92 28.03 1.67
C PHE A 687 -2.61 29.30 2.49
N ALA A 688 -1.47 29.36 3.21
CA ALA A 688 -1.15 30.47 4.11
C ALA A 688 -1.17 31.86 3.44
N ALA A 689 -0.68 31.96 2.20
CA ALA A 689 -0.64 33.21 1.44
C ALA A 689 -2.04 33.74 1.11
N TYR A 690 -3.04 32.84 1.00
CA TYR A 690 -4.41 33.20 0.66
C TYR A 690 -5.16 33.90 1.80
N ARG A 691 -4.61 33.92 3.02
CA ARG A 691 -5.10 34.78 4.12
C ARG A 691 -4.99 36.26 3.75
N GLN A 692 -3.88 36.66 3.12
CA GLN A 692 -3.70 38.04 2.64
C GLN A 692 -4.64 38.33 1.47
N VAL A 693 -4.79 37.39 0.54
CA VAL A 693 -5.75 37.50 -0.57
C VAL A 693 -7.18 37.72 -0.06
N PHE A 694 -7.59 36.96 0.97
CA PHE A 694 -8.89 37.16 1.61
C PHE A 694 -9.01 38.54 2.25
N LYS A 695 -7.97 39.01 2.95
CA LYS A 695 -7.96 40.36 3.53
C LYS A 695 -8.10 41.43 2.47
N ASP A 696 -7.37 41.31 1.37
CA ASP A 696 -7.39 42.28 0.27
C ASP A 696 -8.74 42.25 -0.46
N THR A 697 -9.36 41.07 -0.57
CA THR A 697 -10.64 40.89 -1.28
C THR A 697 -11.86 41.28 -0.43
N LYS A 698 -11.85 40.91 0.86
CA LYS A 698 -13.03 41.04 1.75
C LYS A 698 -12.87 42.14 2.80
N GLY A 699 -11.66 42.63 3.05
CA GLY A 699 -11.37 43.59 4.12
C GLY A 699 -11.38 43.00 5.53
N LEU A 700 -11.66 41.71 5.69
CA LEU A 700 -11.91 41.05 6.97
C LEU A 700 -10.71 40.23 7.48
N GLY A 701 -10.62 40.10 8.81
CA GLY A 701 -9.64 39.27 9.51
C GLY A 701 -8.21 39.84 9.55
N THR A 702 -7.30 39.07 10.17
CA THR A 702 -5.90 39.41 10.41
C THR A 702 -5.00 38.34 9.77
N PRO A 703 -4.34 38.63 8.63
CA PRO A 703 -3.54 37.63 7.91
C PRO A 703 -2.37 37.04 8.70
N THR A 704 -1.84 37.76 9.70
CA THR A 704 -0.66 37.36 10.48
C THR A 704 -1.02 36.73 11.84
N ASN A 705 -2.27 36.30 12.02
CA ASN A 705 -2.78 35.77 13.29
C ASN A 705 -2.04 34.49 13.76
N VAL A 706 -1.78 33.55 12.86
CA VAL A 706 -1.07 32.30 13.15
C VAL A 706 0.34 32.58 13.69
N GLU A 707 1.07 33.46 13.01
CA GLU A 707 2.39 33.95 13.44
C GLU A 707 2.30 34.69 14.77
N GLY A 708 1.21 35.44 14.93
CA GLY A 708 0.80 36.13 16.16
C GLY A 708 0.75 35.19 17.37
N TYR A 709 0.19 33.98 17.19
CA TYR A 709 0.13 32.95 18.23
C TYR A 709 1.44 32.18 18.35
N LEU A 710 1.93 31.58 17.26
CA LEU A 710 3.04 30.63 17.26
C LEU A 710 4.35 31.25 17.77
N GLN A 711 4.56 32.56 17.63
CA GLN A 711 5.71 33.24 18.24
C GLN A 711 5.84 33.02 19.75
N TRP A 712 4.74 32.80 20.46
CA TRP A 712 4.70 32.58 21.90
C TRP A 712 4.73 31.10 22.30
N TYR A 713 4.74 30.19 21.33
CA TYR A 713 4.79 28.75 21.61
C TYR A 713 6.15 28.35 22.20
N LYS A 714 6.15 27.66 23.34
CA LYS A 714 7.38 27.18 23.98
C LYS A 714 7.73 25.77 23.52
N ILE A 715 8.83 25.63 22.78
CA ILE A 715 9.33 24.33 22.36
C ILE A 715 10.00 23.66 23.56
N VAL A 716 9.40 22.59 24.06
CA VAL A 716 9.95 21.75 25.12
C VAL A 716 10.32 20.42 24.50
N ASN A 717 11.58 19.98 24.60
CA ASN A 717 11.96 18.64 24.14
C ASN A 717 11.68 18.38 22.65
N GLY A 718 11.88 19.39 21.79
CA GLY A 718 11.55 19.29 20.36
C GLY A 718 10.04 19.18 20.08
N GLN A 719 9.17 19.37 21.07
CA GLN A 719 7.74 19.21 20.87
C GLN A 719 7.17 20.29 19.92
N LEU A 720 6.57 19.85 18.81
CA LEU A 720 5.73 20.67 17.94
C LEU A 720 4.27 20.70 18.44
N PRO A 721 3.47 21.72 18.07
CA PRO A 721 2.09 21.85 18.49
C PRO A 721 1.29 20.57 18.19
N TYR A 722 0.52 20.11 19.18
CA TYR A 722 -0.25 18.87 19.06
C TYR A 722 -1.66 18.98 19.68
N TYR A 723 -2.52 18.03 19.34
CA TYR A 723 -3.73 17.68 20.06
C TYR A 723 -3.74 16.18 20.35
N LYS A 724 -4.61 15.71 21.24
CA LYS A 724 -4.74 14.29 21.58
C LYS A 724 -5.99 13.71 20.96
N ASP A 725 -5.90 12.49 20.44
CA ASP A 725 -7.07 11.71 20.06
C ASP A 725 -7.78 11.13 21.30
N LYS A 726 -8.82 10.33 21.06
CA LYS A 726 -9.59 9.66 22.13
C LYS A 726 -8.77 8.64 22.95
N ASN A 727 -7.68 8.10 22.38
CA ASN A 727 -6.79 7.15 23.03
C ASN A 727 -5.69 7.84 23.84
N GLY A 728 -5.53 9.16 23.66
CA GLY A 728 -4.51 9.97 24.32
C GLY A 728 -3.25 10.18 23.47
N ASP A 729 -3.24 9.68 22.23
CA ASP A 729 -2.12 9.78 21.30
C ASP A 729 -2.00 11.20 20.77
N LYS A 730 -0.76 11.73 20.72
CA LYS A 730 -0.50 13.08 20.23
C LYS A 730 -0.49 13.10 18.70
N LEU A 731 -1.29 13.99 18.12
CA LEU A 731 -1.44 14.20 16.68
C LEU A 731 -1.13 15.66 16.31
N GLY A 732 -0.57 15.85 15.12
CA GLY A 732 -0.20 17.15 14.56
C GLY A 732 0.92 17.01 13.53
N TYR A 733 1.13 18.02 12.68
CA TYR A 733 2.17 17.96 11.65
C TYR A 733 3.57 17.85 12.30
N GLY A 734 4.28 16.76 12.03
CA GLY A 734 5.59 16.46 12.64
C GLY A 734 5.54 15.93 14.08
N VAL A 735 4.36 15.62 14.62
CA VAL A 735 4.18 15.06 15.98
C VAL A 735 4.33 13.54 15.93
N GLY A 736 5.12 12.95 16.85
CA GLY A 736 5.33 11.50 16.93
C GLY A 736 6.29 10.92 15.88
N LYS A 737 6.95 11.79 15.11
CA LYS A 737 8.03 11.47 14.16
C LYS A 737 9.36 11.87 14.77
N SER A 738 10.45 11.18 14.44
CA SER A 738 11.76 11.30 15.07
C SER A 738 12.19 12.76 15.30
N THR A 739 12.01 13.23 16.52
CA THR A 739 12.62 14.47 17.02
C THR A 739 14.15 14.30 17.03
N PRO A 740 14.96 15.32 16.65
CA PRO A 740 16.28 15.48 17.24
C PRO A 740 16.07 15.45 18.75
N LYS A 741 16.73 14.49 19.40
CA LYS A 741 16.62 14.22 20.83
C LYS A 741 16.37 15.50 21.61
N ALA A 742 15.21 15.56 22.25
CA ALA A 742 15.07 16.26 23.52
C ALA A 742 16.30 15.95 24.36
N GLN A 743 16.90 16.98 24.95
CA GLN A 743 18.08 16.87 25.81
C GLN A 743 17.87 15.70 26.80
N ALA A 744 18.53 14.58 26.50
CA ALA A 744 18.41 13.36 27.28
C ALA A 744 18.88 13.68 28.69
N GLN A 745 18.13 13.21 29.69
CA GLN A 745 18.67 13.12 31.03
C GLN A 745 19.82 12.10 30.94
N LEU A 746 21.05 12.63 30.94
CA LEU A 746 22.26 11.89 30.60
C LEU A 746 22.40 10.69 31.54
N SER A 747 22.78 9.54 30.98
CA SER A 747 23.25 8.42 31.79
C SER A 747 24.46 8.87 32.62
N SER A 748 24.76 8.18 33.72
CA SER A 748 25.90 8.54 34.56
C SER A 748 27.23 8.49 33.81
N THR A 749 27.37 7.58 32.86
CA THR A 749 28.53 7.48 31.97
C THR A 749 28.56 8.63 30.96
N ASP A 750 27.44 8.96 30.30
CA ASP A 750 27.39 10.03 29.29
C ASP A 750 27.63 11.42 29.92
N THR A 751 27.07 11.65 31.11
CA THR A 751 27.29 12.88 31.87
C THR A 751 28.77 13.06 32.16
N ARG A 752 29.43 12.01 32.64
CA ARG A 752 30.86 12.03 32.99
C ARG A 752 31.74 12.20 31.76
N ASN A 753 31.44 11.48 30.68
CA ASN A 753 32.14 11.62 29.41
C ASN A 753 32.03 13.06 28.89
N LYS A 754 30.84 13.68 28.95
CA LYS A 754 30.66 15.05 28.49
C LYS A 754 31.45 16.07 29.30
N ILE A 755 31.53 15.90 30.63
CA ILE A 755 32.38 16.73 31.50
C ILE A 755 33.85 16.60 31.07
N VAL A 756 34.33 15.38 30.85
CA VAL A 756 35.72 15.09 30.47
C VAL A 756 36.06 15.58 29.07
N GLU A 757 35.19 15.36 28.09
CA GLU A 757 35.36 15.84 26.71
C GLU A 757 35.36 17.36 26.64
N THR A 758 34.46 18.03 27.37
CA THR A 758 34.45 19.50 27.43
C THR A 758 35.75 20.01 28.04
N ALA A 759 36.25 19.36 29.10
CA ALA A 759 37.54 19.69 29.70
C ALA A 759 38.71 19.54 28.71
N LYS A 760 38.75 18.42 27.96
CA LYS A 760 39.75 18.18 26.91
C LYS A 760 39.60 19.18 25.76
N THR A 761 38.38 19.54 25.39
CA THR A 761 38.09 20.54 24.34
C THR A 761 38.60 21.91 24.73
N ILE A 762 38.35 22.38 25.95
CA ILE A 762 38.88 23.67 26.41
C ILE A 762 40.42 23.65 26.46
N VAL A 763 41.04 22.51 26.83
CA VAL A 763 42.49 22.34 26.71
C VAL A 763 42.94 22.45 25.25
N SER A 764 42.27 21.75 24.33
CA SER A 764 42.58 21.80 22.89
C SER A 764 42.41 23.20 22.28
N GLN A 765 41.39 23.97 22.72
CA GLN A 765 41.21 25.38 22.34
C GLN A 765 42.42 26.23 22.69
N HIS A 766 43.14 25.92 23.78
CA HIS A 766 44.39 26.57 24.13
C HIS A 766 45.57 25.95 23.38
N VAL A 767 45.83 24.66 23.61
CA VAL A 767 47.05 23.96 23.19
C VAL A 767 47.12 23.82 21.66
N ASP A 768 46.04 23.34 21.03
CA ASP A 768 46.06 22.98 19.61
C ASP A 768 45.60 24.15 18.75
N LEU A 769 44.48 24.78 19.11
CA LEU A 769 43.82 25.78 18.27
C LEU A 769 44.31 27.21 18.50
N LYS A 770 45.02 27.49 19.61
CA LYS A 770 45.48 28.84 19.98
C LYS A 770 44.37 29.89 19.99
N ILE A 771 43.18 29.56 20.50
CA ILE A 771 42.03 30.48 20.58
C ILE A 771 41.53 30.76 22.01
N ALA A 772 42.01 30.02 23.01
CA ALA A 772 41.64 30.22 24.41
C ALA A 772 42.87 30.46 25.30
N THR A 773 42.72 31.13 26.45
CA THR A 773 43.79 31.30 27.46
C THR A 773 43.23 31.49 28.87
N TYR A 774 44.12 31.54 29.86
CA TYR A 774 43.75 31.80 31.25
C TYR A 774 43.53 33.30 31.50
N ASP A 775 42.35 33.68 32.00
CA ASP A 775 42.10 35.01 32.58
C ASP A 775 40.91 35.00 33.54
N GLN A 776 41.03 35.70 34.67
CA GLN A 776 39.97 35.85 35.68
C GLN A 776 39.03 37.02 35.37
N SER A 777 39.49 38.03 34.61
CA SER A 777 38.69 39.24 34.34
C SER A 777 37.64 39.02 33.25
N TYR A 778 37.96 38.21 32.23
CA TYR A 778 37.09 37.90 31.09
C TYR A 778 36.57 36.46 31.17
N ARG A 779 36.24 35.99 32.36
CA ARG A 779 35.91 34.58 32.61
C ARG A 779 34.70 34.09 31.80
N THR A 780 34.87 32.99 31.09
CA THR A 780 33.81 32.24 30.39
C THR A 780 33.28 31.19 31.34
N TRP A 781 32.10 31.42 31.93
CA TRP A 781 31.44 30.48 32.84
C TRP A 781 30.38 29.62 32.14
N ASN A 782 29.95 30.02 30.93
CA ASN A 782 29.04 29.28 30.07
C ASN A 782 29.72 29.05 28.72
N PHE A 783 29.98 27.79 28.40
CA PHE A 783 30.77 27.40 27.23
C PHE A 783 30.11 27.87 25.92
N LYS A 784 28.78 27.89 25.85
CA LYS A 784 27.99 28.41 24.70
C LYS A 784 27.98 29.93 24.61
N LYS A 785 28.48 30.66 25.61
CA LYS A 785 28.59 32.13 25.62
C LYS A 785 30.04 32.54 25.92
N PRO A 786 30.99 32.29 24.98
CA PRO A 786 32.40 32.56 25.21
C PRO A 786 32.66 34.05 25.43
N ASN A 787 33.37 34.38 26.51
CA ASN A 787 33.80 35.73 26.81
C ASN A 787 35.24 35.92 26.29
N LYS A 788 35.41 36.83 25.33
CA LYS A 788 36.68 37.09 24.66
C LYS A 788 37.28 38.40 25.16
N ARG A 789 38.58 38.39 25.40
CA ARG A 789 39.35 39.59 25.70
C ARG A 789 39.81 40.24 24.40
N SER A 790 39.59 41.54 24.23
CA SER A 790 40.07 42.26 23.04
C SER A 790 41.59 42.47 23.08
N GLY A 791 42.26 42.31 21.92
CA GLY A 791 43.70 42.46 21.76
C GLY A 791 44.48 41.15 21.86
N THR A 792 45.81 41.25 21.80
CA THR A 792 46.70 40.09 21.98
C THR A 792 47.02 39.90 23.46
N PHE A 793 46.75 38.71 24.00
CA PHE A 793 46.96 38.39 25.41
C PHE A 793 47.62 37.01 25.55
N TRP A 794 48.77 36.96 26.24
CA TRP A 794 49.58 35.75 26.44
C TRP A 794 49.89 34.95 25.15
N GLY A 795 50.15 35.67 24.06
CA GLY A 795 50.51 35.09 22.76
C GLY A 795 49.33 34.73 21.86
N ILE A 796 48.09 34.98 22.29
CA ILE A 796 46.88 34.66 21.53
C ILE A 796 46.09 35.94 21.24
N LYS A 797 45.60 36.11 20.00
CA LYS A 797 44.79 37.26 19.57
C LYS A 797 43.31 37.00 19.86
N ASN A 798 42.68 37.94 20.56
CA ASN A 798 41.28 37.89 20.96
C ASN A 798 40.85 36.59 21.67
N PRO A 799 41.57 36.11 22.70
CA PRO A 799 41.35 34.79 23.26
C PRO A 799 40.03 34.68 24.03
N ILE A 800 39.40 33.51 23.93
CA ILE A 800 38.38 33.06 24.89
C ILE A 800 39.07 32.84 26.24
N CYS A 801 38.52 33.42 27.29
CA CYS A 801 39.20 33.47 28.57
C CYS A 801 38.51 32.54 29.59
N TYR A 802 39.28 31.66 30.23
CA TYR A 802 38.80 30.75 31.28
C TYR A 802 39.64 30.93 32.55
N ASP A 803 39.02 30.92 33.73
CA ASP A 803 39.74 30.67 34.98
C ASP A 803 39.49 29.25 35.49
N CYS A 804 40.13 28.85 36.58
CA CYS A 804 40.00 27.48 37.09
C CYS A 804 38.55 27.11 37.44
N SER A 805 37.77 28.01 38.01
CA SER A 805 36.38 27.74 38.41
C SER A 805 35.41 27.85 37.23
N SER A 806 35.64 28.80 36.31
CA SER A 806 34.83 28.98 35.11
C SER A 806 35.03 27.82 34.14
N PHE A 807 36.24 27.26 34.08
CA PHE A 807 36.53 26.00 33.38
C PHE A 807 35.63 24.86 33.88
N VAL A 808 35.57 24.65 35.20
CA VAL A 808 34.70 23.61 35.81
C VAL A 808 33.22 23.90 35.55
N SER A 809 32.78 25.16 35.69
CA SER A 809 31.40 25.56 35.38
C SER A 809 31.01 25.31 33.93
N CYS A 810 31.92 25.55 32.98
CA CYS A 810 31.71 25.22 31.57
C CYS A 810 31.54 23.71 31.36
N CYS A 811 32.40 22.88 31.96
CA CYS A 811 32.32 21.43 31.81
C CYS A 811 31.02 20.85 32.38
N TYR A 812 30.61 21.30 33.57
CA TYR A 812 29.37 20.85 34.20
C TYR A 812 28.13 21.42 33.49
N GLY A 813 28.18 22.67 33.03
CA GLY A 813 27.11 23.30 32.26
C GLY A 813 26.83 22.62 30.92
N GLU A 814 27.88 22.24 30.18
CA GLU A 814 27.74 21.48 28.93
C GLU A 814 27.22 20.07 29.15
N ALA A 815 27.54 19.47 30.31
CA ALA A 815 27.01 18.18 30.72
C ALA A 815 25.62 18.26 31.38
N GLY A 816 24.95 19.42 31.36
CA GLY A 816 23.60 19.57 31.92
C GLY A 816 23.52 19.42 33.44
N VAL A 817 24.64 19.48 34.16
CA VAL A 817 24.71 19.34 35.62
C VAL A 817 24.64 20.71 36.27
N SER A 818 23.52 20.99 36.93
CA SER A 818 23.17 22.34 37.41
C SER A 818 23.98 22.81 38.61
N SER A 819 24.45 21.91 39.49
CA SER A 819 25.06 22.26 40.78
C SER A 819 26.31 23.14 40.69
N LEU A 820 27.01 23.16 39.56
CA LEU A 820 28.21 23.96 39.36
C LEU A 820 28.08 25.00 38.24
N PHE A 821 26.92 25.08 37.59
CA PHE A 821 26.65 25.95 36.46
C PHE A 821 26.09 27.31 36.89
N HIS A 822 26.92 28.10 37.58
CA HIS A 822 26.57 29.45 38.02
C HIS A 822 27.67 30.46 37.66
N SER A 823 27.29 31.71 37.38
CA SER A 823 28.24 32.78 37.06
C SER A 823 29.16 33.15 38.22
N ASP A 824 28.73 32.89 39.45
CA ASP A 824 29.43 33.16 40.70
C ASP A 824 30.04 31.90 41.34
N THR A 825 30.17 30.81 40.59
CA THR A 825 30.96 29.63 40.98
C THR A 825 32.45 30.00 41.02
N LEU A 826 33.01 30.05 42.23
CA LEU A 826 34.37 30.49 42.52
C LEU A 826 35.01 29.59 43.60
N CYS A 827 36.24 29.13 43.36
CA CYS A 827 37.03 28.32 44.30
C CYS A 827 37.38 29.11 45.57
N ALA A 828 38.00 30.29 45.43
CA ALA A 828 38.42 31.12 46.56
C ALA A 828 37.26 31.70 47.38
N ALA A 829 36.07 31.87 46.78
CA ALA A 829 34.89 32.34 47.51
C ALA A 829 34.19 31.21 48.28
N GLY A 830 34.58 29.95 48.08
CA GLY A 830 33.92 28.76 48.63
C GLY A 830 32.54 28.48 48.03
N THR A 831 32.08 29.29 47.06
CA THR A 831 30.76 29.17 46.43
C THR A 831 30.65 27.91 45.59
N LEU A 832 31.74 27.47 44.95
CA LEU A 832 31.77 26.19 44.21
C LEU A 832 31.44 25.02 45.12
N VAL A 833 32.14 24.90 46.26
CA VAL A 833 31.88 23.83 47.24
C VAL A 833 30.48 23.98 47.85
N LYS A 834 30.05 25.22 48.11
CA LYS A 834 28.70 25.50 48.65
C LYS A 834 27.61 24.99 47.71
N TYR A 835 27.74 25.23 46.41
CA TYR A 835 26.75 24.79 45.42
C TYR A 835 26.81 23.28 45.19
N ALA A 836 28.01 22.70 45.07
CA ALA A 836 28.19 21.25 44.93
C ALA A 836 27.60 20.43 46.09
N THR A 837 27.55 21.03 47.29
CA THR A 837 27.10 20.39 48.53
C THR A 837 25.77 20.94 49.06
N ALA A 838 25.00 21.62 48.20
CA ALA A 838 23.76 22.30 48.61
C ALA A 838 22.64 21.34 49.05
N LYS A 839 22.64 20.09 48.55
CA LYS A 839 21.73 19.01 48.95
C LYS A 839 22.50 17.80 49.45
N GLU A 840 21.83 16.91 50.16
CA GLU A 840 22.38 15.63 50.63
C GLU A 840 22.78 14.70 49.46
N GLY A 841 23.71 13.78 49.71
CA GLY A 841 24.16 12.77 48.72
C GLY A 841 25.46 13.09 47.98
N TYR A 842 26.04 14.28 48.17
CA TYR A 842 27.38 14.60 47.65
C TYR A 842 28.47 13.75 48.32
N LYS A 843 29.59 13.55 47.63
CA LYS A 843 30.78 12.88 48.19
C LYS A 843 31.97 13.82 48.18
N MET A 844 32.75 13.79 49.24
CA MET A 844 34.00 14.55 49.34
C MET A 844 35.03 13.76 50.13
N TRP A 845 36.22 13.57 49.56
CA TRP A 845 37.26 12.75 50.18
C TRP A 845 38.66 13.19 49.75
N LYS A 846 39.66 12.92 50.59
CA LYS A 846 41.05 13.32 50.34
C LYS A 846 41.62 12.60 49.11
N VAL A 847 42.43 13.28 48.32
CA VAL A 847 43.18 12.69 47.19
C VAL A 847 44.43 11.98 47.72
N THR A 848 44.51 10.67 47.51
CA THR A 848 45.63 9.78 47.87
C THR A 848 45.79 8.70 46.81
N ASN A 849 46.92 7.98 46.78
CA ASN A 849 47.09 6.84 45.86
C ASN A 849 45.99 5.77 46.05
N ALA A 850 45.53 5.54 47.28
CA ALA A 850 44.47 4.58 47.57
C ALA A 850 43.10 5.07 47.12
N SER A 851 42.79 6.35 47.34
CA SER A 851 41.48 6.93 47.02
C SER A 851 41.29 7.32 45.55
N LEU A 852 42.32 7.13 44.70
CA LEU A 852 42.18 7.24 43.24
C LEU A 852 41.24 6.19 42.65
N SER A 853 41.15 5.01 43.27
CA SER A 853 40.23 3.94 42.84
C SER A 853 38.76 4.29 43.07
N GLU A 854 38.47 5.19 44.00
CA GLU A 854 37.13 5.70 44.31
C GLU A 854 36.71 6.86 43.38
N ALA A 855 37.70 7.50 42.74
CA ALA A 855 37.50 8.62 41.84
C ALA A 855 37.06 8.15 40.46
N LYS A 856 36.02 8.80 39.95
CA LYS A 856 35.50 8.57 38.60
C LYS A 856 35.86 9.75 37.71
N PRO A 857 36.19 9.54 36.42
CA PRO A 857 36.32 10.63 35.47
C PRO A 857 35.10 11.57 35.52
N GLY A 858 35.35 12.86 35.45
CA GLY A 858 34.36 13.92 35.64
C GLY A 858 34.21 14.41 37.08
N ASP A 859 34.78 13.74 38.09
CA ASP A 859 34.80 14.28 39.46
C ASP A 859 35.66 15.57 39.52
N VAL A 860 35.25 16.51 40.39
CA VAL A 860 36.01 17.74 40.64
C VAL A 860 37.18 17.43 41.55
N VAL A 861 38.35 17.97 41.24
CA VAL A 861 39.52 17.97 42.13
C VAL A 861 39.75 19.40 42.59
N MET A 862 39.67 19.62 43.90
CA MET A 862 39.88 20.91 44.54
C MET A 862 41.25 20.95 45.21
N ASP A 863 41.98 22.06 45.12
CA ASP A 863 43.22 22.30 45.87
C ASP A 863 42.97 23.30 47.01
N ALA A 864 43.29 22.88 48.23
CA ALA A 864 43.14 23.66 49.45
C ALA A 864 44.41 24.47 49.80
N ASP A 865 44.24 25.51 50.60
CA ASP A 865 45.37 26.33 51.11
C ASP A 865 46.12 25.66 52.29
N PHE A 866 45.67 24.48 52.72
CA PHE A 866 46.22 23.73 53.84
C PHE A 866 46.19 22.22 53.54
N VAL A 867 46.96 21.45 54.30
CA VAL A 867 46.99 19.98 54.18
C VAL A 867 45.62 19.40 54.51
N VAL A 868 45.07 18.61 53.59
CA VAL A 868 43.77 17.96 53.77
C VAL A 868 43.93 16.72 54.65
N THR A 869 43.10 16.61 55.67
CA THR A 869 42.98 15.47 56.58
C THR A 869 41.52 15.01 56.61
N SER A 870 41.26 13.81 57.12
CA SER A 870 39.88 13.31 57.25
C SER A 870 39.01 14.20 58.15
N SER A 871 39.61 14.92 59.12
CA SER A 871 38.88 15.82 60.02
C SER A 871 38.51 17.16 59.37
N ASN A 872 39.34 17.68 58.46
CA ASN A 872 39.09 18.98 57.81
C ASN A 872 38.46 18.89 56.42
N CYS A 873 38.40 17.70 55.82
CA CYS A 873 37.70 17.43 54.55
C CYS A 873 36.17 17.38 54.76
N ASN A 874 35.56 18.52 55.11
CA ASN A 874 34.12 18.66 55.32
C ASN A 874 33.59 20.00 54.75
N LYS A 875 32.29 20.04 54.42
CA LYS A 875 31.62 21.20 53.81
C LYS A 875 31.84 22.49 54.60
N THR A 876 31.75 22.44 55.93
CA THR A 876 31.89 23.61 56.81
C THR A 876 33.28 24.26 56.70
N THR A 877 34.32 23.44 56.54
CA THR A 877 35.68 23.94 56.34
C THR A 877 35.88 24.44 54.92
N MET A 878 35.46 23.65 53.92
CA MET A 878 35.78 23.88 52.50
C MET A 878 34.94 24.98 51.83
N THR A 879 33.88 25.47 52.49
CA THR A 879 33.07 26.61 52.00
C THR A 879 33.56 27.98 52.51
N LYS A 880 34.58 28.02 53.38
CA LYS A 880 35.14 29.29 53.86
C LYS A 880 35.91 30.02 52.76
N TYR A 881 35.86 31.35 52.80
CA TYR A 881 36.66 32.18 51.91
C TYR A 881 38.15 31.84 52.05
N LYS A 882 38.84 31.61 50.92
CA LYS A 882 40.23 31.14 50.83
C LYS A 882 40.53 29.85 51.58
N ALA A 883 39.56 28.93 51.66
CA ALA A 883 39.86 27.55 52.04
C ALA A 883 40.43 26.75 50.85
N THR A 884 39.97 27.07 49.63
CA THR A 884 40.44 26.48 48.37
C THR A 884 40.84 27.58 47.40
N HIS A 885 41.86 27.35 46.58
CA HIS A 885 42.35 28.36 45.61
C HIS A 885 42.36 27.85 44.16
N HIS A 886 42.30 26.54 43.95
CA HIS A 886 42.31 25.95 42.61
C HIS A 886 41.30 24.83 42.45
N THR A 887 40.84 24.61 41.22
CA THR A 887 39.90 23.54 40.89
C THR A 887 40.15 23.00 39.49
N MET A 888 39.85 21.71 39.31
CA MET A 888 40.24 20.91 38.15
C MET A 888 39.21 19.81 37.91
N ILE A 889 39.23 19.22 36.71
CA ILE A 889 38.43 18.03 36.39
C ILE A 889 39.34 16.80 36.35
N TYR A 890 38.99 15.74 37.07
CA TYR A 890 39.65 14.45 36.93
C TYR A 890 39.23 13.78 35.62
N ILE A 891 40.20 13.40 34.77
CA ILE A 891 39.91 12.86 33.43
C ILE A 891 40.28 11.39 33.27
N GLY A 892 40.57 10.69 34.38
CA GLY A 892 41.03 9.30 34.39
C GLY A 892 42.55 9.15 34.36
N ASP A 893 43.03 7.93 34.55
CA ASP A 893 44.45 7.53 34.49
C ASP A 893 45.42 8.42 35.29
N GLY A 894 44.97 8.91 36.46
CA GLY A 894 45.79 9.81 37.28
C GLY A 894 46.04 11.19 36.64
N LYS A 895 45.20 11.64 35.71
CA LYS A 895 45.33 12.93 35.03
C LYS A 895 44.19 13.89 35.38
N VAL A 896 44.51 15.18 35.37
CA VAL A 896 43.56 16.28 35.58
C VAL A 896 43.67 17.30 34.45
N ALA A 897 42.54 17.81 33.98
CA ALA A 897 42.46 18.92 33.04
C ALA A 897 42.08 20.20 33.79
N HIS A 898 42.79 21.30 33.52
CA HIS A 898 42.53 22.56 34.22
C HIS A 898 43.02 23.80 33.46
N SER A 899 42.32 24.92 33.70
CA SER A 899 42.83 26.26 33.41
C SER A 899 43.76 26.64 34.57
N SER A 900 45.08 26.56 34.35
CA SER A 900 46.07 26.39 35.41
C SER A 900 46.58 27.70 36.02
N GLN A 901 47.03 28.65 35.20
CA GLN A 901 47.66 29.90 35.63
C GLN A 901 47.80 30.88 34.46
N TRP A 902 48.07 32.15 34.75
CA TRP A 902 48.52 33.11 33.73
C TRP A 902 49.90 32.71 33.21
N ALA A 903 49.95 32.16 31.99
CA ALA A 903 51.17 31.77 31.32
C ALA A 903 51.04 31.97 29.81
N TYR A 904 52.17 32.04 29.12
CA TYR A 904 52.21 32.07 27.66
C TYR A 904 51.76 30.71 27.09
N TRP A 905 51.11 30.73 25.92
CA TRP A 905 50.79 29.50 25.18
C TRP A 905 52.03 28.60 25.02
N PRO A 906 51.92 27.26 25.19
CA PRO A 906 50.70 26.45 25.44
C PRO A 906 50.42 26.13 26.92
N ASN A 907 51.01 26.87 27.87
CA ASN A 907 51.06 26.42 29.28
C ASN A 907 49.95 26.94 30.19
N ALA A 908 49.03 27.78 29.70
CA ALA A 908 48.00 28.41 30.54
C ALA A 908 46.86 27.44 30.89
N ILE A 909 46.40 26.64 29.93
CA ILE A 909 45.36 25.61 30.08
C ILE A 909 45.92 24.28 29.61
N LYS A 910 45.91 23.24 30.45
CA LYS A 910 46.64 22.00 30.16
C LYS A 910 46.06 20.78 30.86
N ILE A 911 46.58 19.61 30.49
CA ILE A 911 46.44 18.36 31.26
C ILE A 911 47.70 18.18 32.10
N SER A 912 47.53 17.83 33.38
CA SER A 912 48.61 17.59 34.34
C SER A 912 48.41 16.26 35.06
N ASN A 913 49.47 15.71 35.64
CA ASN A 913 49.41 14.51 36.46
C ASN A 913 48.93 14.86 37.88
N ILE A 914 47.97 14.10 38.42
CA ILE A 914 47.41 14.29 39.76
C ILE A 914 48.43 13.98 40.87
N SER A 915 49.49 13.19 40.58
CA SER A 915 50.55 12.84 41.53
C SER A 915 51.21 14.05 42.18
N TYR A 916 51.28 15.19 41.47
CA TYR A 916 51.76 16.45 42.06
C TYR A 916 50.94 16.87 43.29
N TYR A 917 49.61 16.79 43.18
CA TYR A 917 48.69 17.17 44.26
C TYR A 917 48.60 16.11 45.35
N ILE A 918 48.80 14.83 45.01
CA ILE A 918 48.95 13.74 45.99
C ILE A 918 50.16 14.02 46.90
N ASN A 919 51.30 14.36 46.31
CA ASN A 919 52.54 14.64 47.05
C ASN A 919 52.43 15.91 47.91
N LYS A 920 51.71 16.94 47.41
CA LYS A 920 51.44 18.18 48.15
C LYS A 920 50.47 17.97 49.33
N GLY A 921 49.58 16.97 49.24
CA GLY A 921 48.66 16.59 50.31
C GLY A 921 47.50 17.57 50.54
N THR A 922 47.31 18.53 49.64
CA THR A 922 46.34 19.64 49.76
C THR A 922 45.07 19.44 48.93
N ALA A 923 44.97 18.37 48.13
CA ALA A 923 43.83 18.16 47.25
C ALA A 923 42.77 17.19 47.79
N PHE A 924 41.52 17.41 47.39
CA PHE A 924 40.39 16.53 47.65
C PHE A 924 39.50 16.39 46.42
N PHE A 925 38.86 15.23 46.29
CA PHE A 925 37.81 14.98 45.31
C PHE A 925 36.48 15.50 45.85
N LEU A 926 35.68 16.07 44.95
CA LEU A 926 34.33 16.52 45.22
C LEU A 926 33.42 16.03 44.09
N ARG A 927 32.46 15.20 44.46
CA ARG A 927 31.36 14.78 43.59
C ARG A 927 30.10 15.50 44.05
N PRO A 928 29.58 16.46 43.26
CA PRO A 928 28.36 17.18 43.60
C PRO A 928 27.15 16.27 43.80
N TYR A 929 26.15 16.72 44.56
CA TYR A 929 24.97 15.91 44.90
C TYR A 929 24.22 15.41 43.66
N ASP A 930 24.08 16.23 42.62
CA ASP A 930 23.35 15.88 41.40
C ASP A 930 24.13 14.90 40.51
N LEU A 931 25.47 15.03 40.45
CA LEU A 931 26.31 14.02 39.80
C LEU A 931 26.34 12.70 40.59
N ALA A 932 26.23 12.75 41.92
CA ALA A 932 26.12 11.56 42.77
C ALA A 932 24.74 10.89 42.68
N GLU A 933 23.67 11.68 42.52
CA GLU A 933 22.31 11.20 42.26
C GLU A 933 22.24 10.47 40.91
N ILE A 934 22.80 11.09 39.87
CA ILE A 934 22.95 10.51 38.54
C ILE A 934 23.71 9.17 38.59
N ASP A 935 24.79 9.09 39.38
CA ASP A 935 25.59 7.87 39.60
C ASP A 935 24.81 6.70 40.26
N ASN A 936 23.72 6.99 40.99
CA ASN A 936 22.97 6.02 41.79
C ASN A 936 21.73 5.46 41.06
N ILE A 937 21.48 5.89 39.82
CA ILE A 937 20.44 5.32 38.97
C ILE A 937 20.90 3.91 38.57
N THR A 938 20.52 2.90 39.35
CA THR A 938 20.83 1.49 39.10
C THR A 938 19.92 0.92 38.02
N ASN A 939 20.57 0.34 37.00
CA ASN A 939 19.99 -0.43 35.90
C ASN A 939 18.81 -1.32 36.32
N THR A 940 17.58 -0.89 36.02
CA THR A 940 16.52 -1.80 35.56
C THR A 940 16.66 -1.90 34.07
N GLU A 941 17.06 -3.10 33.62
CA GLU A 941 17.10 -3.60 32.25
C GLU A 941 17.10 -2.53 31.15
N THR A 942 18.30 -2.27 30.63
CA THR A 942 18.54 -1.72 29.30
C THR A 942 17.63 -2.41 28.27
N PRO A 943 16.68 -1.71 27.62
CA PRO A 943 16.58 -1.86 26.19
C PRO A 943 17.74 -1.11 25.56
N PRO A 944 18.21 -1.55 24.40
CA PRO A 944 19.54 -1.19 24.00
C PRO A 944 19.61 0.18 23.35
N VAL A 945 20.82 0.73 23.36
CA VAL A 945 21.22 1.91 22.61
C VAL A 945 20.92 1.68 21.12
N GLU A 946 19.97 2.43 20.55
CA GLU A 946 20.05 2.82 19.14
C GLU A 946 20.80 4.15 19.07
N GLU A 947 22.11 4.05 18.78
CA GLU A 947 22.86 5.09 18.09
C GLU A 947 22.12 5.34 16.78
N THR A 948 21.28 6.35 16.64
CA THR A 948 20.62 6.59 15.34
C THR A 948 21.69 6.93 14.30
N ASP A 949 21.88 5.99 13.37
CA ASP A 949 22.87 6.00 12.30
C ASP A 949 22.67 7.18 11.35
N PHE A 950 23.79 7.80 11.00
CA PHE A 950 24.19 8.33 9.70
C PHE A 950 23.11 8.38 8.61
N ASN A 951 22.73 9.61 8.22
CA ASN A 951 21.71 9.89 7.21
C ASN A 951 22.19 9.70 5.74
N GLU A 952 23.36 9.07 5.53
CA GLU A 952 23.84 8.73 4.18
C GLU A 952 23.94 7.23 3.93
N VAL A 953 24.36 6.39 4.89
CA VAL A 953 24.39 4.91 4.76
C VAL A 953 24.06 4.27 6.11
N TYR A 954 23.36 3.15 6.09
CA TYR A 954 22.96 2.41 7.30
C TYR A 954 24.07 1.41 7.67
N ILE A 955 24.69 1.50 8.86
CA ILE A 955 25.86 0.66 9.19
C ILE A 955 25.60 -0.22 10.42
N LYS A 956 25.57 -1.53 10.22
CA LYS A 956 25.50 -2.54 11.28
C LYS A 956 26.83 -3.28 11.41
N ALA A 957 27.67 -2.87 12.37
CA ALA A 957 29.03 -3.38 12.49
C ALA A 957 29.49 -3.46 13.96
N LEU A 958 30.35 -4.42 14.26
CA LEU A 958 30.89 -4.68 15.59
C LEU A 958 32.38 -5.01 15.55
N ARG A 959 33.07 -4.64 16.63
CA ARG A 959 34.48 -5.01 16.87
C ARG A 959 34.65 -6.53 16.91
N LEU A 960 35.67 -7.04 16.21
CA LEU A 960 36.04 -8.45 16.18
C LEU A 960 34.92 -9.40 15.73
N ALA A 961 33.94 -8.88 15.01
CA ALA A 961 32.78 -9.68 14.59
C ALA A 961 33.06 -10.48 13.33
N ASN A 962 32.39 -11.63 13.22
CA ASN A 962 32.35 -12.47 12.02
C ASN A 962 30.93 -12.45 11.43
N ALA A 963 30.80 -12.82 10.16
CA ALA A 963 29.50 -12.84 9.48
C ALA A 963 28.44 -13.71 10.20
N TYR A 964 28.84 -14.85 10.78
CA TYR A 964 27.95 -15.75 11.53
C TYR A 964 27.47 -15.22 12.88
N ASP A 965 27.98 -14.08 13.35
CA ASP A 965 27.45 -13.40 14.53
C ASP A 965 26.16 -12.63 14.22
N PHE A 966 25.86 -12.39 12.93
CA PHE A 966 24.75 -11.54 12.46
C PHE A 966 23.47 -12.32 12.11
N TYR A 967 23.49 -13.65 12.18
CA TYR A 967 22.34 -14.49 11.84
C TYR A 967 22.22 -15.74 12.72
N ASN A 968 21.00 -16.31 12.80
CA ASN A 968 20.72 -17.59 13.45
C ASN A 968 19.55 -18.29 12.73
N ASN A 969 19.65 -19.61 12.48
CA ASN A 969 18.62 -20.40 11.81
C ASN A 969 18.05 -19.74 10.54
N ASN A 970 18.92 -19.24 9.65
CA ASN A 970 18.59 -18.52 8.42
C ASN A 970 17.85 -17.17 8.60
N ASN A 971 17.82 -16.60 9.80
CA ASN A 971 17.24 -15.28 10.06
C ASN A 971 18.30 -14.31 10.55
N LEU A 972 18.20 -13.05 10.13
CA LEU A 972 19.05 -11.98 10.65
C LEU A 972 18.74 -11.70 12.12
N LEU A 973 19.78 -11.53 12.93
CA LEU A 973 19.64 -11.16 14.33
C LEU A 973 19.35 -9.66 14.45
N THR A 974 18.24 -9.32 15.11
CA THR A 974 17.89 -7.92 15.41
C THR A 974 18.86 -7.30 16.42
N GLN A 975 19.29 -8.09 17.40
CA GLN A 975 20.37 -7.78 18.32
C GLN A 975 21.57 -8.67 18.03
N VAL A 976 22.65 -8.06 17.56
CA VAL A 976 23.94 -8.73 17.35
C VAL A 976 24.79 -8.47 18.57
N LYS A 977 25.20 -9.53 19.26
CA LYS A 977 25.98 -9.41 20.49
C LYS A 977 27.45 -9.27 20.14
N GLY A 978 28.06 -8.17 20.59
CA GLY A 978 29.48 -7.93 20.37
C GLY A 978 30.30 -8.22 21.61
N PHE A 979 31.60 -8.41 21.41
CA PHE A 979 32.53 -8.65 22.52
C PHE A 979 32.64 -7.44 23.46
N TYR A 980 32.51 -6.22 22.93
CA TYR A 980 32.63 -4.96 23.69
C TYR A 980 31.29 -4.21 23.85
N SER A 981 30.38 -4.34 22.90
CA SER A 981 29.07 -3.67 22.87
C SER A 981 28.12 -4.39 21.91
N ASP A 982 26.83 -4.41 22.20
CA ASP A 982 25.81 -4.98 21.31
C ASP A 982 25.38 -3.97 20.23
N ASP A 983 25.09 -4.44 19.02
CA ASP A 983 24.42 -3.65 17.98
C ASP A 983 22.96 -4.11 17.85
N ASN A 984 22.07 -3.22 18.29
CA ASN A 984 20.65 -3.53 18.47
C ASN A 984 19.76 -2.91 17.40
N LYS A 985 20.37 -2.29 16.38
CA LYS A 985 19.62 -1.65 15.32
C LYS A 985 18.84 -2.66 14.52
N VAL A 986 17.56 -2.37 14.34
CA VAL A 986 16.73 -3.18 13.44
C VAL A 986 17.11 -2.84 12.01
N TYR A 987 17.61 -3.85 11.31
CA TYR A 987 17.81 -3.81 9.87
C TYR A 987 16.62 -3.17 9.14
N PRO A 988 16.82 -2.18 8.25
CA PRO A 988 15.74 -1.41 7.63
C PRO A 988 14.81 -2.29 6.81
N ASP A 989 13.59 -1.83 6.53
CA ASP A 989 12.63 -2.61 5.73
C ASP A 989 12.99 -2.60 4.23
N VAL A 990 13.60 -1.52 3.74
CA VAL A 990 14.05 -1.37 2.35
C VAL A 990 15.44 -0.74 2.27
N THR A 991 16.23 -1.10 1.27
CA THR A 991 17.55 -0.50 1.00
C THR A 991 17.91 -0.62 -0.49
N PRO A 992 18.62 0.35 -1.09
CA PRO A 992 18.97 0.32 -2.52
C PRO A 992 20.16 -0.60 -2.84
N TYR A 993 20.99 -0.96 -1.86
CA TYR A 993 22.05 -1.95 -1.99
C TYR A 993 22.53 -2.41 -0.61
N ILE A 994 23.24 -3.54 -0.58
CA ILE A 994 23.85 -4.09 0.63
C ILE A 994 25.34 -4.22 0.40
N LEU A 995 26.16 -3.92 1.41
CA LEU A 995 27.60 -4.06 1.38
C LEU A 995 28.04 -4.91 2.58
N ILE A 996 28.71 -6.04 2.33
CA ILE A 996 29.21 -6.97 3.34
C ILE A 996 30.73 -6.92 3.36
N HIS A 997 31.32 -6.80 4.55
CA HIS A 997 32.77 -6.81 4.71
C HIS A 997 33.23 -7.48 6.01
N PHE A 998 33.77 -8.69 5.86
CA PHE A 998 34.38 -9.48 6.91
C PHE A 998 35.53 -10.29 6.29
N GLY A 999 36.57 -10.58 7.06
CA GLY A 999 37.61 -11.50 6.60
C GLY A 999 38.73 -11.69 7.60
N ILE A 1000 39.40 -10.62 8.03
CA ILE A 1000 40.62 -10.74 8.84
C ILE A 1000 40.43 -11.53 10.15
N ASN A 1001 39.22 -11.50 10.72
CA ASN A 1001 38.90 -12.12 12.01
C ASN A 1001 38.79 -13.65 11.92
N ASP A 1002 38.41 -14.18 10.74
CA ASP A 1002 38.32 -15.62 10.46
C ASP A 1002 38.53 -15.85 8.95
N LEU A 1003 39.78 -16.06 8.56
CA LEU A 1003 40.17 -16.39 7.17
C LEU A 1003 39.98 -17.88 6.84
N THR A 1004 39.39 -18.68 7.73
CA THR A 1004 39.17 -20.11 7.49
C THR A 1004 37.92 -20.37 6.63
N GLN A 1005 37.69 -21.62 6.23
CA GLN A 1005 36.48 -22.02 5.52
C GLN A 1005 35.20 -21.64 6.28
N LYS A 1006 35.23 -21.64 7.60
CA LYS A 1006 34.09 -21.26 8.45
C LYS A 1006 33.73 -19.78 8.26
N GLY A 1007 34.72 -18.89 8.16
CA GLY A 1007 34.51 -17.48 7.89
C GLY A 1007 33.94 -17.25 6.49
N ILE A 1008 34.48 -17.96 5.49
CA ILE A 1008 34.00 -17.94 4.09
C ILE A 1008 32.53 -18.37 4.01
N ASP A 1009 32.21 -19.54 4.58
CA ASP A 1009 30.84 -20.08 4.56
C ASP A 1009 29.88 -19.18 5.35
N GLY A 1010 30.37 -18.53 6.41
CA GLY A 1010 29.63 -17.53 7.16
C GLY A 1010 29.22 -16.31 6.31
N ILE A 1011 30.14 -15.78 5.50
CA ILE A 1011 29.86 -14.65 4.60
C ILE A 1011 28.91 -15.07 3.48
N LYS A 1012 29.13 -16.24 2.88
CA LYS A 1012 28.22 -16.79 1.86
C LYS A 1012 26.80 -16.93 2.41
N THR A 1013 26.66 -17.51 3.60
CA THR A 1013 25.37 -17.68 4.28
C THR A 1013 24.71 -16.33 4.58
N LEU A 1014 25.46 -15.36 5.12
CA LEU A 1014 24.94 -14.02 5.39
C LEU A 1014 24.49 -13.31 4.10
N ALA A 1015 25.26 -13.41 3.02
CA ALA A 1015 24.92 -12.83 1.73
C ALA A 1015 23.62 -13.42 1.15
N ILE A 1016 23.42 -14.74 1.25
CA ILE A 1016 22.17 -15.40 0.84
C ILE A 1016 20.99 -14.99 1.74
N ILE A 1017 21.17 -14.92 3.07
CA ILE A 1017 20.12 -14.46 3.99
C ILE A 1017 19.72 -13.01 3.67
N MET A 1018 20.70 -12.14 3.36
CA MET A 1018 20.45 -10.75 2.99
C MET A 1018 19.81 -10.61 1.61
N LYS A 1019 20.24 -11.37 0.61
CA LYS A 1019 19.61 -11.47 -0.72
C LYS A 1019 18.15 -11.89 -0.60
N ASN A 1020 17.85 -12.87 0.24
CA ASN A 1020 16.49 -13.36 0.46
C ASN A 1020 15.61 -12.38 1.24
N LYS A 1021 16.19 -11.62 2.17
CA LYS A 1021 15.48 -10.57 2.93
C LYS A 1021 15.22 -9.33 2.08
N TYR A 1022 16.19 -8.89 1.30
CA TYR A 1022 16.16 -7.68 0.49
C TYR A 1022 16.21 -8.06 -0.99
N ARG A 1023 15.11 -8.62 -1.49
CA ARG A 1023 15.04 -9.13 -2.86
C ARG A 1023 15.24 -8.00 -3.87
N ASN A 1024 15.89 -8.30 -5.00
CA ASN A 1024 16.31 -7.36 -6.06
C ASN A 1024 17.21 -6.20 -5.64
N THR A 1025 17.79 -6.30 -4.43
CA THR A 1025 18.76 -5.34 -3.92
C THR A 1025 20.16 -5.90 -4.18
N PRO A 1026 21.04 -5.22 -4.93
CA PRO A 1026 22.38 -5.72 -5.21
C PRO A 1026 23.19 -5.88 -3.92
N VAL A 1027 23.74 -7.08 -3.72
CA VAL A 1027 24.60 -7.40 -2.57
C VAL A 1027 26.05 -7.34 -3.00
N PHE A 1028 26.82 -6.44 -2.41
CA PHE A 1028 28.25 -6.30 -2.66
C PHE A 1028 29.05 -6.97 -1.55
N ILE A 1029 30.00 -7.82 -1.91
CA ILE A 1029 31.00 -8.36 -0.98
C ILE A 1029 32.29 -7.59 -1.23
N LEU A 1030 32.72 -6.81 -0.25
CA LEU A 1030 33.97 -6.06 -0.32
C LEU A 1030 35.16 -7.01 -0.17
N LYS A 1031 36.09 -6.94 -1.12
CA LYS A 1031 37.37 -7.67 -1.08
C LYS A 1031 38.10 -7.35 0.23
N GLU A 1032 38.55 -8.40 0.91
CA GLU A 1032 39.40 -8.26 2.09
C GLU A 1032 40.76 -7.68 1.66
N LEU A 1033 41.17 -6.57 2.29
CA LEU A 1033 42.41 -5.86 1.96
C LEU A 1033 43.62 -6.58 2.54
N HIS A 1034 44.73 -6.57 1.81
CA HIS A 1034 46.02 -7.05 2.32
C HIS A 1034 46.47 -6.23 3.52
N VAL A 1035 46.97 -6.90 4.55
CA VAL A 1035 47.57 -6.22 5.71
C VAL A 1035 48.93 -5.62 5.35
N GLY A 1036 49.26 -4.50 5.99
CA GLY A 1036 50.54 -3.81 5.86
C GLY A 1036 51.68 -4.54 6.57
N THR A 1037 52.92 -4.18 6.26
CA THR A 1037 54.15 -4.84 6.77
C THR A 1037 54.32 -4.81 8.29
N VAL A 1038 53.60 -3.94 8.99
CA VAL A 1038 53.61 -3.85 10.46
C VAL A 1038 52.68 -4.88 11.13
N TYR A 1039 51.81 -5.53 10.36
CA TYR A 1039 50.95 -6.60 10.85
C TYR A 1039 51.74 -7.90 11.07
N ALA A 1040 51.44 -8.62 12.15
CA ALA A 1040 52.17 -9.82 12.49
C ALA A 1040 51.99 -10.91 11.41
N ASN A 1041 53.09 -11.48 10.92
CA ASN A 1041 53.10 -12.50 9.87
C ASN A 1041 52.38 -12.06 8.57
N TYR A 1042 52.49 -10.78 8.20
CA TYR A 1042 51.75 -10.20 7.08
C TYR A 1042 51.84 -11.01 5.77
N GLU A 1043 52.98 -11.61 5.43
CA GLU A 1043 53.14 -12.44 4.21
C GLU A 1043 52.24 -13.68 4.23
N THR A 1044 52.21 -14.40 5.35
CA THR A 1044 51.36 -15.59 5.52
C THR A 1044 49.89 -15.19 5.56
N VAL A 1045 49.56 -14.11 6.26
CA VAL A 1045 48.19 -13.59 6.35
C VAL A 1045 47.69 -13.13 4.99
N ASN A 1046 48.51 -12.41 4.21
CA ASN A 1046 48.16 -11.96 2.87
C ASN A 1046 47.97 -13.14 1.91
N THR A 1047 48.77 -14.20 2.03
CA THR A 1047 48.54 -15.45 1.27
C THR A 1047 47.17 -16.06 1.61
N SER A 1048 46.78 -16.08 2.88
CA SER A 1048 45.45 -16.54 3.28
C SER A 1048 44.32 -15.61 2.82
N ILE A 1049 44.56 -14.30 2.76
CA ILE A 1049 43.62 -13.31 2.20
C ILE A 1049 43.43 -13.54 0.70
N ASP A 1050 44.48 -13.87 -0.04
CA ASP A 1050 44.38 -14.22 -1.46
C ASP A 1050 43.48 -15.44 -1.69
N GLU A 1051 43.70 -16.51 -0.93
CA GLU A 1051 42.87 -17.72 -0.97
C GLU A 1051 41.40 -17.43 -0.59
N PHE A 1052 41.21 -16.62 0.45
CA PHE A 1052 39.89 -16.19 0.94
C PHE A 1052 39.13 -15.37 -0.12
N ASN A 1053 39.78 -14.36 -0.70
CA ASN A 1053 39.21 -13.51 -1.74
C ASN A 1053 38.92 -14.30 -3.03
N ALA A 1054 39.78 -15.24 -3.40
CA ALA A 1054 39.55 -16.09 -4.57
C ALA A 1054 38.25 -16.89 -4.43
N GLN A 1055 38.00 -17.49 -3.26
CA GLN A 1055 36.78 -18.25 -3.01
C GLN A 1055 35.51 -17.38 -2.96
N LEU A 1056 35.58 -16.20 -2.34
CA LEU A 1056 34.45 -15.26 -2.33
C LEU A 1056 34.15 -14.71 -3.72
N LYS A 1057 35.18 -14.46 -4.54
CA LYS A 1057 35.02 -14.05 -5.93
C LYS A 1057 34.36 -15.15 -6.78
N THR A 1058 34.76 -16.40 -6.62
CA THR A 1058 34.09 -17.54 -7.28
C THR A 1058 32.62 -17.59 -6.91
N PHE A 1059 32.29 -17.47 -5.61
CA PHE A 1059 30.91 -17.42 -5.15
C PHE A 1059 30.11 -16.26 -5.75
N CYS A 1060 30.65 -15.05 -5.80
CA CYS A 1060 29.97 -13.92 -6.43
C CYS A 1060 29.74 -14.13 -7.93
N ASN A 1061 30.65 -14.84 -8.62
CA ASN A 1061 30.49 -15.13 -10.05
C ASN A 1061 29.44 -16.23 -10.32
N GLU A 1062 29.17 -17.09 -9.34
CA GLU A 1062 28.20 -18.19 -9.43
C GLU A 1062 26.79 -17.76 -8.97
N GLU A 1063 26.67 -16.64 -8.25
CA GLU A 1063 25.43 -16.16 -7.66
C GLU A 1063 24.89 -14.89 -8.32
N ASP A 1064 23.66 -14.95 -8.82
CA ASP A 1064 22.98 -13.77 -9.38
C ASP A 1064 22.79 -12.67 -8.32
N ASN A 1065 22.96 -11.41 -8.73
CA ASN A 1065 22.76 -10.21 -7.91
C ASN A 1065 23.70 -10.09 -6.68
N ILE A 1066 24.81 -10.86 -6.66
CA ILE A 1066 25.90 -10.73 -5.68
C ILE A 1066 27.20 -10.33 -6.41
N PHE A 1067 27.82 -9.23 -5.99
CA PHE A 1067 28.95 -8.61 -6.71
C PHE A 1067 30.19 -8.53 -5.84
N PHE A 1068 31.35 -8.90 -6.41
CA PHE A 1068 32.63 -8.76 -5.74
C PHE A 1068 33.23 -7.36 -5.96
N LEU A 1069 33.42 -6.60 -4.89
CA LEU A 1069 33.85 -5.20 -4.94
C LEU A 1069 35.33 -5.09 -4.57
N ASP A 1070 36.18 -4.69 -5.53
CA ASP A 1070 37.63 -4.50 -5.31
C ASP A 1070 38.00 -3.02 -5.29
N ILE A 1071 38.49 -2.55 -4.14
CA ILE A 1071 38.98 -1.17 -3.91
C ILE A 1071 40.51 -1.12 -3.71
N SER A 1072 41.22 -2.24 -3.83
CA SER A 1072 42.63 -2.36 -3.44
C SER A 1072 43.53 -1.34 -4.16
N SER A 1073 43.22 -0.96 -5.40
CA SER A 1073 43.96 0.07 -6.15
C SER A 1073 43.98 1.45 -5.49
N ASP A 1074 43.00 1.77 -4.64
CA ASP A 1074 42.85 3.09 -4.03
C ASP A 1074 43.51 3.17 -2.63
N VAL A 1075 43.77 2.01 -2.00
CA VAL A 1075 44.19 1.92 -0.59
C VAL A 1075 45.45 1.09 -0.37
N GLU A 1076 45.77 0.18 -1.27
CA GLU A 1076 47.01 -0.61 -1.27
C GLU A 1076 48.08 0.05 -2.14
N THR A 1077 49.33 -0.26 -1.82
CA THR A 1077 50.48 0.11 -2.64
C THR A 1077 50.55 -0.75 -3.90
N TYR A 1078 51.36 -0.34 -4.89
CA TYR A 1078 51.61 -1.14 -6.10
C TYR A 1078 52.19 -2.55 -5.82
N THR A 1079 52.70 -2.78 -4.60
CA THR A 1079 53.19 -4.08 -4.11
C THR A 1079 52.11 -4.95 -3.47
N GLY A 1080 50.84 -4.53 -3.44
CA GLY A 1080 49.73 -5.34 -2.90
C GLY A 1080 49.73 -5.44 -1.37
N ILE A 1081 49.99 -4.32 -0.68
CA ILE A 1081 49.90 -4.21 0.79
C ILE A 1081 49.22 -2.89 1.17
N LEU A 1082 48.42 -2.87 2.25
CA LEU A 1082 47.78 -1.64 2.75
C LEU A 1082 48.81 -0.54 2.98
N ASN A 1083 48.56 0.64 2.41
CA ASN A 1083 49.49 1.75 2.48
C ASN A 1083 49.70 2.20 3.94
N SER A 1084 50.94 2.16 4.41
CA SER A 1084 51.35 2.61 5.76
C SER A 1084 51.01 4.07 6.07
N GLU A 1085 50.71 4.88 5.04
CA GLU A 1085 50.19 6.24 5.23
C GLU A 1085 48.76 6.27 5.78
N TYR A 1086 48.00 5.19 5.68
CA TYR A 1086 46.60 5.13 6.13
C TYR A 1086 46.40 4.30 7.41
N THR A 1087 47.38 3.49 7.79
CA THR A 1087 47.30 2.57 8.93
C THR A 1087 48.49 2.68 9.87
N THR A 1088 48.28 2.44 11.15
CA THR A 1088 49.36 2.33 12.16
C THR A 1088 49.63 0.91 12.61
N ASP A 1089 48.62 0.04 12.52
CA ASP A 1089 48.67 -1.36 12.95
C ASP A 1089 48.73 -2.34 11.76
N GLY A 1090 48.68 -1.83 10.53
CA GLY A 1090 48.73 -2.62 9.31
C GLY A 1090 47.38 -3.19 8.89
N TYR A 1091 46.30 -2.85 9.59
CA TYR A 1091 44.97 -3.42 9.34
C TYR A 1091 43.87 -2.35 9.36
N ARG A 1092 43.86 -1.47 10.37
CA ARG A 1092 42.83 -0.44 10.56
C ARG A 1092 43.30 0.93 10.11
N PHE A 1093 42.34 1.77 9.73
CA PHE A 1093 42.59 3.14 9.31
C PHE A 1093 42.80 4.05 10.53
N LYS A 1094 43.94 4.74 10.59
CA LYS A 1094 44.47 5.35 11.82
C LYS A 1094 43.76 6.62 12.31
N ASP A 1095 43.09 7.36 11.41
CA ASP A 1095 42.41 8.62 11.69
C ASP A 1095 41.25 8.87 10.71
N ASP A 1096 40.44 9.92 10.96
CA ASP A 1096 39.27 10.25 10.13
C ASP A 1096 39.65 10.60 8.67
N THR A 1097 40.87 11.09 8.42
CA THR A 1097 41.34 11.36 7.05
C THR A 1097 41.58 10.05 6.31
N SER A 1098 42.22 9.09 6.96
CA SER A 1098 42.49 7.76 6.41
C SER A 1098 41.20 6.96 6.22
N LYS A 1099 40.24 7.09 7.15
CA LYS A 1099 38.90 6.52 7.04
C LYS A 1099 38.10 7.12 5.87
N MET A 1100 38.24 8.43 5.62
CA MET A 1100 37.64 9.10 4.46
C MET A 1100 38.20 8.57 3.14
N VAL A 1101 39.49 8.23 3.06
CA VAL A 1101 40.07 7.59 1.87
C VAL A 1101 39.41 6.23 1.62
N PHE A 1102 39.29 5.40 2.65
CA PHE A 1102 38.61 4.09 2.56
C PHE A 1102 37.14 4.22 2.17
N TYR A 1103 36.41 5.14 2.80
CA TYR A 1103 35.00 5.40 2.51
C TYR A 1103 34.78 5.87 1.06
N ASN A 1104 35.58 6.83 0.60
CA ASN A 1104 35.47 7.36 -0.77
C ASN A 1104 35.83 6.30 -1.83
N ALA A 1105 36.81 5.43 -1.55
CA ALA A 1105 37.14 4.31 -2.42
C ALA A 1105 35.93 3.35 -2.58
N ILE A 1106 35.25 3.02 -1.47
CA ILE A 1106 34.03 2.20 -1.49
C ILE A 1106 32.93 2.88 -2.30
N VAL A 1107 32.60 4.15 -2.00
CA VAL A 1107 31.53 4.89 -2.67
C VAL A 1107 31.78 5.02 -4.17
N SER A 1108 33.01 5.39 -4.56
CA SER A 1108 33.43 5.46 -5.95
C SER A 1108 33.26 4.11 -6.65
N LYS A 1109 33.71 3.03 -5.99
CA LYS A 1109 33.65 1.69 -6.58
C LYS A 1109 32.21 1.19 -6.71
N LEU A 1110 31.35 1.40 -5.71
CA LEU A 1110 29.92 1.06 -5.75
C LEU A 1110 29.21 1.71 -6.95
N LEU A 1111 29.43 3.01 -7.17
CA LEU A 1111 28.81 3.74 -8.28
C LEU A 1111 29.38 3.36 -9.65
N SER A 1112 30.61 2.85 -9.70
CA SER A 1112 31.30 2.49 -10.94
C SER A 1112 31.21 0.99 -11.30
N THR A 1113 30.62 0.16 -10.43
CA THR A 1113 30.52 -1.28 -10.66
C THR A 1113 29.21 -1.58 -11.40
N PRO A 1114 29.25 -2.19 -12.61
CA PRO A 1114 28.04 -2.57 -13.32
C PRO A 1114 27.24 -3.58 -12.51
N ILE A 1115 25.97 -3.26 -12.25
CA ILE A 1115 25.00 -4.15 -11.59
C ILE A 1115 24.11 -4.87 -12.61
N GLY A 1116 24.39 -4.72 -13.91
CA GLY A 1116 23.64 -5.32 -15.00
C GLY A 1116 24.02 -4.74 -16.36
N TYR A 1117 23.41 -5.24 -17.43
CA TYR A 1117 23.65 -4.78 -18.81
C TYR A 1117 22.33 -4.71 -19.61
N LYS A 1118 22.19 -3.74 -20.51
CA LYS A 1118 21.04 -3.54 -21.43
C LYS A 1118 21.55 -3.47 -22.88
N GLU A 1119 20.80 -3.89 -23.91
CA GLU A 1119 21.27 -3.77 -25.31
C GLU A 1119 21.37 -2.31 -25.81
N LYS A 1120 22.43 -1.99 -26.55
CA LYS A 1120 22.66 -0.72 -27.24
C LYS A 1120 21.71 -0.58 -28.43
N SER A 1121 20.89 0.47 -28.42
CA SER A 1121 20.06 0.83 -29.57
C SER A 1121 20.89 1.56 -30.64
N ASN A 1122 21.08 0.94 -31.81
CA ASN A 1122 21.71 1.56 -32.97
C ASN A 1122 20.84 2.71 -33.52
N THR A 1123 21.22 3.96 -33.33
CA THR A 1123 20.76 5.07 -34.18
C THR A 1123 21.81 6.17 -34.30
N GLY A 1124 22.30 6.37 -35.53
CA GLY A 1124 23.06 7.55 -35.95
C GLY A 1124 22.15 8.73 -36.29
N SER A 1125 22.71 9.93 -36.19
CA SER A 1125 22.07 11.25 -36.28
C SER A 1125 21.28 11.52 -37.56
N SER A 1126 20.21 12.31 -37.46
CA SER A 1126 20.07 13.59 -38.19
C SER A 1126 18.85 14.38 -37.71
N SER A 1127 18.98 15.69 -37.89
CA SER A 1127 18.14 16.79 -37.43
C SER A 1127 16.84 16.99 -38.24
N GLU A 1128 15.99 17.84 -37.65
CA GLU A 1128 15.04 18.78 -38.27
C GLU A 1128 13.53 18.45 -38.35
N GLU A 1129 12.80 19.51 -37.99
CA GLU A 1129 11.44 19.92 -38.30
C GLU A 1129 10.22 19.28 -37.60
N ASN A 1130 9.63 20.12 -36.75
CA ASN A 1130 8.22 20.11 -36.38
C ASN A 1130 7.40 20.59 -37.59
N PRO A 1131 6.27 19.94 -37.93
CA PRO A 1131 5.02 20.65 -37.67
C PRO A 1131 3.83 19.76 -37.25
N ASP A 1132 3.08 20.32 -36.32
CA ASP A 1132 1.61 20.49 -36.28
C ASP A 1132 0.68 19.54 -35.52
N THR A 1133 -0.18 20.22 -34.76
CA THR A 1133 -1.44 19.83 -34.07
C THR A 1133 -1.37 18.86 -32.88
N SER A 1134 -1.01 19.37 -31.70
CA SER A 1134 -1.34 18.74 -30.42
C SER A 1134 -2.79 19.06 -30.03
N ILE A 1135 -3.67 18.07 -30.05
CA ILE A 1135 -4.97 18.14 -29.38
C ILE A 1135 -4.75 17.71 -27.92
N ASP A 1136 -5.04 18.59 -26.96
CA ASP A 1136 -5.12 18.23 -25.54
C ASP A 1136 -6.38 17.39 -25.31
N ALA A 1137 -6.28 16.08 -25.56
CA ALA A 1137 -7.32 15.11 -25.26
C ALA A 1137 -6.98 14.38 -23.97
N THR A 1138 -7.78 14.58 -22.92
CA THR A 1138 -7.60 13.87 -21.63
C THR A 1138 -7.91 12.39 -21.71
N THR A 1139 -8.74 11.97 -22.67
CA THR A 1139 -9.11 10.56 -22.93
C THR A 1139 -9.04 10.32 -24.43
N VAL A 1140 -8.28 9.31 -24.85
CA VAL A 1140 -8.03 8.96 -26.25
C VAL A 1140 -8.40 7.50 -26.45
N SER A 1141 -9.35 7.24 -27.34
CA SER A 1141 -9.67 5.88 -27.80
C SER A 1141 -9.63 5.85 -29.32
N ILE A 1142 -8.71 5.08 -29.91
CA ILE A 1142 -8.52 5.05 -31.36
C ILE A 1142 -8.30 3.64 -31.90
N VAL A 1143 -8.68 3.43 -33.16
CA VAL A 1143 -8.21 2.29 -33.96
C VAL A 1143 -7.11 2.80 -34.89
N MET A 1144 -5.89 2.31 -34.73
CA MET A 1144 -4.74 2.77 -35.50
C MET A 1144 -4.83 2.32 -36.96
N GLN A 1145 -4.57 3.23 -37.89
CA GLN A 1145 -4.59 2.96 -39.34
C GLN A 1145 -3.18 2.94 -39.91
N ALA A 1146 -2.97 2.18 -41.00
CA ALA A 1146 -1.70 2.13 -41.71
C ALA A 1146 -1.28 3.52 -42.21
N ASN A 1147 0.01 3.82 -42.12
CA ASN A 1147 0.67 5.05 -42.55
C ASN A 1147 0.14 6.34 -41.89
N LYS A 1148 -0.47 6.23 -40.70
CA LYS A 1148 -0.94 7.37 -39.92
C LYS A 1148 -0.09 7.60 -38.67
N LYS A 1149 0.15 8.88 -38.38
CA LYS A 1149 0.78 9.36 -37.14
C LYS A 1149 -0.27 10.07 -36.29
N TYR A 1150 -0.47 9.59 -35.07
CA TYR A 1150 -1.34 10.19 -34.07
C TYR A 1150 -0.46 10.91 -33.05
N THR A 1151 -0.71 12.19 -32.80
CA THR A 1151 0.05 12.97 -31.81
C THR A 1151 -0.91 13.63 -30.84
N TYR A 1152 -0.75 13.32 -29.55
CA TYR A 1152 -1.57 13.83 -28.46
C TYR A 1152 -0.70 14.57 -27.45
N GLY A 1153 -1.31 15.55 -26.76
CA GLY A 1153 -0.70 16.24 -25.62
C GLY A 1153 -0.66 15.35 -24.37
N ILE A 1154 -1.06 15.90 -23.23
CA ILE A 1154 -1.13 15.13 -21.98
C ILE A 1154 -2.39 14.25 -21.97
N VAL A 1155 -2.21 12.94 -21.94
CA VAL A 1155 -3.29 11.95 -21.99
C VAL A 1155 -3.44 11.28 -20.62
N LYS A 1156 -4.66 11.29 -20.05
CA LYS A 1156 -4.98 10.64 -18.76
C LYS A 1156 -5.60 9.25 -18.92
N GLU A 1157 -6.18 8.98 -20.08
CA GLU A 1157 -6.67 7.66 -20.46
C GLU A 1157 -6.41 7.40 -21.95
N LEU A 1158 -5.74 6.31 -22.28
CA LEU A 1158 -5.41 5.91 -23.64
C LEU A 1158 -5.82 4.45 -23.87
N THR A 1159 -6.70 4.25 -24.84
CA THR A 1159 -6.99 2.94 -25.43
C THR A 1159 -6.65 2.99 -26.91
N PHE A 1160 -5.80 2.10 -27.40
CA PHE A 1160 -5.64 1.94 -28.85
C PHE A 1160 -5.82 0.49 -29.29
N LEU A 1161 -6.58 0.34 -30.37
CA LEU A 1161 -6.89 -0.94 -31.01
C LEU A 1161 -6.21 -1.00 -32.37
N LEU A 1162 -5.97 -2.22 -32.87
CA LEU A 1162 -5.39 -2.47 -34.18
C LEU A 1162 -6.35 -3.29 -35.05
N PRO A 1163 -6.31 -3.11 -36.38
CA PRO A 1163 -7.12 -3.91 -37.30
C PRO A 1163 -6.77 -5.40 -37.16
N THR A 1164 -7.77 -6.28 -37.09
CA THR A 1164 -7.53 -7.72 -36.92
C THR A 1164 -6.88 -8.40 -38.13
N VAL A 1165 -6.93 -7.75 -39.29
CA VAL A 1165 -6.21 -8.08 -40.53
C VAL A 1165 -4.97 -7.21 -40.64
N VAL A 1166 -3.80 -7.84 -40.73
CA VAL A 1166 -2.49 -7.17 -40.82
C VAL A 1166 -2.13 -6.98 -42.29
N ALA A 1167 -1.91 -5.73 -42.73
CA ALA A 1167 -1.26 -5.49 -44.01
C ALA A 1167 0.26 -5.57 -43.83
N ASP A 1168 0.98 -6.25 -44.73
CA ASP A 1168 2.46 -6.37 -44.64
C ASP A 1168 3.18 -5.01 -44.66
N SER A 1169 2.52 -3.99 -45.20
CA SER A 1169 2.99 -2.59 -45.22
C SER A 1169 2.49 -1.73 -44.06
N PHE A 1170 1.83 -2.33 -43.05
CA PHE A 1170 1.25 -1.59 -41.95
C PHE A 1170 2.35 -0.91 -41.13
N TYR A 1171 2.30 0.42 -41.05
CA TYR A 1171 3.21 1.20 -40.22
C TYR A 1171 2.42 2.34 -39.60
N SER A 1172 2.26 2.36 -38.29
CA SER A 1172 1.46 3.38 -37.61
C SER A 1172 2.17 3.87 -36.36
N ARG A 1173 2.07 5.17 -36.08
CA ARG A 1173 2.80 5.80 -34.96
C ARG A 1173 1.83 6.54 -34.06
N ILE A 1174 1.93 6.36 -32.75
CA ILE A 1174 1.23 7.18 -31.76
C ILE A 1174 2.24 7.82 -30.81
N ILE A 1175 2.11 9.13 -30.61
CA ILE A 1175 2.92 9.92 -29.68
C ILE A 1175 1.96 10.55 -28.67
N PHE A 1176 2.24 10.38 -27.38
CA PHE A 1176 1.46 11.00 -26.31
C PHE A 1176 2.33 11.29 -25.09
N LYS A 1177 1.90 12.20 -24.23
CA LYS A 1177 2.58 12.51 -22.97
C LYS A 1177 1.75 12.04 -21.78
N THR A 1178 2.34 11.31 -20.85
CA THR A 1178 1.69 10.94 -19.59
C THR A 1178 1.65 12.14 -18.64
N PRO A 1179 0.68 12.18 -17.72
CA PRO A 1179 0.57 13.31 -16.81
C PRO A 1179 1.68 13.29 -15.76
N LYS A 1180 2.00 14.48 -15.25
CA LYS A 1180 2.97 14.72 -14.18
C LYS A 1180 2.24 14.91 -12.86
N ASP A 1181 2.74 14.32 -11.77
CA ASP A 1181 2.25 14.52 -10.40
C ASP A 1181 0.73 14.26 -10.23
N SER A 1182 0.19 13.31 -11.00
CA SER A 1182 -1.22 12.91 -10.99
C SER A 1182 -1.40 11.41 -10.81
N GLU A 1183 -2.65 10.96 -10.86
CA GLU A 1183 -2.97 9.54 -11.03
C GLU A 1183 -2.25 8.96 -12.26
N PRO A 1184 -1.83 7.68 -12.22
CA PRO A 1184 -1.34 6.97 -13.40
C PRO A 1184 -2.30 7.11 -14.58
N ILE A 1185 -1.75 7.21 -15.79
CA ILE A 1185 -2.57 7.13 -17.00
C ILE A 1185 -3.32 5.79 -17.02
N LYS A 1186 -4.62 5.82 -17.29
CA LYS A 1186 -5.38 4.60 -17.58
C LYS A 1186 -5.01 4.14 -18.98
N TYR A 1187 -4.27 3.04 -19.10
CA TYR A 1187 -3.72 2.59 -20.37
C TYR A 1187 -4.24 1.20 -20.73
N SER A 1188 -4.69 1.04 -21.97
CA SER A 1188 -5.09 -0.24 -22.55
C SER A 1188 -4.60 -0.32 -24.00
N GLN A 1189 -4.03 -1.46 -24.39
CA GLN A 1189 -3.59 -1.72 -25.76
C GLN A 1189 -4.32 -2.91 -26.35
N SER A 1190 -4.28 -3.03 -27.67
CA SER A 1190 -4.82 -4.18 -28.38
C SER A 1190 -4.14 -5.48 -27.93
N LYS A 1191 -4.92 -6.53 -27.63
CA LYS A 1191 -4.39 -7.85 -27.23
C LYS A 1191 -3.60 -8.55 -28.35
N ILE A 1192 -3.69 -8.06 -29.60
CA ILE A 1192 -2.99 -8.63 -30.77
C ILE A 1192 -1.69 -7.88 -31.11
N VAL A 1193 -1.18 -7.03 -30.22
CA VAL A 1193 0.13 -6.37 -30.40
C VAL A 1193 1.07 -6.67 -29.24
N TYR A 1194 2.28 -7.07 -29.60
CA TYR A 1194 3.40 -7.18 -28.68
C TYR A 1194 4.24 -5.89 -28.73
N LEU A 1195 4.23 -5.09 -27.67
CA LEU A 1195 5.05 -3.90 -27.54
C LEU A 1195 6.37 -4.20 -26.83
N GLN A 1196 7.46 -3.75 -27.43
CA GLN A 1196 8.81 -3.87 -26.89
C GLN A 1196 9.43 -2.48 -26.72
N GLY A 1197 9.97 -2.24 -25.54
CA GLY A 1197 10.60 -0.98 -25.16
C GLY A 1197 11.00 -1.02 -23.69
N THR A 1198 11.79 -0.03 -23.25
CA THR A 1198 12.35 0.02 -21.88
C THR A 1198 11.29 0.10 -20.78
N ASP A 1199 10.09 0.55 -21.13
CA ASP A 1199 8.96 0.66 -20.23
C ASP A 1199 7.87 -0.37 -20.57
N CYS A 1200 8.18 -1.43 -21.34
CA CYS A 1200 7.24 -2.51 -21.67
C CYS A 1200 7.63 -3.82 -20.97
N ILE A 1201 6.64 -4.56 -20.49
CA ILE A 1201 6.79 -5.87 -19.84
C ILE A 1201 5.84 -6.86 -20.55
N ASN A 1202 6.35 -8.01 -21.00
CA ASN A 1202 5.59 -9.05 -21.72
C ASN A 1202 4.68 -8.53 -22.84
N GLY A 1203 5.19 -7.64 -23.68
CA GLY A 1203 4.42 -7.09 -24.79
C GLY A 1203 3.51 -5.92 -24.40
N GLN A 1204 3.47 -5.50 -23.14
CA GLN A 1204 2.59 -4.43 -22.65
C GLN A 1204 3.36 -3.21 -22.14
N LEU A 1205 2.99 -2.01 -22.57
CA LEU A 1205 3.56 -0.76 -22.06
C LEU A 1205 3.08 -0.46 -20.63
N ILE A 1206 4.02 -0.10 -19.76
CA ILE A 1206 3.84 0.39 -18.39
C ILE A 1206 4.24 1.87 -18.35
N PRO A 1207 3.31 2.81 -18.58
CA PRO A 1207 3.67 4.21 -18.78
C PRO A 1207 4.15 4.86 -17.47
N LYS A 1208 5.33 5.48 -17.47
CA LYS A 1208 5.91 6.29 -16.37
C LYS A 1208 5.37 7.72 -16.39
N ALA A 1209 5.37 8.39 -15.25
CA ALA A 1209 4.88 9.77 -15.11
C ALA A 1209 5.72 10.78 -15.89
N ASP A 1210 5.07 11.82 -16.40
CA ASP A 1210 5.69 12.92 -17.16
C ASP A 1210 6.60 12.48 -18.33
N THR A 1211 6.25 11.35 -18.95
CA THR A 1211 7.00 10.71 -20.03
C THR A 1211 6.27 10.88 -21.34
N THR A 1212 7.00 11.37 -22.35
CA THR A 1212 6.49 11.40 -23.73
C THR A 1212 6.81 10.08 -24.39
N TYR A 1213 5.77 9.29 -24.68
CA TYR A 1213 5.88 8.02 -25.37
C TYR A 1213 5.67 8.20 -26.86
N ASN A 1214 6.50 7.50 -27.63
CA ASN A 1214 6.35 7.31 -29.07
C ASN A 1214 6.35 5.81 -29.33
N ILE A 1215 5.18 5.31 -29.72
CA ILE A 1215 4.92 3.91 -30.06
C ILE A 1215 4.81 3.80 -31.58
N ILE A 1216 5.62 2.93 -32.18
CA ILE A 1216 5.58 2.60 -33.60
C ILE A 1216 5.13 1.16 -33.72
N VAL A 1217 4.01 0.90 -34.38
CA VAL A 1217 3.43 -0.44 -34.59
C VAL A 1217 3.58 -0.88 -36.04
N MET A 1218 4.02 -2.11 -36.23
CA MET A 1218 4.24 -2.79 -37.51
C MET A 1218 3.77 -4.26 -37.44
N PRO A 1219 3.65 -4.99 -38.57
CA PRO A 1219 3.36 -6.42 -38.58
C PRO A 1219 4.35 -7.20 -37.73
N ASN A 1220 3.87 -8.19 -36.99
CA ASN A 1220 4.74 -9.07 -36.23
C ASN A 1220 5.50 -10.00 -37.19
N ALA A 1221 6.81 -9.78 -37.31
CA ALA A 1221 7.70 -10.64 -38.10
C ALA A 1221 8.37 -11.75 -37.26
N ASN A 1222 8.16 -11.76 -35.94
CA ASN A 1222 8.74 -12.74 -35.04
C ASN A 1222 7.90 -14.03 -35.02
N LYS A 1223 8.50 -15.14 -35.44
CA LYS A 1223 7.84 -16.45 -35.57
C LYS A 1223 7.56 -17.15 -34.25
N GLU A 1224 8.17 -16.70 -33.15
CA GLU A 1224 7.97 -17.29 -31.81
C GLU A 1224 6.73 -16.73 -31.08
N LEU A 1225 6.29 -15.52 -31.44
CA LEU A 1225 5.11 -14.87 -30.87
C LEU A 1225 3.90 -15.17 -31.77
N THR A 1226 3.27 -16.32 -31.54
CA THR A 1226 2.24 -16.87 -32.46
C THR A 1226 0.84 -16.28 -32.25
N SER A 1227 0.56 -15.67 -31.11
CA SER A 1227 -0.74 -15.04 -30.77
C SER A 1227 -0.84 -13.57 -31.18
N GLU A 1228 0.27 -12.83 -31.21
CA GLU A 1228 0.29 -11.40 -31.50
C GLU A 1228 0.55 -11.13 -32.99
N LYS A 1229 -0.38 -10.42 -33.62
CA LYS A 1229 -0.36 -10.13 -35.06
C LYS A 1229 0.51 -8.92 -35.42
N TYR A 1230 0.72 -8.03 -34.47
CA TYR A 1230 1.52 -6.83 -34.62
C TYR A 1230 2.65 -6.82 -33.59
N TYR A 1231 3.74 -6.16 -33.95
CA TYR A 1231 4.85 -5.87 -33.07
C TYR A 1231 5.05 -4.36 -33.04
N GLY A 1232 5.26 -3.78 -31.86
CA GLY A 1232 5.47 -2.34 -31.72
C GLY A 1232 6.70 -1.99 -30.91
N SER A 1233 7.44 -0.99 -31.36
CA SER A 1233 8.56 -0.40 -30.62
C SER A 1233 8.08 0.80 -29.82
N VAL A 1234 8.40 0.83 -28.53
CA VAL A 1234 8.08 1.93 -27.63
C VAL A 1234 9.34 2.66 -27.20
N THR A 1235 9.34 3.98 -27.39
CA THR A 1235 10.37 4.89 -26.89
C THR A 1235 9.74 5.89 -25.94
N GLY A 1236 10.30 6.02 -24.73
CA GLY A 1236 9.83 6.96 -23.70
C GLY A 1236 10.90 7.98 -23.35
N ILE A 1237 10.56 9.27 -23.40
CA ILE A 1237 11.43 10.36 -22.93
C ILE A 1237 10.83 10.92 -21.65
N SER A 1238 11.39 10.55 -20.50
CA SER A 1238 10.94 11.03 -19.19
C SER A 1238 11.42 12.46 -18.93
N ASN A 1239 10.54 13.32 -18.44
CA ASN A 1239 10.87 14.69 -18.04
C ASN A 1239 10.98 14.87 -16.51
N GLY A 1240 11.07 13.77 -15.75
CA GLY A 1240 11.28 13.79 -14.29
C GLY A 1240 10.03 14.17 -13.49
N GLY A 1241 9.05 13.26 -13.44
CA GLY A 1241 7.86 13.35 -12.59
C GLY A 1241 7.55 12.01 -11.92
N SER A 1242 6.71 12.02 -10.89
CA SER A 1242 6.20 10.81 -10.25
C SER A 1242 4.67 10.76 -10.35
N TYR A 1243 4.10 9.55 -10.32
CA TYR A 1243 2.67 9.41 -10.01
C TYR A 1243 2.48 9.57 -8.50
N LYS A 1244 1.28 9.95 -8.07
CA LYS A 1244 0.95 9.98 -6.64
C LYS A 1244 0.99 8.56 -6.05
N GLU A 1245 1.51 8.40 -4.83
CA GLU A 1245 1.53 7.12 -4.13
C GLU A 1245 0.11 6.64 -3.79
N PHE A 1246 -0.19 5.38 -4.12
CA PHE A 1246 -1.37 4.67 -3.66
C PHE A 1246 -1.10 4.05 -2.28
N THR A 1247 -2.05 4.19 -1.34
CA THR A 1247 -2.00 3.50 -0.04
C THR A 1247 -2.47 2.04 -0.11
N THR A 1248 -2.89 1.55 -1.27
CA THR A 1248 -3.38 0.18 -1.48
C THR A 1248 -3.17 -0.26 -2.93
N PHE A 1249 -2.61 -1.45 -3.13
CA PHE A 1249 -2.58 -2.15 -4.42
C PHE A 1249 -3.99 -2.17 -5.03
N VAL A 1250 -4.14 -1.76 -6.29
CA VAL A 1250 -5.41 -1.93 -7.03
C VAL A 1250 -5.60 -3.43 -7.25
N GLY A 1251 -6.26 -4.09 -6.30
CA GLY A 1251 -6.38 -5.55 -6.23
C GLY A 1251 -5.94 -6.17 -4.91
N GLY A 1252 -5.34 -5.42 -3.96
CA GLY A 1252 -4.77 -5.99 -2.73
C GLY A 1252 -5.83 -6.57 -1.80
N ALA A 1253 -6.96 -5.87 -1.70
CA ALA A 1253 -8.16 -6.39 -1.06
C ALA A 1253 -8.68 -7.65 -1.76
N LYS A 1254 -8.57 -7.73 -3.09
CA LYS A 1254 -8.99 -8.88 -3.90
C LYS A 1254 -8.07 -10.09 -3.68
N VAL A 1255 -6.75 -9.89 -3.55
CA VAL A 1255 -5.78 -10.98 -3.24
C VAL A 1255 -6.03 -11.53 -1.84
N SER A 1256 -6.21 -10.64 -0.85
CA SER A 1256 -6.54 -11.04 0.51
C SER A 1256 -7.92 -11.70 0.59
N GLU A 1257 -8.90 -11.25 -0.20
CA GLU A 1257 -10.23 -11.83 -0.33
C GLU A 1257 -10.18 -13.21 -1.02
N ILE A 1258 -9.37 -13.38 -2.07
CA ILE A 1258 -9.15 -14.67 -2.76
C ILE A 1258 -8.49 -15.67 -1.81
N ALA A 1259 -7.40 -15.30 -1.14
CA ALA A 1259 -6.73 -16.16 -0.16
C ALA A 1259 -7.66 -16.53 1.02
N GLN A 1260 -8.47 -15.57 1.49
CA GLN A 1260 -9.45 -15.80 2.55
C GLN A 1260 -10.67 -16.63 2.09
N THR A 1261 -11.07 -16.52 0.81
CA THR A 1261 -12.13 -17.34 0.18
C THR A 1261 -11.67 -18.79 -0.01
N TYR A 1262 -10.40 -19.00 -0.36
CA TYR A 1262 -9.75 -20.31 -0.41
C TYR A 1262 -9.63 -20.96 0.98
N LEU A 1263 -9.18 -20.20 2.00
CA LEU A 1263 -9.08 -20.67 3.39
C LEU A 1263 -10.44 -21.06 3.99
N ASN A 1264 -11.49 -20.28 3.70
CA ASN A 1264 -12.81 -20.46 4.31
C ASN A 1264 -13.71 -21.43 3.54
N GLN A 1265 -13.24 -22.05 2.43
CA GLN A 1265 -14.02 -22.96 1.56
C GLN A 1265 -15.40 -22.41 1.14
N THR A 1266 -15.56 -21.09 1.07
CA THR A 1266 -16.85 -20.43 0.90
C THR A 1266 -16.79 -19.48 -0.27
N GLY A 1267 -16.76 -20.00 -1.50
CA GLY A 1267 -16.91 -19.15 -2.68
C GLY A 1267 -16.24 -19.56 -3.99
N LEU A 1268 -15.64 -20.74 -4.13
CA LEU A 1268 -15.08 -21.18 -5.42
C LEU A 1268 -16.18 -21.49 -6.45
N ARG A 1269 -16.72 -20.43 -7.05
CA ARG A 1269 -17.59 -20.45 -8.23
C ARG A 1269 -16.72 -20.34 -9.47
N TYR A 1270 -16.91 -21.26 -10.41
CA TYR A 1270 -16.37 -21.16 -11.76
C TYR A 1270 -16.72 -19.78 -12.36
N GLY A 1271 -15.89 -19.16 -13.19
CA GLY A 1271 -16.32 -18.03 -14.05
C GLY A 1271 -16.30 -16.60 -13.49
N GLU A 1272 -15.91 -16.35 -12.22
CA GLU A 1272 -15.82 -14.97 -11.68
C GLU A 1272 -14.70 -14.10 -12.31
N PHE A 1273 -13.89 -14.65 -13.21
CA PHE A 1273 -12.82 -13.94 -13.92
C PHE A 1273 -13.01 -13.91 -15.45
N SER A 1274 -14.23 -13.63 -15.91
CA SER A 1274 -14.46 -13.25 -17.31
C SER A 1274 -14.34 -11.73 -17.49
N PHE A 1275 -13.21 -11.28 -18.04
CA PHE A 1275 -13.03 -9.95 -18.65
C PHE A 1275 -12.30 -10.05 -19.99
#